data_AF-A0A416DG22-F1
#
_entry.id   AF-A0A416DG22-F1
#
_cell.length_a   1.000
_cell.length_b   1.000
_cell.length_c   1.000
_cell.angle_alpha   90.00
_cell.angle_beta   90.00
_cell.angle_gamma   90.00
#
_symmetry.space_group_name_H-M   'P 1'
#
loop_
_entity.id
_entity.type
_entity.pdbx_description
1 polymer ?
#
loop_
_entity_poly.entity_id
_entity_poly.type
_entity_poly.pdbx_seq_one_letter_code
_entity_poly.pdbx_strand_id
1 'polypeptide(L)'
;MSKKFTRLLSILLSLNLTFGTGTFAAFAAEAEDGSTGTGYSESGDPAASAPEAEDSGIENTPDTSSPAPTESTGENAEPSVPSEPSAPGESASPSTPEAPAEAAPSAPAEKAPAAEVPAEEKPAEEKSAEQASVAAYAVTAFTQDSIRYDVSSGDAVVTGCADSVTKLVIPETVTYDDKEYKVVGIQEHAFDWANHRSLALETVDLGGLPLEIGEYAFRGQKSLTTVDGMDNITAIGNYMFTACSALTSVADLSKVTSVGVMAFMNCSSLTTLEGLNFSALTSIGQEAFNNMESFSLELGEHTFDALESLGTGAFMNMTGITGTVVLPESITEIPRNAFSSTGITGVDWSHITVIGKSAFSNCKGLTELHLPDSVTSIGESAFEDSGLTGELQLPSALTFLGTEAFSGTAISSVTFPSTLKNIGSYAFYSCSNLSGTLIIPEGVVSIGKAAFTNTGIEKLELADSVQTISAGAFSTCAKLTSVQIGEQGKGKSQLQTIDSKAFNKDTNITYFYIEACSADVAIDSNPLTIPAGVAVKFAVTVDGENIREGEESTLQQAVDAAEGNTTITANKSFIVDGTVTIPSGKTITLTDEGKGLSVVFKNGFAGPAFRVEQGAALILDGSFNFSCFRIANGSFAEVNGAMTLNGGTITRMSLSGSNMGAITVDGGSFTMGNGELSSISASSANCGAVYVKNGGKFAMNGGKITGCTFKNQYSGAVALADGNMTMTDGTISGNTASEYNAAGGVLVNGTSSLTMSGGTIADNTAKRGGGVCVRENGTFTMSGGTISGNSTAVDSATIQQPNAGGGGVFVEDNAAFEMTNGTITGNKTNGMGGGVATAVLSENDTVGGGRFHMTGGTISDNMASCGGGVYSWSGRDRVVLEGGNIVNNTAYRQGGGVYVSHAPWSITIKNALITANKAAIQGGGIWSCPVGTVSLGTDAAVFGNTAGKSADDAAFLLKWSEAYSTSFSGRMYGGGLVTWYRDTSIGAGDANYGAFAGDRYDAANPGAPVEPASGAIKGYGLKAVVSAESKALAETAPLKIMGNTAERGGGVGTNGEVIIPGEDTLENPVSLTVHKVWSGTSAYPTAVTVNLIRIAKDGTRTAIGTVLLSERSTDKDGKTWSYTFANLDGAYTYTVEEEAVDGFNISITGSMADGFTITNSKRSGGGGGGGGHHKPDPKPTPDPDPKPPVDIPDQPTPLDPLKPTENIPDGKVPTTKPETQTKTPDKTKAVNIPDSKTPTSSVPKTGDIGGLWAALCGLSAMGLAYFGIRRKHD
;
A
#
# COMPACT_ATOMS: atom_id res chain seq x y z
N MET A 1 0.70 -0.63 26.36
CA MET A 1 0.56 0.30 25.23
C MET A 1 1.74 1.28 25.03
N SER A 2 2.62 1.55 26.02
CA SER A 2 3.63 2.64 25.84
C SER A 2 4.71 2.38 24.79
N LYS A 3 5.31 1.19 24.70
CA LYS A 3 6.46 0.91 23.80
C LYS A 3 6.22 1.11 22.28
N LYS A 4 4.98 1.31 21.80
CA LYS A 4 4.71 1.69 20.39
C LYS A 4 4.61 3.21 20.15
N PHE A 5 4.49 4.04 21.18
CA PHE A 5 4.33 5.49 21.03
C PHE A 5 5.68 6.19 20.79
N THR A 6 6.72 5.80 21.55
CA THR A 6 8.08 6.34 21.41
C THR A 6 8.67 6.09 20.01
N ARG A 7 8.50 4.87 19.47
CA ARG A 7 9.03 4.48 18.15
C ARG A 7 8.42 5.28 17.00
N LEU A 8 7.20 5.81 17.17
CA LEU A 8 6.56 6.69 16.19
C LEU A 8 7.13 8.12 16.26
N LEU A 9 7.38 8.62 17.47
CA LEU A 9 7.94 9.95 17.70
C LEU A 9 9.39 10.08 17.18
N SER A 10 10.20 9.03 17.31
CA SER A 10 11.56 8.98 16.75
C SER A 10 11.58 9.06 15.21
N ILE A 11 10.60 8.47 14.52
CA ILE A 11 10.50 8.49 13.05
C ILE A 11 9.98 9.85 12.56
N LEU A 12 9.04 10.46 13.29
CA LEU A 12 8.53 11.79 12.94
C LEU A 12 9.58 12.91 13.01
N LEU A 13 10.64 12.75 13.81
CA LEU A 13 11.78 13.69 13.84
C LEU A 13 12.81 13.49 12.71
N SER A 14 12.75 12.40 11.92
CA SER A 14 13.78 12.10 10.90
C SER A 14 13.47 12.64 9.49
N LEU A 15 12.25 13.12 9.24
CA LEU A 15 11.80 13.56 7.91
C LEU A 15 12.01 15.07 7.68
N ASN A 16 13.27 15.49 7.57
CA ASN A 16 13.63 16.87 7.27
C ASN A 16 13.99 17.03 5.77
N LEU A 17 12.98 17.26 4.93
CA LEU A 17 13.13 17.50 3.48
C LEU A 17 12.85 18.97 3.13
N THR A 18 13.89 19.79 3.15
CA THR A 18 13.84 21.20 2.74
C THR A 18 13.94 21.34 1.22
N PHE A 19 12.80 21.50 0.54
CA PHE A 19 12.77 22.06 -0.81
C PHE A 19 12.84 23.59 -0.74
N GLY A 20 13.83 24.18 -1.43
CA GLY A 20 14.08 25.62 -1.40
C GLY A 20 13.30 26.40 -2.45
N THR A 21 12.73 27.54 -2.05
CA THR A 21 12.21 28.58 -2.94
C THR A 21 12.62 29.96 -2.43
N GLY A 22 13.22 30.80 -3.29
CA GLY A 22 13.25 32.25 -3.07
C GLY A 22 11.88 32.89 -3.42
N THR A 23 11.69 34.20 -3.35
CA THR A 23 12.64 35.33 -3.31
C THR A 23 11.98 36.60 -2.69
N PHE A 24 12.79 37.65 -2.44
CA PHE A 24 12.43 38.98 -1.89
C PHE A 24 12.04 38.99 -0.39
N ALA A 25 12.68 39.73 0.54
CA ALA A 25 13.16 41.13 0.60
C ALA A 25 12.01 42.14 0.85
N ALA A 26 12.15 43.20 1.67
CA ALA A 26 13.36 43.94 2.07
C ALA A 26 13.17 44.76 3.39
N PHE A 27 14.23 45.51 3.80
CA PHE A 27 14.28 46.55 4.86
C PHE A 27 14.10 46.09 6.33
N ALA A 28 14.78 46.66 7.34
CA ALA A 28 15.91 47.61 7.35
C ALA A 28 16.76 47.49 8.64
N ALA A 29 17.89 48.23 8.60
CA ALA A 29 18.86 48.59 9.62
C ALA A 29 18.27 49.27 10.90
N GLU A 30 19.03 49.64 11.95
CA GLU A 30 20.47 49.93 12.03
C GLU A 30 21.04 49.96 13.48
N ALA A 31 22.37 50.16 13.61
CA ALA A 31 23.14 50.60 14.80
C ALA A 31 23.25 49.64 16.01
N GLU A 32 24.25 49.70 16.92
CA GLU A 32 25.63 50.27 17.03
C GLU A 32 26.23 49.64 18.33
N ASP A 33 27.53 49.53 18.65
CA ASP A 33 28.85 49.61 17.96
C ASP A 33 29.82 48.73 18.80
N GLY A 34 31.05 48.44 18.35
CA GLY A 34 32.08 47.83 19.20
C GLY A 34 33.37 47.40 18.51
N SER A 35 34.13 48.33 17.92
CA SER A 35 35.42 47.97 17.30
C SER A 35 36.50 47.54 18.32
N THR A 36 37.29 46.51 17.96
CA THR A 36 38.77 46.48 18.07
C THR A 36 39.29 45.18 17.45
N GLY A 37 40.40 45.24 16.72
CA GLY A 37 40.98 44.05 16.07
C GLY A 37 42.50 44.10 15.99
N THR A 38 43.13 43.01 15.51
CA THR A 38 44.56 42.96 15.19
C THR A 38 44.88 41.99 14.05
N GLY A 39 45.18 42.55 12.88
CA GLY A 39 46.53 42.44 12.30
C GLY A 39 46.92 41.26 11.40
N TYR A 40 47.18 41.60 10.12
CA TYR A 40 48.26 41.09 9.23
C TYR A 40 48.17 39.64 8.70
N SER A 41 48.72 39.29 7.52
CA SER A 41 48.96 39.91 6.19
C SER A 41 49.55 38.76 5.30
N GLU A 42 49.49 38.67 3.97
CA GLU A 42 49.72 39.57 2.80
C GLU A 42 49.04 38.90 1.56
N SER A 43 48.78 39.51 0.40
CA SER A 43 48.85 40.90 -0.11
C SER A 43 47.98 41.06 -1.38
N GLY A 44 47.50 42.28 -1.66
CA GLY A 44 47.03 42.70 -3.00
C GLY A 44 48.21 43.00 -3.95
N ASP A 45 48.09 43.73 -5.06
CA ASP A 45 47.02 44.61 -5.61
C ASP A 45 47.42 44.92 -7.10
N PRO A 46 46.99 45.96 -7.86
CA PRO A 46 46.08 47.09 -7.57
C PRO A 46 44.93 47.40 -8.58
N ALA A 47 43.86 48.00 -8.04
CA ALA A 47 43.29 49.34 -8.34
C ALA A 47 43.64 50.11 -9.67
N ALA A 48 42.86 51.08 -10.18
CA ALA A 48 41.48 51.60 -9.96
C ALA A 48 41.19 52.77 -10.96
N SER A 49 39.95 53.32 -11.02
CA SER A 49 39.60 54.78 -11.09
C SER A 49 38.16 55.09 -11.58
N ALA A 50 37.59 56.23 -11.16
CA ALA A 50 36.31 56.85 -11.57
C ALA A 50 36.58 58.21 -12.33
N PRO A 51 35.71 59.26 -12.47
CA PRO A 51 34.32 59.53 -12.01
C PRO A 51 33.36 60.28 -13.02
N GLU A 52 32.13 60.62 -12.55
CA GLU A 52 31.23 61.84 -12.70
C GLU A 52 31.26 62.76 -13.97
N ALA A 53 30.27 63.62 -14.36
CA ALA A 53 29.07 64.20 -13.70
C ALA A 53 27.98 64.79 -14.69
N GLU A 54 26.81 65.22 -14.14
CA GLU A 54 25.83 66.29 -14.53
C GLU A 54 25.08 66.41 -15.91
N ASP A 55 23.75 66.67 -15.88
CA ASP A 55 23.06 67.98 -16.11
C ASP A 55 21.53 67.90 -15.72
N SER A 56 20.67 68.88 -16.06
CA SER A 56 19.54 69.38 -15.23
C SER A 56 18.17 69.64 -15.94
N GLY A 57 17.11 70.00 -15.18
CA GLY A 57 15.75 70.37 -15.73
C GLY A 57 14.65 70.75 -14.70
N ILE A 58 14.37 72.05 -14.55
CA ILE A 58 13.65 72.76 -13.44
C ILE A 58 12.09 72.79 -13.55
N GLU A 59 11.34 72.83 -12.42
CA GLU A 59 10.46 73.96 -11.96
C GLU A 59 9.00 73.73 -11.37
N ASN A 60 8.77 74.30 -10.15
CA ASN A 60 7.56 74.84 -9.45
C ASN A 60 6.16 74.16 -9.30
N THR A 61 5.91 73.55 -8.10
CA THR A 61 4.93 73.91 -7.02
C THR A 61 3.38 74.11 -7.30
N PRO A 62 2.49 74.45 -6.33
CA PRO A 62 1.59 73.48 -5.65
C PRO A 62 0.07 73.87 -5.56
N ASP A 63 -0.80 73.08 -4.89
CA ASP A 63 -1.56 73.42 -3.65
C ASP A 63 -2.57 72.32 -3.18
N THR A 64 -3.45 72.63 -2.21
CA THR A 64 -3.97 71.76 -1.13
C THR A 64 -5.48 71.36 -1.15
N SER A 65 -5.80 70.47 -0.19
CA SER A 65 -7.09 69.91 0.26
C SER A 65 -8.35 70.78 0.34
N SER A 66 -9.53 70.18 0.09
CA SER A 66 -10.63 70.00 1.08
C SER A 66 -11.92 69.36 0.48
N PRO A 67 -12.72 68.57 1.24
CA PRO A 67 -14.06 68.11 0.84
C PRO A 67 -15.21 68.86 1.54
N ALA A 68 -16.36 69.03 0.86
CA ALA A 68 -17.65 69.39 1.47
C ALA A 68 -18.85 69.01 0.56
N PRO A 69 -19.95 68.41 1.08
CA PRO A 69 -21.16 68.09 0.32
C PRO A 69 -22.37 68.99 0.67
N THR A 70 -23.47 68.90 -0.09
CA THR A 70 -24.84 69.08 0.43
C THR A 70 -25.92 68.56 -0.55
N GLU A 71 -27.02 68.03 -0.01
CA GLU A 71 -28.19 67.56 -0.75
C GLU A 71 -29.39 68.54 -0.68
N SER A 72 -30.42 68.28 -1.50
CA SER A 72 -31.77 68.83 -1.39
C SER A 72 -32.67 68.06 -2.38
N THR A 73 -33.92 67.64 -2.11
CA THR A 73 -34.80 67.55 -0.91
C THR A 73 -35.87 66.50 -1.26
N GLY A 74 -36.68 65.90 -0.38
CA GLY A 74 -36.95 66.00 1.06
C GLY A 74 -38.09 65.00 1.37
N GLU A 75 -38.90 65.08 2.43
CA GLU A 75 -39.00 66.01 3.57
C GLU A 75 -39.97 65.41 4.61
N ASN A 76 -39.68 65.48 5.93
CA ASN A 76 -40.58 66.00 7.00
C ASN A 76 -40.28 65.53 8.44
N ALA A 77 -39.98 66.52 9.29
CA ALA A 77 -40.48 66.74 10.66
C ALA A 77 -40.40 65.65 11.77
N GLU A 78 -39.42 65.85 12.66
CA GLU A 78 -39.51 65.62 14.12
C GLU A 78 -40.29 66.79 14.82
N PRO A 79 -40.48 66.84 16.17
CA PRO A 79 -40.38 65.81 17.21
C PRO A 79 -41.57 65.80 18.22
N SER A 80 -41.69 64.76 19.07
CA SER A 80 -42.07 64.90 20.51
C SER A 80 -42.17 63.56 21.28
N VAL A 81 -42.06 63.65 22.60
CA VAL A 81 -42.19 62.60 23.64
C VAL A 81 -43.23 63.16 24.64
N PRO A 82 -44.27 62.44 25.14
CA PRO A 82 -44.08 61.29 26.04
C PRO A 82 -45.21 60.22 26.13
N SER A 83 -45.03 59.31 27.10
CA SER A 83 -46.02 58.56 27.91
C SER A 83 -46.78 57.31 27.38
N GLU A 84 -46.72 56.27 28.21
CA GLU A 84 -47.61 55.10 28.37
C GLU A 84 -49.10 55.49 28.60
N PRO A 85 -50.12 54.63 28.31
CA PRO A 85 -50.38 53.44 29.15
C PRO A 85 -51.10 52.19 28.56
N SER A 86 -50.69 51.02 29.08
CA SER A 86 -51.48 49.88 29.63
C SER A 86 -52.80 49.34 29.02
N ALA A 87 -52.75 48.05 28.63
CA ALA A 87 -53.72 46.96 28.95
C ALA A 87 -55.14 47.01 28.31
N PRO A 88 -56.03 45.98 28.44
CA PRO A 88 -55.94 44.69 29.19
C PRO A 88 -56.42 43.40 28.45
N GLY A 89 -56.39 42.22 29.11
CA GLY A 89 -57.28 41.08 28.77
C GLY A 89 -56.81 39.63 29.04
N GLU A 90 -56.91 39.15 30.30
CA GLU A 90 -57.32 37.78 30.78
C GLU A 90 -56.82 36.45 30.12
N SER A 91 -56.63 35.31 30.82
CA SER A 91 -56.50 35.01 32.28
C SER A 91 -56.06 33.53 32.55
N ALA A 92 -55.83 33.21 33.83
CA ALA A 92 -55.85 31.90 34.51
C ALA A 92 -54.58 31.00 34.58
N SER A 93 -54.21 30.67 35.83
CA SER A 93 -53.31 29.59 36.28
C SER A 93 -54.10 28.61 37.18
N PRO A 94 -53.51 27.57 37.86
CA PRO A 94 -52.85 27.81 39.16
C PRO A 94 -51.77 26.78 39.65
N SER A 95 -51.25 27.07 40.86
CA SER A 95 -50.66 26.16 41.89
C SER A 95 -49.21 25.62 41.79
N THR A 96 -48.30 26.40 42.40
CA THR A 96 -47.19 26.04 43.32
C THR A 96 -47.73 25.49 44.68
N PRO A 97 -46.97 25.11 45.75
CA PRO A 97 -45.61 25.48 46.24
C PRO A 97 -44.71 24.25 46.59
N GLU A 98 -43.54 24.30 47.28
CA GLU A 98 -43.06 25.21 48.34
C GLU A 98 -41.52 25.19 48.54
N ALA A 99 -40.96 26.20 49.24
CA ALA A 99 -39.54 26.35 49.58
C ALA A 99 -39.35 27.21 50.86
N PRO A 100 -38.17 27.12 51.51
CA PRO A 100 -37.42 28.33 51.92
C PRO A 100 -35.91 28.21 51.54
N ALA A 101 -35.13 29.25 51.21
CA ALA A 101 -34.88 30.55 51.87
C ALA A 101 -34.08 30.38 53.20
N GLU A 102 -33.07 31.20 53.57
CA GLU A 102 -32.49 32.46 53.04
C GLU A 102 -31.02 32.60 53.60
N ALA A 103 -30.11 33.56 53.32
CA ALA A 103 -30.13 34.84 52.58
C ALA A 103 -28.71 35.38 52.20
N ALA A 104 -28.68 36.32 51.24
CA ALA A 104 -27.83 37.54 51.22
C ALA A 104 -26.28 37.45 50.90
N PRO A 105 -25.55 38.57 50.62
CA PRO A 105 -25.26 38.96 49.22
C PRO A 105 -23.87 39.64 48.93
N SER A 106 -23.79 40.37 47.80
CA SER A 106 -22.77 41.35 47.30
C SER A 106 -21.46 40.77 46.71
N ALA A 107 -21.20 40.73 45.39
CA ALA A 107 -21.22 41.75 44.30
C ALA A 107 -20.06 42.79 44.37
N PRO A 108 -19.52 43.35 43.24
CA PRO A 108 -19.71 43.02 41.80
C PRO A 108 -18.43 43.08 40.90
N ALA A 109 -18.62 42.86 39.58
CA ALA A 109 -17.92 43.51 38.44
C ALA A 109 -16.44 43.20 38.09
N GLU A 110 -15.95 43.35 36.83
CA GLU A 110 -16.57 43.26 35.48
C GLU A 110 -15.48 43.21 34.36
N LYS A 111 -15.68 42.37 33.32
CA LYS A 111 -15.07 42.37 31.94
C LYS A 111 -13.55 42.34 31.70
N ALA A 112 -13.20 41.84 30.51
CA ALA A 112 -11.87 41.83 29.90
C ALA A 112 -11.59 43.10 29.05
N PRO A 113 -10.34 43.31 28.59
CA PRO A 113 -10.06 43.15 27.16
C PRO A 113 -8.72 42.41 26.88
N ALA A 114 -8.13 42.54 25.68
CA ALA A 114 -7.00 41.73 25.20
C ALA A 114 -5.87 42.55 24.51
N ALA A 115 -4.67 41.94 24.48
CA ALA A 115 -3.49 42.27 23.63
C ALA A 115 -2.74 43.60 23.96
N GLU A 116 -1.42 43.80 23.72
CA GLU A 116 -0.32 43.04 23.08
C GLU A 116 1.05 43.19 23.84
N VAL A 117 1.93 42.15 23.78
CA VAL A 117 3.40 42.11 23.45
C VAL A 117 4.37 43.23 23.97
N PRO A 118 5.69 43.01 24.32
CA PRO A 118 6.61 41.85 24.19
C PRO A 118 7.43 41.42 25.46
N ALA A 119 8.31 40.39 25.32
CA ALA A 119 9.67 40.11 25.87
C ALA A 119 10.09 40.48 27.34
N GLU A 120 11.12 39.91 28.00
CA GLU A 120 12.26 39.04 27.61
C GLU A 120 12.80 38.20 28.83
N GLU A 121 13.90 37.44 28.65
CA GLU A 121 14.90 36.88 29.61
C GLU A 121 14.80 37.22 31.14
N LYS A 122 15.15 36.41 32.17
CA LYS A 122 16.07 35.25 32.42
C LYS A 122 15.88 34.76 33.91
N PRO A 123 16.81 34.08 34.65
CA PRO A 123 16.44 33.17 35.76
C PRO A 123 16.86 33.59 37.20
N ALA A 124 16.72 32.64 38.15
CA ALA A 124 17.05 32.71 39.59
C ALA A 124 16.05 33.57 40.43
N GLU A 125 16.01 33.54 41.77
CA GLU A 125 16.91 32.95 42.79
C GLU A 125 16.11 32.49 44.05
N GLU A 126 16.76 31.90 45.06
CA GLU A 126 16.13 31.40 46.29
C GLU A 126 15.61 32.50 47.24
N LYS A 127 14.56 32.20 48.05
CA LYS A 127 14.70 32.16 49.54
C LYS A 127 13.51 31.65 50.37
N SER A 128 13.83 30.67 51.22
CA SER A 128 13.39 30.46 52.63
C SER A 128 11.92 30.65 53.08
N ALA A 129 11.29 29.52 53.45
CA ALA A 129 10.59 29.21 54.72
C ALA A 129 9.48 30.16 55.27
N GLU A 130 8.43 29.70 56.00
CA GLU A 130 8.30 28.46 56.78
C GLU A 130 6.82 28.00 56.99
N GLN A 131 6.56 26.68 56.85
CA GLN A 131 5.40 25.89 57.36
C GLN A 131 3.95 26.28 56.92
N ALA A 132 2.96 25.36 56.88
CA ALA A 132 2.89 24.02 57.50
C ALA A 132 2.19 22.92 56.66
N SER A 133 2.51 21.67 57.01
CA SER A 133 1.74 20.42 56.84
C SER A 133 1.31 19.93 55.43
N VAL A 134 2.23 19.19 54.79
CA VAL A 134 1.95 17.83 54.26
C VAL A 134 3.06 16.90 54.80
N ALA A 135 2.82 15.59 54.88
CA ALA A 135 3.69 14.65 55.59
C ALA A 135 5.11 14.52 54.99
N ALA A 136 6.12 14.45 55.86
CA ALA A 136 7.50 14.19 55.47
C ALA A 136 7.72 12.70 55.19
N TYR A 137 8.15 12.37 53.97
CA TYR A 137 8.87 11.14 53.68
C TYR A 137 10.37 11.39 53.94
N ALA A 138 11.04 10.43 54.58
CA ALA A 138 12.45 10.58 54.94
C ALA A 138 13.35 10.37 53.71
N VAL A 139 14.31 11.28 53.51
CA VAL A 139 15.42 11.05 52.58
C VAL A 139 16.31 9.97 53.18
N THR A 140 16.29 8.78 52.59
CA THR A 140 17.03 7.59 53.03
C THR A 140 18.21 7.31 52.10
N ALA A 141 18.89 8.39 51.68
CA ALA A 141 20.13 8.34 50.93
C ALA A 141 21.35 8.41 51.87
N PHE A 142 22.35 7.57 51.64
CA PHE A 142 23.57 7.50 52.44
C PHE A 142 24.80 7.22 51.58
N THR A 143 25.98 7.16 52.21
CA THR A 143 27.24 6.81 51.54
C THR A 143 27.96 5.74 52.35
N GLN A 144 28.31 4.63 51.70
CA GLN A 144 29.10 3.54 52.27
C GLN A 144 30.23 3.23 51.29
N ASP A 145 31.46 3.06 51.80
CA ASP A 145 32.64 2.71 50.99
C ASP A 145 32.88 3.65 49.77
N SER A 146 32.55 4.93 49.96
CA SER A 146 32.56 6.01 48.95
C SER A 146 31.49 5.93 47.85
N ILE A 147 30.62 4.92 47.86
CA ILE A 147 29.47 4.77 46.95
C ILE A 147 28.22 5.36 47.61
N ARG A 148 27.40 6.08 46.85
CA ARG A 148 26.11 6.66 47.29
C ARG A 148 24.98 5.68 47.00
N TYR A 149 24.09 5.49 47.97
CA TYR A 149 22.94 4.60 47.88
C TYR A 149 21.66 5.32 48.29
N ASP A 150 20.53 4.95 47.71
CA ASP A 150 19.17 5.29 48.16
C ASP A 150 18.41 3.99 48.47
N VAL A 151 17.74 3.92 49.62
CA VAL A 151 16.94 2.77 50.05
C VAL A 151 15.44 3.08 50.24
N SER A 152 14.97 4.21 49.72
CA SER A 152 13.57 4.66 49.82
C SER A 152 12.56 3.72 49.15
N SER A 153 12.99 2.88 48.22
CA SER A 153 12.18 1.83 47.56
C SER A 153 11.99 0.57 48.42
N GLY A 154 12.83 0.36 49.44
CA GLY A 154 12.87 -0.83 50.29
C GLY A 154 14.09 -1.74 50.06
N ASP A 155 14.69 -1.66 48.87
CA ASP A 155 15.99 -2.24 48.47
C ASP A 155 16.97 -1.09 48.11
N ALA A 156 18.26 -1.38 47.95
CA ALA A 156 19.29 -0.37 47.68
C ALA A 156 19.54 -0.15 46.17
N VAL A 157 19.54 1.11 45.75
CA VAL A 157 19.94 1.55 44.41
C VAL A 157 21.17 2.45 44.52
N VAL A 158 22.19 2.21 43.70
CA VAL A 158 23.40 3.04 43.63
C VAL A 158 23.10 4.35 42.90
N THR A 159 23.34 5.49 43.54
CA THR A 159 23.05 6.84 43.01
C THR A 159 24.30 7.64 42.63
N GLY A 160 25.49 7.02 42.73
CA GLY A 160 26.78 7.56 42.30
C GLY A 160 27.88 7.33 43.33
N CYS A 161 28.87 8.22 43.41
CA CYS A 161 29.97 8.11 44.39
C CYS A 161 30.48 9.47 44.89
N ALA A 162 31.35 9.45 45.90
CA ALA A 162 32.23 10.57 46.23
C ALA A 162 33.23 10.83 45.09
N ASP A 163 33.72 12.06 44.97
CA ASP A 163 34.37 12.58 43.76
C ASP A 163 35.84 12.10 43.55
N SER A 164 36.22 10.98 44.17
CA SER A 164 37.59 10.45 44.22
C SER A 164 37.68 8.91 44.20
N VAL A 165 36.70 8.21 43.66
CA VAL A 165 36.73 6.74 43.50
C VAL A 165 37.51 6.36 42.25
N THR A 166 38.50 5.45 42.38
CA THR A 166 39.28 4.90 41.25
C THR A 166 38.93 3.45 40.93
N LYS A 167 38.55 2.64 41.92
CA LYS A 167 37.96 1.31 41.72
C LYS A 167 36.57 1.27 42.34
N LEU A 168 35.57 0.94 41.53
CA LEU A 168 34.20 0.66 41.96
C LEU A 168 34.01 -0.86 42.11
N VAL A 169 33.40 -1.29 43.22
CA VAL A 169 32.95 -2.67 43.43
C VAL A 169 31.54 -2.59 44.02
N ILE A 170 30.57 -3.23 43.37
CA ILE A 170 29.18 -3.24 43.85
C ILE A 170 28.97 -4.44 44.79
N PRO A 171 28.62 -4.23 46.08
CA PRO A 171 28.36 -5.32 47.02
C PRO A 171 26.95 -5.91 46.82
N GLU A 172 26.73 -7.17 47.20
CA GLU A 172 25.39 -7.79 47.18
C GLU A 172 24.41 -7.11 48.15
N THR A 173 24.91 -6.68 49.31
CA THR A 173 24.13 -5.99 50.34
C THR A 173 24.87 -4.78 50.93
N VAL A 174 24.11 -3.84 51.48
CA VAL A 174 24.59 -2.66 52.22
C VAL A 174 23.76 -2.47 53.50
N THR A 175 24.35 -1.85 54.52
CA THR A 175 23.72 -1.74 55.85
C THR A 175 23.47 -0.29 56.24
N TYR A 176 22.22 0.03 56.57
CA TYR A 176 21.78 1.36 57.00
C TYR A 176 20.77 1.25 58.14
N ASP A 177 20.99 1.99 59.22
CA ASP A 177 20.17 1.98 60.45
C ASP A 177 19.93 0.56 61.01
N ASP A 178 21.03 -0.19 61.20
CA ASP A 178 21.09 -1.61 61.60
C ASP A 178 20.28 -2.60 60.74
N LYS A 179 19.76 -2.17 59.59
CA LYS A 179 19.07 -3.02 58.59
C LYS A 179 19.94 -3.25 57.36
N GLU A 180 19.96 -4.50 56.89
CA GLU A 180 20.55 -4.90 55.62
C GLU A 180 19.55 -4.66 54.46
N TYR A 181 20.08 -4.18 53.33
CA TYR A 181 19.37 -3.93 52.08
C TYR A 181 20.13 -4.59 50.94
N LYS A 182 19.42 -5.27 50.03
CA LYS A 182 20.04 -5.84 48.82
C LYS A 182 20.30 -4.74 47.80
N VAL A 183 21.46 -4.75 47.14
CA VAL A 183 21.69 -3.88 45.97
C VAL A 183 21.01 -4.49 44.74
N VAL A 184 20.10 -3.72 44.13
CA VAL A 184 19.24 -4.18 43.02
C VAL A 184 19.41 -3.38 41.73
N GLY A 185 20.13 -2.25 41.76
CA GLY A 185 20.33 -1.43 40.56
C GLY A 185 21.31 -0.28 40.72
N ILE A 186 21.60 0.36 39.59
CA ILE A 186 22.41 1.58 39.46
C ILE A 186 21.57 2.61 38.72
N GLN A 187 21.45 3.82 39.28
CA GLN A 187 20.64 4.90 38.73
C GLN A 187 21.18 5.40 37.38
N GLU A 188 20.27 5.92 36.55
CA GLU A 188 20.61 6.73 35.38
C GLU A 188 21.63 7.83 35.75
N HIS A 189 22.64 8.03 34.90
CA HIS A 189 23.75 8.98 35.11
C HIS A 189 24.59 8.83 36.41
N ALA A 190 24.49 7.74 37.18
CA ALA A 190 25.17 7.60 38.48
C ALA A 190 26.69 7.85 38.45
N PHE A 191 27.39 7.45 37.39
CA PHE A 191 28.82 7.71 37.18
C PHE A 191 29.07 8.42 35.83
N ASP A 192 28.11 9.22 35.34
CA ASP A 192 28.29 10.02 34.13
C ASP A 192 29.29 11.17 34.39
N TRP A 193 30.27 11.31 33.50
CA TRP A 193 31.23 12.43 33.47
C TRP A 193 30.55 13.79 33.54
N ALA A 194 29.34 13.94 32.98
CA ALA A 194 28.58 15.20 33.03
C ALA A 194 28.35 15.68 34.48
N ASN A 195 28.06 14.73 35.38
CA ASN A 195 27.86 14.93 36.82
C ASN A 195 29.19 14.86 37.59
N HIS A 196 30.09 13.96 37.17
CA HIS A 196 31.30 13.56 37.89
C HIS A 196 32.58 13.90 37.11
N ARG A 197 32.75 15.18 36.78
CA ARG A 197 33.84 15.68 35.89
C ARG A 197 35.27 15.47 36.39
N SER A 198 35.46 15.26 37.70
CA SER A 198 36.75 15.02 38.35
C SER A 198 36.98 13.55 38.73
N LEU A 199 36.01 12.67 38.45
CA LEU A 199 36.11 11.26 38.79
C LEU A 199 37.16 10.58 37.91
N ALA A 200 38.09 9.87 38.55
CA ALA A 200 39.15 9.12 37.93
C ALA A 200 38.88 7.61 38.05
N LEU A 201 37.67 7.19 37.68
CA LEU A 201 37.25 5.79 37.75
C LEU A 201 38.04 4.97 36.72
N GLU A 202 38.89 4.05 37.18
CA GLU A 202 39.79 3.22 36.38
C GLU A 202 39.24 1.81 36.15
N THR A 203 38.50 1.25 37.11
CA THR A 203 37.96 -0.12 37.04
C THR A 203 36.59 -0.23 37.73
N VAL A 204 35.72 -1.08 37.18
CA VAL A 204 34.38 -1.39 37.72
C VAL A 204 34.21 -2.90 37.85
N ASP A 205 33.63 -3.33 38.96
CA ASP A 205 33.24 -4.71 39.25
C ASP A 205 31.78 -4.69 39.75
N LEU A 206 30.87 -5.33 39.00
CA LEU A 206 29.44 -5.39 39.33
C LEU A 206 29.04 -6.62 40.16
N GLY A 207 30.02 -7.44 40.59
CA GLY A 207 29.80 -8.56 41.51
C GLY A 207 28.96 -9.71 40.96
N GLY A 208 28.71 -9.78 39.64
CA GLY A 208 27.82 -10.77 39.03
C GLY A 208 26.33 -10.54 39.36
N LEU A 209 25.96 -9.35 39.85
CA LEU A 209 24.63 -9.11 40.43
C LEU A 209 23.54 -8.90 39.35
N PRO A 210 22.28 -9.29 39.61
CA PRO A 210 21.15 -9.07 38.70
C PRO A 210 20.64 -7.62 38.82
N LEU A 211 21.45 -6.66 38.39
CA LEU A 211 21.20 -5.22 38.54
C LEU A 211 20.32 -4.65 37.41
N GLU A 212 19.36 -3.80 37.78
CA GLU A 212 18.77 -2.84 36.84
C GLU A 212 19.72 -1.63 36.72
N ILE A 213 20.41 -1.50 35.59
CA ILE A 213 21.38 -0.41 35.34
C ILE A 213 20.75 0.62 34.40
N GLY A 214 20.62 1.86 34.88
CA GLY A 214 20.05 2.97 34.12
C GLY A 214 20.89 3.41 32.92
N GLU A 215 20.29 4.25 32.08
CA GLU A 215 20.97 4.84 30.92
C GLU A 215 22.11 5.78 31.36
N TYR A 216 23.09 5.99 30.47
CA TYR A 216 24.26 6.86 30.72
C TYR A 216 25.15 6.48 31.93
N ALA A 217 24.93 5.33 32.59
CA ALA A 217 25.46 5.03 33.92
C ALA A 217 26.97 5.26 34.09
N PHE A 218 27.79 5.00 33.07
CA PHE A 218 29.25 5.22 33.08
C PHE A 218 29.72 6.15 31.95
N ARG A 219 28.82 6.94 31.33
CA ARG A 219 29.15 7.78 30.16
C ARG A 219 30.37 8.66 30.40
N GLY A 220 31.28 8.69 29.43
CA GLY A 220 32.38 9.64 29.35
C GLY A 220 33.49 9.41 30.38
N GLN A 221 33.53 8.27 31.07
CA GLN A 221 34.59 7.93 32.02
C GLN A 221 35.89 7.63 31.27
N LYS A 222 36.67 8.68 30.96
CA LYS A 222 37.89 8.62 30.15
C LYS A 222 39.08 7.91 30.81
N SER A 223 39.00 7.62 32.11
CA SER A 223 39.98 6.81 32.83
C SER A 223 39.60 5.33 32.91
N LEU A 224 38.35 4.96 32.60
CA LEU A 224 37.83 3.61 32.82
C LEU A 224 38.48 2.65 31.82
N THR A 225 39.10 1.58 32.33
CA THR A 225 39.85 0.59 31.56
C THR A 225 39.16 -0.77 31.49
N THR A 226 38.57 -1.26 32.59
CA THR A 226 37.86 -2.55 32.64
C THR A 226 36.51 -2.48 33.37
N VAL A 227 35.58 -3.33 32.95
CA VAL A 227 34.26 -3.53 33.58
C VAL A 227 33.98 -5.03 33.65
N ASP A 228 33.91 -5.58 34.87
CA ASP A 228 33.77 -7.01 35.14
C ASP A 228 32.47 -7.30 35.92
N GLY A 229 32.03 -8.57 35.97
CA GLY A 229 30.88 -9.01 36.77
C GLY A 229 29.51 -8.77 36.12
N MET A 230 29.43 -8.78 34.79
CA MET A 230 28.18 -8.59 34.03
C MET A 230 27.27 -9.84 33.97
N ASP A 231 27.59 -10.92 34.69
CA ASP A 231 27.00 -12.26 34.54
C ASP A 231 25.47 -12.30 34.40
N ASN A 232 24.75 -11.45 35.15
CA ASN A 232 23.28 -11.44 35.19
C ASN A 232 22.64 -10.23 34.49
N ILE A 233 23.43 -9.44 33.75
CA ILE A 233 22.96 -8.34 32.92
C ILE A 233 22.48 -8.88 31.57
N THR A 234 21.21 -8.63 31.24
CA THR A 234 20.56 -9.13 30.02
C THR A 234 20.52 -8.11 28.88
N ALA A 235 20.81 -6.84 29.18
CA ALA A 235 20.80 -5.74 28.21
C ALA A 235 21.86 -4.70 28.59
N ILE A 236 22.61 -4.19 27.61
CA ILE A 236 23.41 -2.98 27.79
C ILE A 236 22.50 -1.78 27.49
N GLY A 237 22.23 -0.96 28.49
CA GLY A 237 21.37 0.22 28.37
C GLY A 237 21.92 1.28 27.40
N ASN A 238 21.06 2.23 27.00
CA ASN A 238 21.47 3.31 26.11
C ASN A 238 22.59 4.15 26.76
N TYR A 239 23.55 4.57 25.94
CA TYR A 239 24.69 5.42 26.30
C TYR A 239 25.60 4.93 27.44
N MET A 240 25.46 3.67 27.87
CA MET A 240 26.03 3.18 29.14
C MET A 240 27.54 3.43 29.29
N PHE A 241 28.31 3.24 28.22
CA PHE A 241 29.77 3.43 28.17
C PHE A 241 30.20 4.44 27.08
N THR A 242 29.29 5.28 26.57
CA THR A 242 29.62 6.22 25.47
C THR A 242 30.84 7.08 25.82
N ALA A 243 31.84 7.11 24.94
CA ALA A 243 33.09 7.86 25.09
C ALA A 243 33.94 7.49 26.31
N CYS A 244 33.83 6.26 26.82
CA CYS A 244 34.83 5.63 27.68
C CYS A 244 36.08 5.26 26.86
N SER A 245 36.81 6.27 26.38
CA SER A 245 37.86 6.12 25.36
C SER A 245 39.09 5.30 25.80
N ALA A 246 39.25 5.02 27.09
CA ALA A 246 40.32 4.18 27.64
C ALA A 246 39.89 2.73 27.94
N LEU A 247 38.61 2.40 27.73
CA LEU A 247 38.05 1.08 28.04
C LEU A 247 38.64 0.05 27.08
N THR A 248 39.32 -0.97 27.60
CA THR A 248 40.00 -2.01 26.81
C THR A 248 39.25 -3.33 26.78
N SER A 249 38.51 -3.65 27.84
CA SER A 249 37.67 -4.85 27.96
C SER A 249 36.39 -4.63 28.78
N VAL A 250 35.33 -5.36 28.42
CA VAL A 250 34.17 -5.62 29.29
C VAL A 250 33.93 -7.12 29.32
N ALA A 251 33.74 -7.70 30.51
CA ALA A 251 33.67 -9.15 30.71
C ALA A 251 32.25 -9.66 31.05
N ASP A 252 32.12 -11.00 31.10
CA ASP A 252 30.95 -11.76 31.58
C ASP A 252 29.62 -11.54 30.82
N LEU A 253 29.67 -11.01 29.59
CA LEU A 253 28.52 -10.58 28.78
C LEU A 253 27.63 -11.74 28.24
N SER A 254 27.77 -12.95 28.79
CA SER A 254 27.16 -14.19 28.30
C SER A 254 25.62 -14.24 28.30
N LYS A 255 24.95 -13.37 29.07
CA LYS A 255 23.48 -13.25 29.12
C LYS A 255 22.93 -12.04 28.36
N VAL A 256 23.78 -11.21 27.75
CA VAL A 256 23.35 -10.02 27.02
C VAL A 256 22.66 -10.42 25.72
N THR A 257 21.40 -10.03 25.56
CA THR A 257 20.59 -10.24 24.35
C THR A 257 20.25 -8.94 23.63
N SER A 258 20.61 -7.78 24.18
CA SER A 258 20.37 -6.48 23.53
C SER A 258 21.42 -5.44 23.92
N VAL A 259 21.76 -4.58 22.96
CA VAL A 259 22.70 -3.46 23.15
C VAL A 259 22.03 -2.16 22.70
N GLY A 260 21.99 -1.18 23.60
CA GLY A 260 21.27 0.09 23.43
C GLY A 260 21.92 1.07 22.46
N VAL A 261 21.23 2.18 22.23
CA VAL A 261 21.69 3.33 21.43
C VAL A 261 23.01 3.85 22.00
N MET A 262 24.01 3.98 21.14
CA MET A 262 25.35 4.54 21.42
C MET A 262 26.10 3.89 22.60
N ALA A 263 25.69 2.69 23.02
CA ALA A 263 26.14 2.03 24.25
C ALA A 263 27.66 1.99 24.44
N PHE A 264 28.42 1.68 23.38
CA PHE A 264 29.88 1.66 23.34
C PHE A 264 30.47 2.68 22.34
N MET A 265 29.67 3.63 21.86
CA MET A 265 30.11 4.64 20.89
C MET A 265 31.36 5.38 21.37
N ASN A 266 32.39 5.49 20.53
CA ASN A 266 33.71 6.06 20.85
C ASN A 266 34.50 5.33 21.98
N CYS A 267 34.23 4.06 22.26
CA CYS A 267 35.15 3.20 23.03
C CYS A 267 36.32 2.73 22.16
N SER A 268 37.10 3.68 21.62
CA SER A 268 38.09 3.40 20.57
C SER A 268 39.26 2.51 21.00
N SER A 269 39.56 2.40 22.29
CA SER A 269 40.54 1.45 22.85
C SER A 269 39.99 0.04 23.10
N LEU A 270 38.70 -0.22 22.88
CA LEU A 270 38.08 -1.49 23.24
C LEU A 270 38.53 -2.60 22.28
N THR A 271 39.11 -3.66 22.84
CA THR A 271 39.63 -4.80 22.06
C THR A 271 38.82 -6.07 22.27
N THR A 272 38.14 -6.21 23.42
CA THR A 272 37.38 -7.40 23.78
C THR A 272 36.05 -7.09 24.46
N LEU A 273 35.03 -7.86 24.11
CA LEU A 273 33.71 -7.93 24.75
C LEU A 273 33.54 -9.39 25.19
N GLU A 274 34.16 -9.76 26.30
CA GLU A 274 34.31 -11.15 26.71
C GLU A 274 32.97 -11.75 27.14
N GLY A 275 32.68 -12.95 26.60
CA GLY A 275 31.39 -13.63 26.76
C GLY A 275 30.27 -13.14 25.83
N LEU A 276 30.42 -12.02 25.10
CA LEU A 276 29.34 -11.49 24.26
C LEU A 276 29.08 -12.37 23.04
N ASN A 277 27.88 -12.97 22.97
CA ASN A 277 27.47 -13.79 21.84
C ASN A 277 26.59 -13.00 20.85
N PHE A 278 27.18 -12.52 19.75
CA PHE A 278 26.45 -11.79 18.71
C PHE A 278 25.28 -12.59 18.09
N SER A 279 25.39 -13.92 17.97
CA SER A 279 24.31 -14.81 17.50
C SER A 279 23.03 -14.71 18.36
N ALA A 280 23.18 -14.39 19.65
CA ALA A 280 22.08 -14.27 20.61
C ALA A 280 21.54 -12.83 20.79
N LEU A 281 22.05 -11.85 20.05
CA LEU A 281 21.56 -10.47 20.12
C LEU A 281 20.28 -10.29 19.31
N THR A 282 19.18 -9.95 19.98
CA THR A 282 17.88 -9.65 19.37
C THR A 282 17.76 -8.19 18.93
N SER A 283 18.53 -7.27 19.52
CA SER A 283 18.57 -5.88 19.05
C SER A 283 19.92 -5.19 19.26
N ILE A 284 20.38 -4.48 18.24
CA ILE A 284 21.55 -3.60 18.28
C ILE A 284 21.09 -2.18 17.96
N GLY A 285 21.27 -1.25 18.91
CA GLY A 285 20.80 0.13 18.81
C GLY A 285 21.54 0.99 17.79
N GLN A 286 21.02 2.20 17.55
CA GLN A 286 21.70 3.20 16.72
C GLN A 286 23.11 3.46 17.29
N GLU A 287 24.12 3.38 16.42
CA GLU A 287 25.52 3.71 16.73
C GLU A 287 26.10 2.95 17.94
N ALA A 288 25.52 1.79 18.28
CA ALA A 288 25.86 0.99 19.46
C ALA A 288 27.36 0.72 19.63
N PHE A 289 28.07 0.46 18.52
CA PHE A 289 29.51 0.18 18.48
C PHE A 289 30.29 1.19 17.60
N ASN A 290 29.69 2.33 17.25
CA ASN A 290 30.30 3.32 16.34
C ASN A 290 31.65 3.83 16.88
N ASN A 291 32.68 3.84 16.03
CA ASN A 291 34.03 4.31 16.34
C ASN A 291 34.78 3.46 17.40
N MET A 292 34.53 2.15 17.41
CA MET A 292 35.35 1.15 18.11
C MET A 292 36.48 0.63 17.20
N GLU A 293 37.40 1.52 16.82
CA GLU A 293 38.45 1.23 15.82
C GLU A 293 39.38 0.06 16.19
N SER A 294 39.65 -0.15 17.49
CA SER A 294 40.51 -1.26 17.97
C SER A 294 39.79 -2.62 18.06
N PHE A 295 38.47 -2.68 17.87
CA PHE A 295 37.70 -3.91 18.01
C PHE A 295 37.70 -4.71 16.71
N SER A 296 38.04 -6.00 16.81
CA SER A 296 38.10 -6.91 15.66
C SER A 296 37.02 -7.99 15.77
N LEU A 297 36.28 -8.23 14.68
CA LEU A 297 35.22 -9.23 14.61
C LEU A 297 35.13 -9.81 13.19
N GLU A 298 35.20 -11.14 13.08
CA GLU A 298 35.01 -11.85 11.81
C GLU A 298 33.54 -12.30 11.71
N LEU A 299 32.85 -11.85 10.65
CA LEU A 299 31.45 -12.13 10.38
C LEU A 299 31.28 -13.37 9.50
N GLY A 300 30.28 -14.21 9.83
CA GLY A 300 29.89 -15.37 9.05
C GLY A 300 28.42 -15.73 9.23
N GLU A 301 28.04 -16.90 8.73
CA GLU A 301 26.65 -17.39 8.59
C GLU A 301 25.79 -17.27 9.86
N HIS A 302 26.40 -17.47 11.04
CA HIS A 302 25.71 -17.49 12.34
C HIS A 302 25.99 -16.29 13.23
N THR A 303 26.56 -15.19 12.71
CA THR A 303 26.92 -14.06 13.59
C THR A 303 25.71 -13.28 14.11
N PHE A 304 24.53 -13.36 13.47
CA PHE A 304 23.34 -12.56 13.83
C PHE A 304 22.02 -13.37 13.84
N ASP A 305 22.04 -14.68 14.11
CA ASP A 305 20.87 -15.58 13.97
C ASP A 305 19.59 -15.07 14.66
N ALA A 306 19.69 -14.46 15.85
CA ALA A 306 18.54 -14.01 16.65
C ALA A 306 18.08 -12.55 16.38
N LEU A 307 18.68 -11.83 15.42
CA LEU A 307 18.52 -10.38 15.32
C LEU A 307 17.14 -9.93 14.80
N GLU A 308 16.34 -9.31 15.67
CA GLU A 308 15.04 -8.69 15.33
C GLU A 308 15.16 -7.21 14.95
N SER A 309 16.26 -6.53 15.27
CA SER A 309 16.50 -5.14 14.83
C SER A 309 17.97 -4.69 14.83
N LEU A 310 18.35 -4.00 13.76
CA LEU A 310 19.63 -3.32 13.58
C LEU A 310 19.43 -1.80 13.54
N GLY A 311 20.33 -1.04 14.16
CA GLY A 311 20.26 0.42 14.23
C GLY A 311 21.07 1.15 13.15
N THR A 312 20.68 2.39 12.86
CA THR A 312 21.49 3.36 12.10
C THR A 312 22.92 3.39 12.62
N GLY A 313 23.93 3.25 11.75
CA GLY A 313 25.34 3.40 12.13
C GLY A 313 25.87 2.39 13.15
N ALA A 314 25.18 1.27 13.40
CA ALA A 314 25.50 0.32 14.47
C ALA A 314 26.99 -0.09 14.56
N PHE A 315 27.63 -0.35 13.42
CA PHE A 315 29.05 -0.73 13.29
C PHE A 315 29.89 0.31 12.52
N MET A 316 29.46 1.57 12.50
CA MET A 316 30.15 2.64 11.76
C MET A 316 31.61 2.82 12.24
N ASN A 317 32.56 2.96 11.31
CA ASN A 317 33.99 3.13 11.57
C ASN A 317 34.68 1.96 12.30
N MET A 318 34.03 0.80 12.42
CA MET A 318 34.67 -0.41 12.94
C MET A 318 35.57 -1.05 11.86
N THR A 319 36.74 -0.48 11.63
CA THR A 319 37.66 -0.97 10.57
C THR A 319 38.11 -2.42 10.76
N GLY A 320 38.08 -2.94 11.99
CA GLY A 320 38.37 -4.35 12.33
C GLY A 320 37.21 -5.35 12.15
N ILE A 321 36.00 -4.92 11.76
CA ILE A 321 34.92 -5.86 11.39
C ILE A 321 35.12 -6.35 9.96
N THR A 322 35.15 -7.66 9.74
CA THR A 322 35.57 -8.31 8.49
C THR A 322 34.67 -9.50 8.15
N GLY A 323 34.88 -10.17 7.01
CA GLY A 323 34.08 -11.33 6.61
C GLY A 323 32.75 -10.96 5.93
N THR A 324 31.74 -11.81 6.07
CA THR A 324 30.46 -11.69 5.34
C THR A 324 29.31 -11.34 6.28
N VAL A 325 28.62 -10.24 6.00
CA VAL A 325 27.40 -9.85 6.71
C VAL A 325 26.25 -10.80 6.30
N VAL A 326 25.83 -11.68 7.19
CA VAL A 326 24.61 -12.50 7.02
C VAL A 326 23.59 -12.04 8.04
N LEU A 327 22.43 -11.57 7.56
CA LEU A 327 21.32 -11.10 8.39
C LEU A 327 20.15 -12.10 8.33
N PRO A 328 19.36 -12.26 9.40
CA PRO A 328 18.16 -13.10 9.39
C PRO A 328 17.01 -12.46 8.60
N GLU A 329 16.05 -13.27 8.13
CA GLU A 329 14.88 -12.85 7.31
C GLU A 329 13.99 -11.77 7.97
N SER A 330 14.15 -11.54 9.28
CA SER A 330 13.55 -10.42 10.03
C SER A 330 14.05 -9.04 9.61
N ILE A 331 15.22 -8.95 8.95
CA ILE A 331 15.90 -7.70 8.61
C ILE A 331 15.92 -7.51 7.08
N THR A 332 14.81 -7.02 6.53
CA THR A 332 14.65 -6.77 5.08
C THR A 332 15.17 -5.40 4.61
N GLU A 333 15.61 -4.53 5.53
CA GLU A 333 16.23 -3.23 5.29
C GLU A 333 17.58 -3.15 6.03
N ILE A 334 18.61 -2.68 5.34
CA ILE A 334 19.93 -2.38 5.95
C ILE A 334 19.95 -0.88 6.31
N PRO A 335 20.04 -0.50 7.60
CA PRO A 335 19.90 0.89 8.02
C PRO A 335 20.96 1.85 7.48
N ARG A 336 20.67 3.16 7.53
CA ARG A 336 21.62 4.23 7.23
C ARG A 336 22.94 4.02 8.00
N ASN A 337 24.08 4.19 7.33
CA ASN A 337 25.44 4.05 7.85
C ASN A 337 25.80 2.69 8.50
N ALA A 338 24.93 1.66 8.46
CA ALA A 338 25.01 0.50 9.36
C ALA A 338 26.39 -0.18 9.43
N PHE A 339 27.08 -0.29 8.29
CA PHE A 339 28.42 -0.85 8.14
C PHE A 339 29.38 0.14 7.44
N SER A 340 29.13 1.46 7.53
CA SER A 340 30.00 2.46 6.89
C SER A 340 31.41 2.42 7.47
N SER A 341 32.43 2.54 6.60
CA SER A 341 33.86 2.54 6.96
C SER A 341 34.32 1.24 7.66
N THR A 342 33.82 0.09 7.20
CA THR A 342 34.15 -1.24 7.74
C THR A 342 35.06 -2.05 6.81
N GLY A 343 35.68 -3.10 7.36
CA GLY A 343 36.53 -4.06 6.63
C GLY A 343 35.79 -5.27 6.05
N ILE A 344 34.45 -5.24 5.96
CA ILE A 344 33.67 -6.38 5.44
C ILE A 344 34.03 -6.69 3.98
N THR A 345 33.91 -7.96 3.61
CA THR A 345 34.24 -8.48 2.27
C THR A 345 33.02 -8.95 1.48
N GLY A 346 31.89 -9.18 2.14
CA GLY A 346 30.66 -9.65 1.49
C GLY A 346 29.42 -9.39 2.33
N VAL A 347 28.26 -9.61 1.72
CA VAL A 347 26.93 -9.51 2.33
C VAL A 347 26.05 -10.59 1.69
N ASP A 348 25.23 -11.31 2.46
CA ASP A 348 24.10 -12.04 1.88
C ASP A 348 22.94 -11.08 1.63
N TRP A 349 22.48 -11.04 0.39
CA TRP A 349 21.41 -10.16 -0.07
C TRP A 349 20.05 -10.87 -0.14
N SER A 350 19.99 -12.19 0.11
CA SER A 350 18.90 -13.11 -0.28
C SER A 350 17.46 -12.65 -0.01
N HIS A 351 17.23 -11.89 1.07
CA HIS A 351 15.91 -11.37 1.48
C HIS A 351 15.86 -9.83 1.62
N ILE A 352 16.93 -9.13 1.22
CA ILE A 352 17.03 -7.67 1.33
C ILE A 352 16.15 -6.97 0.28
N THR A 353 15.53 -5.86 0.67
CA THR A 353 14.62 -5.07 -0.17
C THR A 353 14.97 -3.58 -0.25
N VAL A 354 15.68 -3.04 0.76
CA VAL A 354 16.07 -1.63 0.87
C VAL A 354 17.49 -1.52 1.43
N ILE A 355 18.31 -0.66 0.83
CA ILE A 355 19.68 -0.35 1.27
C ILE A 355 19.75 1.13 1.67
N GLY A 356 19.96 1.40 2.95
CA GLY A 356 19.94 2.75 3.53
C GLY A 356 21.08 3.67 3.09
N LYS A 357 20.92 4.97 3.36
CA LYS A 357 21.94 6.00 3.08
C LYS A 357 23.30 5.61 3.65
N SER A 358 24.35 5.64 2.83
CA SER A 358 25.74 5.37 3.21
C SER A 358 25.96 4.02 3.92
N ALA A 359 25.06 3.03 3.76
CA ALA A 359 25.09 1.77 4.51
C ALA A 359 26.44 1.03 4.41
N PHE A 360 27.09 1.11 3.25
CA PHE A 360 28.38 0.51 2.91
C PHE A 360 29.38 1.53 2.32
N SER A 361 29.23 2.82 2.66
CA SER A 361 30.23 3.83 2.27
C SER A 361 31.60 3.44 2.82
N ASN A 362 32.66 3.68 2.04
CA ASN A 362 34.06 3.39 2.37
C ASN A 362 34.36 1.92 2.75
N CYS A 363 33.49 0.96 2.40
CA CYS A 363 33.75 -0.47 2.56
C CYS A 363 34.76 -0.97 1.51
N LYS A 364 36.05 -0.68 1.72
CA LYS A 364 37.14 -1.00 0.77
C LYS A 364 37.36 -2.51 0.56
N GLY A 365 36.86 -3.36 1.47
CA GLY A 365 36.91 -4.82 1.34
C GLY A 365 35.80 -5.42 0.48
N LEU A 366 34.68 -4.70 0.28
CA LEU A 366 33.53 -5.18 -0.49
C LEU A 366 33.78 -4.98 -1.99
N THR A 367 34.23 -6.03 -2.68
CA THR A 367 34.69 -5.95 -4.08
C THR A 367 33.67 -6.38 -5.14
N GLU A 368 32.64 -7.13 -4.75
CA GLU A 368 31.58 -7.66 -5.61
C GLU A 368 30.19 -7.29 -5.07
N LEU A 369 29.21 -7.16 -5.96
CA LEU A 369 27.83 -6.81 -5.60
C LEU A 369 26.82 -7.57 -6.47
N HIS A 370 26.10 -8.51 -5.84
CA HIS A 370 25.10 -9.36 -6.49
C HIS A 370 23.73 -9.16 -5.81
N LEU A 371 23.04 -8.08 -6.16
CA LEU A 371 21.73 -7.74 -5.59
C LEU A 371 20.60 -8.57 -6.22
N PRO A 372 19.62 -9.08 -5.44
CA PRO A 372 18.45 -9.74 -5.98
C PRO A 372 17.44 -8.75 -6.54
N ASP A 373 16.55 -9.25 -7.40
CA ASP A 373 15.43 -8.50 -7.98
C ASP A 373 14.43 -7.94 -6.95
N SER A 374 14.51 -8.34 -5.67
CA SER A 374 13.68 -7.79 -4.58
C SER A 374 14.12 -6.41 -4.09
N VAL A 375 15.32 -5.94 -4.43
CA VAL A 375 15.82 -4.63 -3.98
C VAL A 375 15.19 -3.50 -4.80
N THR A 376 14.37 -2.69 -4.14
CA THR A 376 13.57 -1.62 -4.76
C THR A 376 14.19 -0.23 -4.64
N SER A 377 15.12 -0.04 -3.70
CA SER A 377 15.73 1.25 -3.36
C SER A 377 17.18 1.12 -2.91
N ILE A 378 18.07 1.92 -3.50
CA ILE A 378 19.47 2.10 -3.08
C ILE A 378 19.66 3.55 -2.63
N GLY A 379 20.03 3.73 -1.36
CA GLY A 379 20.17 5.03 -0.72
C GLY A 379 21.28 5.93 -1.25
N GLU A 380 21.24 7.19 -0.80
CA GLU A 380 22.31 8.17 -1.03
C GLU A 380 23.65 7.67 -0.50
N SER A 381 24.73 7.83 -1.27
CA SER A 381 26.11 7.41 -0.96
C SER A 381 26.26 5.94 -0.51
N ALA A 382 25.28 5.05 -0.80
CA ALA A 382 25.16 3.73 -0.19
C ALA A 382 26.40 2.84 -0.33
N PHE A 383 27.09 2.91 -1.48
CA PHE A 383 28.35 2.22 -1.79
C PHE A 383 29.45 3.21 -2.21
N GLU A 384 29.34 4.48 -1.82
CA GLU A 384 30.36 5.51 -2.08
C GLU A 384 31.73 5.04 -1.57
N ASP A 385 32.78 5.21 -2.38
CA ASP A 385 34.15 4.84 -2.04
C ASP A 385 34.31 3.36 -1.60
N SER A 386 33.39 2.47 -1.93
CA SER A 386 33.53 1.02 -1.68
C SER A 386 34.54 0.36 -2.63
N GLY A 387 34.95 -0.87 -2.32
CA GLY A 387 35.91 -1.66 -3.10
C GLY A 387 35.39 -2.19 -4.44
N LEU A 388 34.16 -1.85 -4.85
CA LEU A 388 33.43 -2.51 -5.93
C LEU A 388 34.13 -2.40 -7.30
N THR A 389 34.19 -3.54 -8.00
CA THR A 389 34.81 -3.70 -9.32
C THR A 389 33.91 -4.54 -10.25
N GLY A 390 34.26 -4.61 -11.54
CA GLY A 390 33.58 -5.48 -12.51
C GLY A 390 32.26 -4.91 -13.04
N GLU A 391 31.35 -5.80 -13.46
CA GLU A 391 30.04 -5.42 -14.00
C GLU A 391 29.02 -5.23 -12.87
N LEU A 392 28.37 -4.06 -12.83
CA LEU A 392 27.28 -3.77 -11.91
C LEU A 392 25.93 -4.05 -12.59
N GLN A 393 25.24 -5.11 -12.18
CA GLN A 393 23.86 -5.37 -12.55
C GLN A 393 22.92 -4.80 -11.49
N LEU A 394 22.02 -3.89 -11.88
CA LEU A 394 21.05 -3.30 -10.96
C LEU A 394 19.71 -4.08 -10.98
N PRO A 395 19.06 -4.30 -9.81
CA PRO A 395 17.84 -5.11 -9.67
C PRO A 395 16.70 -4.72 -10.61
N SER A 396 15.97 -5.70 -11.17
CA SER A 396 14.87 -5.41 -12.10
C SER A 396 13.65 -4.70 -11.49
N ALA A 397 13.55 -4.64 -10.16
CA ALA A 397 12.54 -3.84 -9.44
C ALA A 397 13.08 -2.51 -8.87
N LEU A 398 14.32 -2.12 -9.13
CA LEU A 398 14.90 -0.89 -8.59
C LEU A 398 14.17 0.34 -9.16
N THR A 399 13.59 1.16 -8.28
CA THR A 399 12.88 2.40 -8.66
C THR A 399 13.63 3.66 -8.27
N PHE A 400 14.46 3.58 -7.21
CA PHE A 400 15.22 4.69 -6.64
C PHE A 400 16.72 4.38 -6.57
N LEU A 401 17.53 5.28 -7.13
CA LEU A 401 18.99 5.29 -7.04
C LEU A 401 19.46 6.64 -6.50
N GLY A 402 19.99 6.64 -5.28
CA GLY A 402 20.36 7.86 -4.55
C GLY A 402 21.50 8.67 -5.17
N THR A 403 21.61 9.92 -4.72
CA THR A 403 22.80 10.76 -4.95
C THR A 403 24.06 10.03 -4.45
N GLU A 404 25.19 10.14 -5.16
CA GLU A 404 26.50 9.57 -4.79
C GLU A 404 26.55 8.03 -4.61
N ALA A 405 25.47 7.29 -4.93
CA ALA A 405 25.26 5.89 -4.53
C ALA A 405 26.43 4.91 -4.85
N PHE A 406 27.14 5.11 -5.95
CA PHE A 406 28.34 4.37 -6.37
C PHE A 406 29.53 5.29 -6.67
N SER A 407 29.54 6.52 -6.13
CA SER A 407 30.64 7.48 -6.28
C SER A 407 31.99 6.86 -5.89
N GLY A 408 33.05 7.15 -6.63
CA GLY A 408 34.41 6.67 -6.36
C GLY A 408 34.67 5.17 -6.59
N THR A 409 33.67 4.37 -7.00
CA THR A 409 33.86 2.92 -7.22
C THR A 409 34.65 2.60 -8.50
N ALA A 410 35.16 1.37 -8.57
CA ALA A 410 36.05 0.89 -9.64
C ALA A 410 35.35 -0.04 -10.66
N ILE A 411 34.01 0.03 -10.75
CA ILE A 411 33.18 -0.73 -11.70
C ILE A 411 33.55 -0.42 -13.17
N SER A 412 33.45 -1.43 -14.04
CA SER A 412 33.79 -1.33 -15.47
C SER A 412 32.58 -1.10 -16.39
N SER A 413 31.39 -1.53 -15.97
CA SER A 413 30.13 -1.46 -16.71
C SER A 413 28.96 -1.38 -15.72
N VAL A 414 27.83 -0.81 -16.15
CA VAL A 414 26.58 -0.81 -15.37
C VAL A 414 25.38 -1.10 -16.29
N THR A 415 24.50 -1.99 -15.83
CA THR A 415 23.23 -2.34 -16.49
C THR A 415 22.07 -1.81 -15.66
N PHE A 416 21.26 -0.92 -16.25
CA PHE A 416 20.11 -0.29 -15.59
C PHE A 416 18.79 -1.03 -15.89
N PRO A 417 17.82 -1.02 -14.96
CA PRO A 417 16.50 -1.62 -15.15
C PRO A 417 15.48 -0.60 -15.68
N SER A 418 14.49 -1.05 -16.44
CA SER A 418 13.42 -0.20 -17.00
C SER A 418 12.45 0.39 -15.96
N THR A 419 12.51 -0.09 -14.71
CA THR A 419 11.78 0.46 -13.57
C THR A 419 12.36 1.77 -13.04
N LEU A 420 13.66 2.00 -13.24
CA LEU A 420 14.38 3.14 -12.66
C LEU A 420 13.89 4.46 -13.28
N LYS A 421 13.49 5.43 -12.43
CA LYS A 421 12.95 6.71 -12.90
C LYS A 421 13.94 7.85 -12.94
N ASN A 422 14.93 7.85 -12.05
CA ASN A 422 15.94 8.92 -11.98
C ASN A 422 17.29 8.32 -11.60
N ILE A 423 18.36 8.86 -12.16
CA ILE A 423 19.74 8.57 -11.73
C ILE A 423 20.17 9.73 -10.83
N GLY A 424 20.53 9.43 -9.58
CA GLY A 424 20.92 10.43 -8.58
C GLY A 424 22.07 11.34 -9.02
N SER A 425 22.17 12.51 -8.39
CA SER A 425 23.32 13.41 -8.64
C SER A 425 24.61 12.72 -8.18
N TYR A 426 25.70 12.86 -8.92
CA TYR A 426 26.99 12.21 -8.63
C TYR A 426 26.94 10.66 -8.48
N ALA A 427 25.86 9.98 -8.90
CA ALA A 427 25.63 8.56 -8.58
C ALA A 427 26.76 7.60 -9.02
N PHE A 428 27.49 7.92 -10.10
CA PHE A 428 28.67 7.22 -10.60
C PHE A 428 29.86 8.18 -10.77
N TYR A 429 29.94 9.22 -9.93
CA TYR A 429 30.99 10.23 -9.99
C TYR A 429 32.37 9.59 -9.81
N SER A 430 33.31 9.96 -10.68
CA SER A 430 34.68 9.42 -10.69
C SER A 430 34.82 7.90 -10.79
N CYS A 431 33.79 7.20 -11.31
CA CYS A 431 33.89 5.79 -11.71
C CYS A 431 34.77 5.65 -12.96
N SER A 432 36.08 5.89 -12.81
CA SER A 432 37.03 6.05 -13.92
C SER A 432 37.23 4.80 -14.79
N ASN A 433 36.90 3.62 -14.26
CA ASN A 433 36.89 2.35 -14.99
C ASN A 433 35.63 2.14 -15.86
N LEU A 434 34.51 2.82 -15.55
CA LEU A 434 33.23 2.65 -16.24
C LEU A 434 33.38 3.05 -17.70
N SER A 435 33.31 2.11 -18.64
CA SER A 435 33.77 2.32 -20.02
C SER A 435 32.93 1.58 -21.07
N GLY A 436 33.25 1.82 -22.35
CA GLY A 436 32.47 1.29 -23.48
C GLY A 436 31.22 2.12 -23.77
N THR A 437 30.10 1.46 -24.06
CA THR A 437 28.82 2.12 -24.39
C THR A 437 27.92 2.17 -23.16
N LEU A 438 27.62 3.37 -22.67
CA LEU A 438 26.67 3.58 -21.58
C LEU A 438 25.26 3.74 -22.17
N ILE A 439 24.38 2.79 -21.85
CA ILE A 439 22.98 2.77 -22.30
C ILE A 439 22.09 3.16 -21.12
N ILE A 440 21.35 4.25 -21.25
CA ILE A 440 20.34 4.68 -20.27
C ILE A 440 18.95 4.28 -20.82
N PRO A 441 18.25 3.32 -20.17
CA PRO A 441 17.09 2.64 -20.74
C PRO A 441 15.79 3.46 -20.66
N GLU A 442 14.81 3.02 -21.44
CA GLU A 442 13.45 3.57 -21.41
C GLU A 442 12.84 3.39 -20.02
N GLY A 443 12.32 4.49 -19.48
CA GLY A 443 11.81 4.60 -18.12
C GLY A 443 12.54 5.67 -17.29
N VAL A 444 13.80 5.95 -17.58
CA VAL A 444 14.60 7.01 -16.92
C VAL A 444 14.19 8.38 -17.44
N VAL A 445 13.80 9.28 -16.54
CA VAL A 445 13.29 10.62 -16.82
C VAL A 445 14.37 11.69 -16.63
N SER A 446 15.22 11.57 -15.61
CA SER A 446 16.29 12.54 -15.35
C SER A 446 17.63 11.90 -14.98
N ILE A 447 18.71 12.57 -15.39
CA ILE A 447 20.09 12.21 -15.09
C ILE A 447 20.69 13.34 -14.24
N GLY A 448 20.97 13.04 -12.98
CA GLY A 448 21.34 14.03 -11.97
C GLY A 448 22.65 14.77 -12.23
N LYS A 449 22.83 15.88 -11.48
CA LYS A 449 24.01 16.75 -11.55
C LYS A 449 25.29 15.92 -11.41
N ALA A 450 26.21 16.05 -12.35
CA ALA A 450 27.50 15.34 -12.36
C ALA A 450 27.45 13.80 -12.23
N ALA A 451 26.30 13.15 -12.54
CA ALA A 451 26.07 11.73 -12.30
C ALA A 451 27.15 10.77 -12.83
N PHE A 452 27.74 11.05 -13.99
CA PHE A 452 28.80 10.27 -14.64
C PHE A 452 30.07 11.11 -14.91
N THR A 453 30.28 12.18 -14.14
CA THR A 453 31.50 13.01 -14.29
C THR A 453 32.74 12.16 -14.01
N ASN A 454 33.81 12.37 -14.80
CA ASN A 454 35.10 11.68 -14.66
C ASN A 454 35.00 10.13 -14.80
N THR A 455 34.18 9.67 -15.74
CA THR A 455 34.08 8.24 -16.12
C THR A 455 34.81 7.94 -17.44
N GLY A 456 35.03 6.66 -17.73
CA GLY A 456 35.78 6.17 -18.90
C GLY A 456 34.91 5.85 -20.13
N ILE A 457 33.67 6.34 -20.22
CA ILE A 457 32.71 5.98 -21.27
C ILE A 457 33.14 6.46 -22.66
N GLU A 458 32.88 5.64 -23.67
CA GLU A 458 33.28 5.86 -25.07
C GLU A 458 32.11 6.29 -25.96
N LYS A 459 30.90 5.86 -25.61
CA LYS A 459 29.63 6.25 -26.21
C LYS A 459 28.55 6.42 -25.15
N LEU A 460 27.56 7.26 -25.45
CA LEU A 460 26.35 7.46 -24.67
C LEU A 460 25.12 7.27 -25.56
N GLU A 461 24.21 6.40 -25.15
CA GLU A 461 22.92 6.13 -25.80
C GLU A 461 21.81 6.32 -24.76
N LEU A 462 20.97 7.34 -24.94
CA LEU A 462 19.84 7.66 -24.06
C LEU A 462 18.51 7.28 -24.74
N ALA A 463 17.61 6.62 -24.02
CA ALA A 463 16.27 6.29 -24.52
C ALA A 463 15.35 7.52 -24.70
N ASP A 464 14.18 7.32 -25.30
CA ASP A 464 13.22 8.39 -25.59
C ASP A 464 12.66 9.03 -24.31
N SER A 465 12.57 8.31 -23.19
CA SER A 465 12.05 8.85 -21.92
C SER A 465 12.86 9.96 -21.26
N VAL A 466 14.14 10.17 -21.62
CA VAL A 466 15.01 11.11 -20.89
C VAL A 466 14.62 12.57 -21.18
N GLN A 467 14.21 13.29 -20.14
CA GLN A 467 13.74 14.68 -20.21
C GLN A 467 14.84 15.69 -19.85
N THR A 468 15.69 15.39 -18.86
CA THR A 468 16.72 16.33 -18.36
C THR A 468 18.08 15.65 -18.20
N ILE A 469 19.10 16.29 -18.77
CA ILE A 469 20.52 16.03 -18.50
C ILE A 469 21.02 17.17 -17.61
N SER A 470 21.16 16.94 -16.31
CA SER A 470 21.49 18.00 -15.36
C SER A 470 22.96 18.45 -15.39
N ALA A 471 23.23 19.58 -14.73
CA ALA A 471 24.49 20.30 -14.86
C ALA A 471 25.71 19.40 -14.60
N GLY A 472 26.65 19.36 -15.55
CA GLY A 472 27.85 18.54 -15.48
C GLY A 472 27.67 17.03 -15.67
N ALA A 473 26.46 16.51 -15.94
CA ALA A 473 26.15 15.07 -15.88
C ALA A 473 27.21 14.13 -16.48
N PHE A 474 27.81 14.47 -17.63
CA PHE A 474 28.81 13.67 -18.33
C PHE A 474 30.19 14.36 -18.43
N SER A 475 30.45 15.39 -17.62
CA SER A 475 31.68 16.18 -17.72
C SER A 475 32.95 15.36 -17.49
N THR A 476 33.99 15.60 -18.29
CA THR A 476 35.31 14.97 -18.16
C THR A 476 35.28 13.44 -18.40
N CYS A 477 34.28 12.96 -19.13
CA CYS A 477 34.30 11.67 -19.82
C CYS A 477 35.28 11.71 -21.00
N ALA A 478 36.58 11.73 -20.71
CA ALA A 478 37.64 12.03 -21.69
C ALA A 478 37.73 11.06 -22.90
N LYS A 479 37.02 9.92 -22.87
CA LYS A 479 36.92 8.96 -23.97
C LYS A 479 35.64 9.09 -24.81
N LEU A 480 34.68 9.93 -24.42
CA LEU A 480 33.36 9.99 -25.04
C LEU A 480 33.45 10.55 -26.48
N THR A 481 33.04 9.76 -27.46
CA THR A 481 33.11 10.09 -28.90
C THR A 481 31.76 10.28 -29.57
N SER A 482 30.70 9.68 -29.02
CA SER A 482 29.38 9.63 -29.62
C SER A 482 28.29 9.79 -28.55
N VAL A 483 27.37 10.71 -28.79
CA VAL A 483 26.15 10.93 -27.99
C VAL A 483 24.94 10.77 -28.90
N GLN A 484 24.04 9.86 -28.56
CA GLN A 484 22.72 9.71 -29.18
C GLN A 484 21.64 9.83 -28.10
N ILE A 485 20.61 10.63 -28.38
CA ILE A 485 19.44 10.80 -27.52
C ILE A 485 18.18 10.44 -28.32
N GLY A 486 17.45 9.43 -27.85
CA GLY A 486 16.30 8.83 -28.52
C GLY A 486 16.66 7.79 -29.59
N GLU A 487 15.68 6.97 -30.00
CA GLU A 487 15.84 5.99 -31.09
C GLU A 487 15.79 6.68 -32.45
N GLN A 488 16.85 6.58 -33.26
CA GLN A 488 16.93 7.29 -34.54
C GLN A 488 15.77 6.94 -35.49
N GLY A 489 15.02 7.95 -35.93
CA GLY A 489 13.88 7.82 -36.83
C GLY A 489 12.54 7.45 -36.18
N LYS A 490 12.37 7.67 -34.87
CA LYS A 490 11.08 7.50 -34.16
C LYS A 490 10.30 8.79 -33.92
N GLY A 491 10.96 9.95 -33.87
CA GLY A 491 10.38 11.24 -33.54
C GLY A 491 9.77 11.34 -32.13
N LYS A 492 10.41 10.72 -31.12
CA LYS A 492 9.81 10.47 -29.79
C LYS A 492 10.57 10.97 -28.58
N SER A 493 11.78 11.50 -28.71
CA SER A 493 12.57 11.90 -27.53
C SER A 493 11.86 12.99 -26.72
N GLN A 494 11.69 12.73 -25.42
CA GLN A 494 11.06 13.62 -24.46
C GLN A 494 12.00 14.70 -23.91
N LEU A 495 13.23 14.79 -24.44
CA LEU A 495 14.25 15.73 -23.99
C LEU A 495 13.72 17.17 -23.97
N GLN A 496 14.03 17.87 -22.88
CA GLN A 496 13.63 19.24 -22.57
C GLN A 496 14.85 20.09 -22.20
N THR A 497 15.79 19.58 -21.40
CA THR A 497 16.98 20.36 -20.98
C THR A 497 18.31 19.60 -21.10
N ILE A 498 19.34 20.33 -21.54
CA ILE A 498 20.74 19.99 -21.35
C ILE A 498 21.36 21.16 -20.56
N ASP A 499 21.49 20.97 -19.24
CA ASP A 499 21.87 22.03 -18.30
C ASP A 499 23.37 22.37 -18.36
N SER A 500 23.77 23.50 -17.75
CA SER A 500 25.14 24.03 -17.82
C SER A 500 26.23 22.98 -17.62
N LYS A 501 27.24 23.00 -18.51
CA LYS A 501 28.44 22.14 -18.43
C LYS A 501 28.19 20.63 -18.59
N ALA A 502 27.01 20.18 -19.04
CA ALA A 502 26.67 18.76 -19.17
C ALA A 502 27.78 17.89 -19.79
N PHE A 503 28.41 18.35 -20.87
CA PHE A 503 29.53 17.70 -21.58
C PHE A 503 30.81 18.58 -21.56
N ASN A 504 31.11 19.16 -20.39
CA ASN A 504 32.29 20.00 -20.19
C ASN A 504 33.60 19.19 -20.16
N LYS A 505 34.57 19.60 -20.99
CA LYS A 505 35.87 18.95 -21.26
C LYS A 505 35.83 17.69 -22.14
N ASP A 506 34.69 17.33 -22.71
CA ASP A 506 34.51 16.08 -23.46
C ASP A 506 34.89 16.24 -24.94
N THR A 507 36.10 16.76 -25.18
CA THR A 507 36.57 17.30 -26.47
C THR A 507 36.73 16.26 -27.59
N ASN A 508 36.43 14.99 -27.33
CA ASN A 508 36.52 13.90 -28.30
C ASN A 508 35.17 13.54 -28.94
N ILE A 509 34.06 14.18 -28.52
CA ILE A 509 32.75 14.00 -29.14
C ILE A 509 32.82 14.45 -30.62
N THR A 510 32.48 13.54 -31.53
CA THR A 510 32.41 13.79 -32.99
C THR A 510 31.02 13.52 -33.58
N TYR A 511 30.16 12.84 -32.83
CA TYR A 511 28.75 12.61 -33.16
C TYR A 511 27.88 13.04 -31.97
N PHE A 512 26.95 13.96 -32.21
CA PHE A 512 25.92 14.37 -31.24
C PHE A 512 24.59 14.43 -31.97
N TYR A 513 23.66 13.55 -31.61
CA TYR A 513 22.34 13.41 -32.26
C TYR A 513 21.21 13.38 -31.24
N ILE A 514 20.10 14.03 -31.56
CA ILE A 514 18.91 14.13 -30.72
C ILE A 514 17.65 13.88 -31.59
N GLU A 515 16.89 12.84 -31.27
CA GLU A 515 15.59 12.49 -31.89
C GLU A 515 14.45 13.41 -31.39
N ALA A 516 14.74 14.71 -31.35
CA ALA A 516 13.81 15.76 -30.97
C ALA A 516 13.80 16.87 -32.04
N CYS A 517 12.81 17.75 -31.93
CA CYS A 517 12.81 19.02 -32.60
C CYS A 517 13.77 19.99 -31.88
N SER A 518 14.55 20.79 -32.62
CA SER A 518 15.51 21.76 -32.05
C SER A 518 14.85 22.83 -31.18
N ALA A 519 13.54 23.01 -31.35
CA ALA A 519 12.71 23.95 -30.61
C ALA A 519 12.20 23.37 -29.27
N ASP A 520 12.36 22.06 -29.05
CA ASP A 520 11.84 21.31 -27.89
C ASP A 520 12.89 21.12 -26.79
N VAL A 521 14.16 21.44 -27.06
CA VAL A 521 15.30 21.22 -26.18
C VAL A 521 16.00 22.54 -25.85
N ALA A 522 15.89 22.98 -24.60
CA ALA A 522 16.70 24.06 -24.06
C ALA A 522 18.12 23.55 -23.74
N ILE A 523 19.09 23.93 -24.57
CA ILE A 523 20.52 23.73 -24.28
C ILE A 523 21.03 24.98 -23.56
N ASP A 524 21.61 24.81 -22.38
CA ASP A 524 22.19 25.90 -21.60
C ASP A 524 23.32 26.59 -22.38
N SER A 525 23.24 27.92 -22.46
CA SER A 525 24.07 28.77 -23.32
C SER A 525 25.55 28.88 -22.90
N ASN A 526 25.96 28.23 -21.81
CA ASN A 526 27.36 28.15 -21.42
C ASN A 526 28.18 27.39 -22.49
N PRO A 527 29.29 27.95 -23.02
CA PRO A 527 30.10 27.32 -24.07
C PRO A 527 30.86 26.06 -23.62
N LEU A 528 30.66 25.63 -22.38
CA LEU A 528 31.13 24.36 -21.83
C LEU A 528 30.02 23.29 -21.74
N THR A 529 28.76 23.61 -22.04
CA THR A 529 27.64 22.65 -21.99
C THR A 529 27.78 21.55 -23.03
N ILE A 530 28.25 21.89 -24.23
CA ILE A 530 28.64 20.97 -25.30
C ILE A 530 29.99 21.47 -25.85
N PRO A 531 30.97 20.60 -26.17
CA PRO A 531 32.29 21.05 -26.60
C PRO A 531 32.27 21.92 -27.86
N ALA A 532 33.05 23.00 -27.87
CA ALA A 532 33.10 23.94 -28.98
C ALA A 532 33.51 23.25 -30.30
N GLY A 533 32.70 23.41 -31.35
CA GLY A 533 32.87 22.77 -32.66
C GLY A 533 32.06 21.49 -32.87
N VAL A 534 31.42 20.94 -31.83
CA VAL A 534 30.49 19.81 -31.96
C VAL A 534 29.15 20.30 -32.53
N ALA A 535 28.80 19.82 -33.72
CA ALA A 535 27.53 20.12 -34.36
C ALA A 535 26.42 19.19 -33.83
N VAL A 536 25.52 19.72 -33.00
CA VAL A 536 24.32 19.03 -32.54
C VAL A 536 23.35 18.83 -33.71
N LYS A 537 22.98 17.59 -33.99
CA LYS A 537 22.00 17.23 -35.03
C LYS A 537 20.67 16.88 -34.39
N PHE A 538 19.63 17.62 -34.76
CA PHE A 538 18.24 17.33 -34.38
C PHE A 538 17.53 16.56 -35.50
N ALA A 539 16.51 15.76 -35.15
CA ALA A 539 15.64 15.11 -36.14
C ALA A 539 14.78 16.14 -36.91
N VAL A 540 14.40 17.25 -36.27
CA VAL A 540 13.71 18.39 -36.90
C VAL A 540 14.38 19.69 -36.47
N THR A 541 14.62 20.62 -37.40
CA THR A 541 15.20 21.94 -37.10
C THR A 541 14.22 23.05 -37.51
N VAL A 542 13.88 23.93 -36.58
CA VAL A 542 12.85 24.98 -36.78
C VAL A 542 13.44 26.32 -37.27
N ASP A 543 14.77 26.46 -37.31
CA ASP A 543 15.46 27.69 -37.74
C ASP A 543 15.45 27.89 -39.27
N GLY A 544 14.30 28.32 -39.81
CA GLY A 544 14.11 29.02 -41.08
C GLY A 544 14.29 28.25 -42.39
N GLU A 545 15.29 27.37 -42.51
CA GLU A 545 15.67 26.74 -43.78
C GLU A 545 14.86 25.47 -44.12
N ASN A 546 14.34 24.75 -43.13
CA ASN A 546 13.83 23.37 -43.28
C ASN A 546 12.31 23.20 -43.18
N ILE A 547 11.56 24.22 -42.75
CA ILE A 547 10.13 24.36 -43.04
C ILE A 547 9.98 25.65 -43.84
N ARG A 548 10.34 25.59 -45.14
CA ARG A 548 10.31 26.78 -45.99
C ARG A 548 8.88 27.27 -46.20
N GLU A 549 8.62 28.48 -45.72
CA GLU A 549 7.53 29.32 -46.20
C GLU A 549 7.67 29.45 -47.73
N GLY A 550 6.61 29.08 -48.45
CA GLY A 550 6.65 28.91 -49.90
C GLY A 550 5.27 29.04 -50.53
N GLU A 551 4.60 30.16 -50.26
CA GLU A 551 3.28 30.56 -50.81
C GLU A 551 2.11 29.59 -50.54
N GLU A 552 2.26 28.66 -49.60
CA GLU A 552 1.19 27.75 -49.13
C GLU A 552 0.38 28.40 -47.99
N SER A 553 -0.95 28.19 -47.99
CA SER A 553 -1.89 28.84 -47.05
C SER A 553 -1.83 28.28 -45.62
N THR A 554 -2.14 29.10 -44.61
CA THR A 554 -2.21 28.64 -43.22
C THR A 554 -3.33 27.61 -42.99
N LEU A 555 -3.25 26.82 -41.92
CA LEU A 555 -4.29 25.83 -41.61
C LEU A 555 -5.68 26.49 -41.38
N GLN A 556 -5.72 27.71 -40.82
CA GLN A 556 -6.98 28.47 -40.75
C GLN A 556 -7.51 28.84 -42.14
N GLN A 557 -6.67 29.31 -43.06
CA GLN A 557 -7.09 29.64 -44.42
C GLN A 557 -7.63 28.41 -45.18
N ALA A 558 -7.07 27.22 -44.95
CA ALA A 558 -7.60 25.97 -45.49
C ALA A 558 -8.98 25.60 -44.87
N VAL A 559 -9.17 25.83 -43.56
CA VAL A 559 -10.47 25.67 -42.87
C VAL A 559 -11.50 26.71 -43.34
N ASP A 560 -11.10 27.94 -43.63
CA ASP A 560 -11.97 29.00 -44.14
C ASP A 560 -12.45 28.71 -45.56
N ALA A 561 -11.55 28.23 -46.43
CA ALA A 561 -11.84 27.86 -47.82
C ALA A 561 -12.66 26.56 -47.98
N ALA A 562 -12.70 25.69 -46.97
CA ALA A 562 -13.44 24.44 -46.99
C ALA A 562 -14.96 24.63 -47.16
N GLU A 563 -15.60 23.90 -48.09
CA GLU A 563 -17.05 23.91 -48.25
C GLU A 563 -17.70 22.76 -47.45
N GLY A 564 -18.61 23.09 -46.52
CA GLY A 564 -19.41 22.12 -45.77
C GLY A 564 -18.59 21.04 -45.06
N ASN A 565 -18.63 19.81 -45.58
CA ASN A 565 -17.84 18.68 -45.09
C ASN A 565 -16.62 18.47 -45.99
N THR A 566 -15.41 18.73 -45.49
CA THR A 566 -14.16 18.73 -46.27
C THR A 566 -13.06 17.94 -45.54
N THR A 567 -12.21 17.23 -46.31
CA THR A 567 -10.98 16.61 -45.81
C THR A 567 -9.76 17.44 -46.25
N ILE A 568 -8.88 17.75 -45.30
CA ILE A 568 -7.60 18.45 -45.48
C ILE A 568 -6.48 17.42 -45.26
N THR A 569 -5.66 17.19 -46.28
CA THR A 569 -4.55 16.20 -46.23
C THR A 569 -3.20 16.90 -46.09
N ALA A 570 -2.53 16.65 -44.96
CA ALA A 570 -1.15 17.09 -44.73
C ALA A 570 -0.16 16.19 -45.49
N ASN A 571 0.81 16.82 -46.15
CA ASN A 571 1.88 16.15 -46.91
C ASN A 571 3.28 16.40 -46.36
N LYS A 572 3.42 17.25 -45.34
CA LYS A 572 4.65 17.59 -44.61
C LYS A 572 4.28 17.96 -43.18
N SER A 573 5.23 17.83 -42.24
CA SER A 573 5.13 18.43 -40.91
C SER A 573 4.95 19.94 -41.01
N PHE A 574 4.14 20.54 -40.15
CA PHE A 574 3.76 21.96 -40.23
C PHE A 574 3.63 22.63 -38.85
N ILE A 575 3.51 23.96 -38.86
CA ILE A 575 3.38 24.79 -37.66
C ILE A 575 1.93 25.26 -37.49
N VAL A 576 1.42 25.23 -36.25
CA VAL A 576 0.20 25.94 -35.84
C VAL A 576 0.63 27.26 -35.17
N ASP A 577 0.27 28.38 -35.80
CA ASP A 577 0.73 29.72 -35.44
C ASP A 577 -0.36 30.62 -34.81
N GLY A 578 -1.62 30.16 -34.83
CA GLY A 578 -2.80 30.77 -34.23
C GLY A 578 -3.90 29.72 -33.98
N THR A 579 -4.96 30.10 -33.24
CA THR A 579 -6.09 29.20 -32.95
C THR A 579 -6.85 28.85 -34.23
N VAL A 580 -6.91 27.56 -34.55
CA VAL A 580 -7.68 27.03 -35.68
C VAL A 580 -9.14 26.90 -35.26
N THR A 581 -9.99 27.81 -35.74
CA THR A 581 -11.43 27.85 -35.44
C THR A 581 -12.22 27.15 -36.54
N ILE A 582 -12.94 26.09 -36.17
CA ILE A 582 -13.86 25.37 -37.05
C ILE A 582 -15.27 25.99 -36.88
N PRO A 583 -15.80 26.70 -37.90
CA PRO A 583 -17.04 27.45 -37.77
C PRO A 583 -18.28 26.56 -37.85
N SER A 584 -19.37 27.02 -37.24
CA SER A 584 -20.67 26.34 -37.21
C SER A 584 -21.15 25.95 -38.62
N GLY A 585 -21.63 24.71 -38.78
CA GLY A 585 -22.10 24.16 -40.04
C GLY A 585 -21.01 23.54 -40.93
N LYS A 586 -19.74 23.55 -40.54
CA LYS A 586 -18.66 22.79 -41.22
C LYS A 586 -18.27 21.50 -40.47
N THR A 587 -17.88 20.49 -41.23
CA THR A 587 -17.12 19.32 -40.74
C THR A 587 -15.75 19.32 -41.40
N ILE A 588 -14.68 19.38 -40.61
CA ILE A 588 -13.30 19.32 -41.10
C ILE A 588 -12.66 18.03 -40.64
N THR A 589 -12.21 17.21 -41.59
CA THR A 589 -11.32 16.07 -41.32
C THR A 589 -9.89 16.48 -41.65
N LEU A 590 -8.95 16.36 -40.72
CA LEU A 590 -7.53 16.59 -40.93
C LEU A 590 -6.79 15.25 -40.85
N THR A 591 -6.05 14.91 -41.92
CA THR A 591 -5.33 13.63 -42.03
C THR A 591 -3.90 13.78 -42.53
N ASP A 592 -3.01 12.90 -42.09
CA ASP A 592 -1.66 12.71 -42.66
C ASP A 592 -1.56 11.46 -43.55
N GLU A 593 -2.66 10.74 -43.79
CA GLU A 593 -2.69 9.42 -44.45
C GLU A 593 -1.77 8.36 -43.79
N GLY A 594 -1.47 8.50 -42.49
CA GLY A 594 -0.61 7.57 -41.75
C GLY A 594 0.90 7.84 -41.86
N LYS A 595 1.30 9.04 -42.32
CA LYS A 595 2.72 9.43 -42.55
C LYS A 595 3.52 9.71 -41.26
N GLY A 596 2.89 9.83 -40.10
CA GLY A 596 3.54 10.13 -38.82
C GLY A 596 3.95 11.60 -38.65
N LEU A 597 3.21 12.53 -39.25
CA LEU A 597 3.66 13.92 -39.39
C LEU A 597 3.67 14.68 -38.05
N SER A 598 4.74 15.42 -37.80
CA SER A 598 4.87 16.27 -36.62
C SER A 598 4.09 17.58 -36.79
N VAL A 599 3.36 17.99 -35.76
CA VAL A 599 2.69 19.29 -35.70
C VAL A 599 3.24 20.06 -34.51
N VAL A 600 3.85 21.21 -34.80
CA VAL A 600 4.58 22.03 -33.81
C VAL A 600 3.83 23.33 -33.58
N PHE A 601 3.72 23.76 -32.32
CA PHE A 601 3.09 25.04 -31.98
C PHE A 601 4.12 26.18 -31.95
N LYS A 602 3.71 27.35 -32.40
CA LYS A 602 4.52 28.58 -32.31
C LYS A 602 4.86 28.88 -30.85
N ASN A 603 6.08 29.37 -30.60
CA ASN A 603 6.53 29.63 -29.24
C ASN A 603 5.69 30.73 -28.57
N GLY A 604 5.27 30.52 -27.33
CA GLY A 604 4.39 31.45 -26.60
C GLY A 604 2.97 31.54 -27.15
N PHE A 605 2.50 30.53 -27.90
CA PHE A 605 1.11 30.45 -28.34
C PHE A 605 0.16 30.32 -27.14
N ALA A 606 -0.94 31.07 -27.12
CA ALA A 606 -1.91 31.10 -26.03
C ALA A 606 -3.35 31.00 -26.52
N GLY A 607 -4.19 30.29 -25.76
CA GLY A 607 -5.54 29.88 -26.17
C GLY A 607 -5.61 28.43 -26.64
N PRO A 608 -6.77 27.93 -27.07
CA PRO A 608 -6.90 26.57 -27.60
C PRO A 608 -6.26 26.48 -28.99
N ALA A 609 -5.51 25.41 -29.28
CA ALA A 609 -4.99 25.19 -30.64
C ALA A 609 -6.12 24.96 -31.65
N PHE A 610 -7.17 24.22 -31.26
CA PHE A 610 -8.39 24.01 -32.03
C PHE A 610 -9.63 24.49 -31.26
N ARG A 611 -10.45 25.34 -31.87
CA ARG A 611 -11.75 25.79 -31.36
C ARG A 611 -12.85 25.22 -32.25
N VAL A 612 -13.71 24.36 -31.71
CA VAL A 612 -14.81 23.74 -32.46
C VAL A 612 -16.12 24.35 -32.02
N GLU A 613 -16.69 25.21 -32.87
CA GLU A 613 -17.92 25.95 -32.54
C GLU A 613 -19.17 25.07 -32.45
N GLN A 614 -20.21 25.58 -31.78
CA GLN A 614 -21.48 24.85 -31.67
C GLN A 614 -22.06 24.55 -33.06
N GLY A 615 -22.34 23.27 -33.34
CA GLY A 615 -22.78 22.83 -34.67
C GLY A 615 -21.67 22.69 -35.72
N ALA A 616 -20.39 22.81 -35.33
CA ALA A 616 -19.23 22.43 -36.13
C ALA A 616 -18.70 21.04 -35.72
N ALA A 617 -17.87 20.43 -36.57
CA ALA A 617 -17.19 19.17 -36.27
C ALA A 617 -15.73 19.15 -36.72
N LEU A 618 -14.84 18.63 -35.87
CA LEU A 618 -13.43 18.35 -36.16
C LEU A 618 -13.16 16.84 -36.06
N ILE A 619 -12.52 16.27 -37.06
CA ILE A 619 -12.06 14.88 -37.07
C ILE A 619 -10.55 14.89 -37.31
N LEU A 620 -9.77 14.36 -36.36
CA LEU A 620 -8.34 14.09 -36.54
C LEU A 620 -8.20 12.60 -36.86
N ASP A 621 -7.73 12.27 -38.05
CA ASP A 621 -7.77 10.91 -38.61
C ASP A 621 -6.42 10.54 -39.24
N GLY A 622 -5.62 9.70 -38.57
CA GLY A 622 -4.26 9.39 -39.02
C GLY A 622 -3.27 9.13 -37.88
N SER A 623 -2.02 9.61 -38.03
CA SER A 623 -0.90 9.32 -37.12
C SER A 623 -0.08 10.54 -36.69
N PHE A 624 -0.66 11.74 -36.77
CA PHE A 624 -0.02 12.98 -36.33
C PHE A 624 0.57 12.91 -34.91
N ASN A 625 1.74 13.52 -34.72
CA ASN A 625 2.33 13.76 -33.39
C ASN A 625 2.26 15.25 -33.05
N PHE A 626 1.42 15.61 -32.08
CA PHE A 626 1.22 16.98 -31.60
C PHE A 626 2.03 17.20 -30.31
N SER A 627 3.19 17.87 -30.40
CA SER A 627 4.06 18.20 -29.25
C SER A 627 3.63 19.54 -28.64
N CYS A 628 2.81 19.50 -27.58
CA CYS A 628 2.02 20.65 -27.10
C CYS A 628 2.70 21.57 -26.08
N PHE A 629 3.98 21.37 -25.76
CA PHE A 629 4.70 22.09 -24.69
C PHE A 629 4.83 23.62 -24.87
N ARG A 630 4.53 24.13 -26.07
CA ARG A 630 4.56 25.56 -26.42
C ARG A 630 3.21 26.28 -26.27
N ILE A 631 2.15 25.56 -25.92
CA ILE A 631 0.82 26.11 -25.66
C ILE A 631 0.78 26.61 -24.22
N ALA A 632 1.02 27.91 -24.03
CA ALA A 632 1.03 28.56 -22.73
C ALA A 632 -0.40 29.01 -22.34
N ASN A 633 -0.86 28.66 -21.14
CA ASN A 633 -2.21 29.03 -20.64
C ASN A 633 -3.35 28.63 -21.59
N GLY A 634 -3.20 27.50 -22.31
CA GLY A 634 -4.11 27.06 -23.36
C GLY A 634 -4.32 25.54 -23.38
N SER A 635 -5.28 25.09 -24.19
CA SER A 635 -5.58 23.66 -24.41
C SER A 635 -5.19 23.24 -25.83
N PHE A 636 -5.21 21.93 -26.11
CA PHE A 636 -5.15 21.46 -27.48
C PHE A 636 -6.50 21.70 -28.19
N ALA A 637 -7.62 21.44 -27.50
CA ALA A 637 -8.95 21.70 -28.03
C ALA A 637 -9.93 22.33 -27.02
N GLU A 638 -10.82 23.16 -27.53
CA GLU A 638 -12.05 23.63 -26.88
C GLU A 638 -13.23 23.22 -27.78
N VAL A 639 -14.15 22.40 -27.25
CA VAL A 639 -15.13 21.64 -28.04
C VAL A 639 -16.55 21.99 -27.60
N ASN A 640 -17.15 22.94 -28.31
CA ASN A 640 -18.55 23.37 -28.18
C ASN A 640 -19.45 22.64 -29.21
N GLY A 641 -18.85 22.15 -30.31
CA GLY A 641 -19.45 21.27 -31.32
C GLY A 641 -19.11 19.80 -31.08
N ALA A 642 -18.55 19.14 -32.09
CA ALA A 642 -18.13 17.74 -32.03
C ALA A 642 -16.64 17.57 -32.39
N MET A 643 -15.89 16.79 -31.62
CA MET A 643 -14.50 16.41 -31.93
C MET A 643 -14.35 14.89 -31.97
N THR A 644 -13.57 14.37 -32.92
CA THR A 644 -13.21 12.96 -33.02
C THR A 644 -11.69 12.80 -33.15
N LEU A 645 -11.10 11.88 -32.38
CA LEU A 645 -9.68 11.54 -32.43
C LEU A 645 -9.49 10.06 -32.84
N ASN A 646 -9.31 9.85 -34.15
CA ASN A 646 -9.09 8.57 -34.81
C ASN A 646 -7.60 8.35 -35.11
N GLY A 647 -6.80 8.30 -34.05
CA GLY A 647 -5.35 8.10 -34.13
C GLY A 647 -4.55 9.38 -33.86
N GLY A 648 -3.24 9.27 -34.04
CA GLY A 648 -2.27 10.27 -33.60
C GLY A 648 -2.10 10.35 -32.08
N THR A 649 -1.14 11.16 -31.65
CA THR A 649 -0.74 11.36 -30.26
C THR A 649 -0.73 12.84 -29.94
N ILE A 650 -1.42 13.25 -28.88
CA ILE A 650 -1.37 14.61 -28.30
C ILE A 650 -0.62 14.51 -26.98
N THR A 651 0.53 15.18 -26.88
CA THR A 651 1.47 14.93 -25.77
C THR A 651 2.24 16.17 -25.30
N ARG A 652 2.92 16.04 -24.16
CA ARG A 652 3.80 17.07 -23.55
C ARG A 652 3.09 18.40 -23.25
N MET A 653 1.85 18.37 -22.75
CA MET A 653 1.08 19.58 -22.40
C MET A 653 1.12 19.86 -20.89
N SER A 654 1.28 21.13 -20.51
CA SER A 654 1.18 21.60 -19.11
C SER A 654 0.02 22.60 -18.97
N LEU A 655 -1.02 22.21 -18.24
CA LEU A 655 -2.23 22.99 -18.01
C LEU A 655 -2.04 23.90 -16.79
N SER A 656 -1.86 25.19 -17.07
CA SER A 656 -1.64 26.23 -16.06
C SER A 656 -2.90 27.01 -15.64
N GLY A 657 -4.02 26.82 -16.35
CA GLY A 657 -5.32 27.41 -16.00
C GLY A 657 -6.27 26.39 -15.36
N SER A 658 -7.31 26.88 -14.67
CA SER A 658 -8.36 26.06 -14.05
C SER A 658 -9.57 25.85 -14.96
N ASN A 659 -10.34 24.79 -14.73
CA ASN A 659 -11.56 24.43 -15.47
C ASN A 659 -11.32 24.05 -16.95
N MET A 660 -10.19 23.41 -17.23
CA MET A 660 -9.74 23.06 -18.57
C MET A 660 -9.04 21.69 -18.62
N GLY A 661 -9.11 21.04 -19.77
CA GLY A 661 -8.28 19.88 -20.09
C GLY A 661 -7.46 20.14 -21.35
N ALA A 662 -6.57 19.19 -21.69
CA ALA A 662 -5.93 19.21 -23.01
C ALA A 662 -6.99 19.16 -24.11
N ILE A 663 -8.03 18.34 -23.92
CA ILE A 663 -9.31 18.48 -24.61
C ILE A 663 -10.35 18.96 -23.58
N THR A 664 -10.91 20.14 -23.80
CA THR A 664 -12.00 20.70 -22.98
C THR A 664 -13.32 20.58 -23.75
N VAL A 665 -14.31 19.91 -23.16
CA VAL A 665 -15.63 19.68 -23.77
C VAL A 665 -16.68 20.48 -22.99
N ASP A 666 -17.21 21.53 -23.62
CA ASP A 666 -18.09 22.54 -22.99
C ASP A 666 -19.47 22.49 -23.67
N GLY A 667 -20.38 21.66 -23.14
CA GLY A 667 -21.68 21.36 -23.76
C GLY A 667 -21.62 20.56 -25.08
N GLY A 668 -20.46 20.50 -25.73
CA GLY A 668 -20.20 19.73 -26.95
C GLY A 668 -19.99 18.24 -26.72
N SER A 669 -19.33 17.59 -27.69
CA SER A 669 -19.05 16.15 -27.66
C SER A 669 -17.65 15.80 -28.15
N PHE A 670 -16.97 14.90 -27.46
CA PHE A 670 -15.69 14.32 -27.86
C PHE A 670 -15.82 12.80 -28.03
N THR A 671 -15.27 12.26 -29.11
CA THR A 671 -15.18 10.81 -29.37
C THR A 671 -13.71 10.42 -29.57
N MET A 672 -13.25 9.42 -28.83
CA MET A 672 -11.90 8.87 -28.93
C MET A 672 -11.96 7.45 -29.48
N GLY A 673 -11.42 7.26 -30.69
CA GLY A 673 -11.40 5.98 -31.40
C GLY A 673 -10.11 5.22 -31.13
N ASN A 674 -8.99 5.71 -31.66
CA ASN A 674 -7.70 5.01 -31.58
C ASN A 674 -6.49 5.94 -31.36
N GLY A 675 -6.72 7.21 -30.96
CA GLY A 675 -5.66 8.14 -30.61
C GLY A 675 -5.14 7.98 -29.18
N GLU A 676 -4.11 8.76 -28.86
CA GLU A 676 -3.44 8.77 -27.56
C GLU A 676 -3.35 10.19 -26.98
N LEU A 677 -3.69 10.33 -25.70
CA LEU A 677 -3.39 11.49 -24.86
C LEU A 677 -2.32 11.07 -23.84
N SER A 678 -1.13 11.65 -23.87
CA SER A 678 -0.04 11.21 -22.98
C SER A 678 0.83 12.33 -22.42
N SER A 679 1.42 12.10 -21.24
CA SER A 679 2.35 13.05 -20.60
C SER A 679 1.76 14.47 -20.44
N ILE A 680 0.47 14.56 -20.10
CA ILE A 680 -0.23 15.81 -19.81
C ILE A 680 -0.17 16.08 -18.31
N SER A 681 0.17 17.30 -17.91
CA SER A 681 0.22 17.70 -16.49
C SER A 681 -0.68 18.90 -16.20
N ALA A 682 -1.05 19.09 -14.94
CA ALA A 682 -1.79 20.29 -14.50
C ALA A 682 -1.31 20.80 -13.14
N SER A 683 -1.18 22.13 -13.01
CA SER A 683 -0.88 22.85 -11.76
C SER A 683 -2.03 23.77 -11.32
N SER A 684 -3.25 23.50 -11.79
CA SER A 684 -4.47 24.20 -11.41
C SER A 684 -5.64 23.22 -11.22
N ALA A 685 -6.65 23.64 -10.47
CA ALA A 685 -7.79 22.81 -10.09
C ALA A 685 -8.83 22.69 -11.21
N ASN A 686 -9.69 21.67 -11.12
CA ASN A 686 -10.74 21.39 -12.10
C ASN A 686 -10.14 21.06 -13.49
N CYS A 687 -9.19 20.12 -13.56
CA CYS A 687 -8.41 19.84 -14.77
C CYS A 687 -8.31 18.34 -15.12
N GLY A 688 -8.04 18.04 -16.39
CA GLY A 688 -7.78 16.65 -16.83
C GLY A 688 -7.07 16.55 -18.19
N ALA A 689 -6.76 15.34 -18.66
CA ALA A 689 -6.38 15.16 -20.06
C ALA A 689 -7.60 15.40 -20.95
N VAL A 690 -8.76 14.86 -20.53
CA VAL A 690 -10.08 15.30 -20.96
C VAL A 690 -10.81 15.94 -19.77
N TYR A 691 -11.33 17.15 -19.96
CA TYR A 691 -12.21 17.81 -18.99
C TYR A 691 -13.59 18.06 -19.62
N VAL A 692 -14.66 17.57 -18.98
CA VAL A 692 -16.03 17.57 -19.54
C VAL A 692 -16.97 18.31 -18.59
N LYS A 693 -17.68 19.31 -19.11
CA LYS A 693 -18.57 20.17 -18.31
C LYS A 693 -19.82 20.63 -19.06
N ASN A 694 -20.75 21.28 -18.34
CA ASN A 694 -21.93 21.95 -18.89
C ASN A 694 -22.83 21.05 -19.77
N GLY A 695 -23.01 19.78 -19.37
CA GLY A 695 -23.78 18.78 -20.12
C GLY A 695 -23.01 18.10 -21.26
N GLY A 696 -21.72 18.43 -21.44
CA GLY A 696 -20.84 17.86 -22.45
C GLY A 696 -20.68 16.34 -22.33
N LYS A 697 -20.23 15.72 -23.43
CA LYS A 697 -20.18 14.25 -23.59
C LYS A 697 -18.82 13.76 -24.05
N PHE A 698 -18.31 12.69 -23.43
CA PHE A 698 -17.11 11.98 -23.86
C PHE A 698 -17.41 10.50 -24.14
N ALA A 699 -17.19 10.05 -25.37
CA ALA A 699 -17.27 8.64 -25.75
C ALA A 699 -15.86 8.08 -25.98
N MET A 700 -15.44 7.13 -25.14
CA MET A 700 -14.20 6.39 -25.30
C MET A 700 -14.51 5.00 -25.86
N ASN A 701 -14.14 4.79 -27.12
CA ASN A 701 -14.43 3.59 -27.91
C ASN A 701 -13.11 2.92 -28.36
N GLY A 702 -12.08 3.03 -27.52
CA GLY A 702 -10.69 2.69 -27.82
C GLY A 702 -9.73 3.82 -27.42
N GLY A 703 -8.50 3.75 -27.91
CA GLY A 703 -7.46 4.74 -27.62
C GLY A 703 -6.87 4.66 -26.21
N LYS A 704 -6.01 5.61 -25.86
CA LYS A 704 -5.23 5.62 -24.60
C LYS A 704 -5.17 7.00 -23.94
N ILE A 705 -5.28 7.04 -22.61
CA ILE A 705 -4.96 8.21 -21.78
C ILE A 705 -3.94 7.78 -20.72
N THR A 706 -2.67 8.17 -20.86
CA THR A 706 -1.57 7.54 -20.10
C THR A 706 -0.45 8.46 -19.64
N GLY A 707 0.05 8.24 -18.42
CA GLY A 707 1.21 8.96 -17.86
C GLY A 707 0.93 10.42 -17.47
N CYS A 708 -0.33 10.81 -17.36
CA CYS A 708 -0.73 12.17 -17.00
C CYS A 708 -0.58 12.42 -15.49
N THR A 709 -0.29 13.68 -15.08
CA THR A 709 0.02 14.03 -13.67
C THR A 709 -0.72 15.29 -13.19
N PHE A 710 -1.61 15.13 -12.21
CA PHE A 710 -2.48 16.19 -11.69
C PHE A 710 -2.15 16.50 -10.22
N LYS A 711 -1.77 17.75 -9.91
CA LYS A 711 -1.28 18.11 -8.56
C LYS A 711 -2.29 18.85 -7.68
N ASN A 712 -3.58 18.83 -8.05
CA ASN A 712 -4.59 19.77 -7.56
C ASN A 712 -5.95 19.09 -7.37
N GLN A 713 -6.85 19.73 -6.62
CA GLN A 713 -8.20 19.22 -6.36
C GLN A 713 -9.04 19.08 -7.65
N TYR A 714 -10.08 18.24 -7.59
CA TYR A 714 -11.11 18.08 -8.62
C TYR A 714 -10.55 17.76 -10.02
N SER A 715 -9.49 16.94 -10.06
CA SER A 715 -8.74 16.64 -11.29
C SER A 715 -8.56 15.13 -11.49
N GLY A 716 -8.16 14.72 -12.70
CA GLY A 716 -7.82 13.33 -13.03
C GLY A 716 -7.56 13.13 -14.52
N ALA A 717 -7.15 11.93 -14.96
CA ALA A 717 -6.91 11.67 -16.39
C ALA A 717 -8.16 11.99 -17.23
N VAL A 718 -9.34 11.65 -16.72
CA VAL A 718 -10.61 12.28 -17.12
C VAL A 718 -11.26 12.90 -15.88
N ALA A 719 -11.75 14.14 -16.01
CA ALA A 719 -12.53 14.79 -14.95
C ALA A 719 -13.86 15.32 -15.51
N LEU A 720 -14.96 14.94 -14.84
CA LEU A 720 -16.33 15.28 -15.21
C LEU A 720 -16.94 16.22 -14.16
N ALA A 721 -17.43 17.38 -14.60
CA ALA A 721 -18.08 18.39 -13.76
C ALA A 721 -19.41 18.82 -14.41
N ASP A 722 -20.49 18.13 -14.05
CA ASP A 722 -21.76 18.11 -14.79
C ASP A 722 -21.58 17.66 -16.26
N GLY A 723 -20.78 16.60 -16.44
CA GLY A 723 -20.47 15.97 -17.73
C GLY A 723 -20.83 14.48 -17.78
N ASN A 724 -20.88 13.89 -18.98
CA ASN A 724 -21.24 12.49 -19.17
C ASN A 724 -20.15 11.73 -19.93
N MET A 725 -19.75 10.57 -19.44
CA MET A 725 -18.78 9.68 -20.11
C MET A 725 -19.35 8.29 -20.37
N THR A 726 -19.11 7.77 -21.57
CA THR A 726 -19.39 6.37 -21.94
C THR A 726 -18.10 5.68 -22.38
N MET A 727 -17.74 4.57 -21.73
CA MET A 727 -16.57 3.76 -22.06
C MET A 727 -17.01 2.39 -22.58
N THR A 728 -16.68 2.11 -23.84
CA THR A 728 -16.97 0.82 -24.51
C THR A 728 -15.69 0.04 -24.81
N ASP A 729 -14.57 0.74 -25.04
CA ASP A 729 -13.22 0.18 -25.14
C ASP A 729 -12.18 1.27 -24.82
N GLY A 730 -10.89 0.91 -24.79
CA GLY A 730 -9.76 1.82 -24.56
C GLY A 730 -9.10 1.65 -23.22
N THR A 731 -8.03 2.42 -22.96
CA THR A 731 -7.23 2.30 -21.74
C THR A 731 -6.92 3.65 -21.09
N ILE A 732 -7.17 3.76 -19.78
CA ILE A 732 -6.72 4.88 -18.94
C ILE A 732 -5.73 4.30 -17.92
N SER A 733 -4.43 4.53 -18.10
CA SER A 733 -3.43 3.88 -17.24
C SER A 733 -2.14 4.65 -16.91
N GLY A 734 -1.57 4.33 -15.75
CA GLY A 734 -0.32 4.94 -15.25
C GLY A 734 -0.42 6.43 -14.95
N ASN A 735 -1.63 6.97 -14.76
CA ASN A 735 -1.86 8.38 -14.45
C ASN A 735 -1.80 8.60 -12.93
N THR A 736 -1.33 9.79 -12.50
CA THR A 736 -1.12 10.12 -11.08
C THR A 736 -1.87 11.39 -10.68
N ALA A 737 -2.59 11.34 -9.55
CA ALA A 737 -3.21 12.49 -8.91
C ALA A 737 -2.72 12.63 -7.45
N SER A 738 -2.18 13.80 -7.08
CA SER A 738 -1.59 13.98 -5.74
C SER A 738 -2.56 14.55 -4.70
N GLU A 739 -3.85 14.75 -5.02
CA GLU A 739 -4.80 15.43 -4.13
C GLU A 739 -6.05 14.63 -3.76
N TYR A 740 -6.67 14.97 -2.63
CA TYR A 740 -7.73 14.17 -2.00
C TYR A 740 -9.02 14.10 -2.83
N ASN A 741 -9.42 15.21 -3.46
CA ASN A 741 -10.62 15.27 -4.30
C ASN A 741 -10.28 15.03 -5.79
N ALA A 742 -9.24 14.25 -6.08
CA ALA A 742 -8.75 13.97 -7.42
C ALA A 742 -8.56 12.45 -7.63
N ALA A 743 -8.85 11.98 -8.85
CA ALA A 743 -8.74 10.56 -9.23
C ALA A 743 -7.51 10.33 -10.10
N GLY A 744 -6.91 9.13 -10.04
CA GLY A 744 -5.83 8.77 -10.95
C GLY A 744 -6.38 8.59 -12.37
N GLY A 745 -7.35 7.69 -12.52
CA GLY A 745 -8.11 7.50 -13.76
C GLY A 745 -9.23 8.53 -13.95
N VAL A 746 -10.45 8.22 -13.48
CA VAL A 746 -11.65 9.02 -13.78
C VAL A 746 -12.27 9.62 -12.51
N LEU A 747 -12.45 10.94 -12.51
CA LEU A 747 -13.21 11.67 -11.49
C LEU A 747 -14.62 11.98 -12.01
N VAL A 748 -15.63 11.59 -11.24
CA VAL A 748 -17.06 11.84 -11.50
C VAL A 748 -17.60 12.73 -10.36
N ASN A 749 -17.72 14.04 -10.64
CA ASN A 749 -18.09 15.06 -9.63
C ASN A 749 -19.41 15.78 -9.99
N GLY A 750 -20.04 16.49 -9.04
CA GLY A 750 -21.30 17.19 -9.26
C GLY A 750 -22.45 16.23 -9.57
N THR A 751 -23.14 16.45 -10.69
CA THR A 751 -24.21 15.58 -11.22
C THR A 751 -23.75 14.66 -12.36
N SER A 752 -22.44 14.51 -12.56
CA SER A 752 -21.86 13.77 -13.68
C SER A 752 -22.20 12.27 -13.70
N SER A 753 -22.08 11.66 -14.89
CA SER A 753 -22.24 10.20 -15.06
C SER A 753 -21.07 9.55 -15.79
N LEU A 754 -20.72 8.33 -15.37
CA LEU A 754 -19.83 7.40 -16.07
C LEU A 754 -20.59 6.08 -16.31
N THR A 755 -20.63 5.63 -17.57
CA THR A 755 -21.13 4.30 -17.94
C THR A 755 -20.01 3.49 -18.57
N MET A 756 -19.61 2.40 -17.92
CA MET A 756 -18.57 1.48 -18.39
C MET A 756 -19.19 0.14 -18.80
N SER A 757 -18.87 -0.29 -20.02
CA SER A 757 -19.31 -1.56 -20.62
C SER A 757 -18.15 -2.38 -21.19
N GLY A 758 -16.99 -1.76 -21.35
CA GLY A 758 -15.73 -2.37 -21.76
C GLY A 758 -14.57 -1.42 -21.47
N GLY A 759 -13.39 -1.71 -22.03
CA GLY A 759 -12.16 -0.96 -21.78
C GLY A 759 -11.54 -1.24 -20.40
N THR A 760 -10.45 -0.55 -20.09
CA THR A 760 -9.60 -0.79 -18.91
C THR A 760 -9.18 0.52 -18.23
N ILE A 761 -9.27 0.57 -16.90
CA ILE A 761 -8.73 1.65 -16.06
C ILE A 761 -7.71 1.02 -15.11
N ALA A 762 -6.40 1.18 -15.36
CA ALA A 762 -5.37 0.38 -14.70
C ALA A 762 -4.12 1.14 -14.24
N ASP A 763 -3.47 0.66 -13.18
CA ASP A 763 -2.17 1.15 -12.70
C ASP A 763 -2.12 2.66 -12.37
N ASN A 764 -3.28 3.30 -12.19
CA ASN A 764 -3.37 4.72 -11.84
C ASN A 764 -3.22 4.90 -10.32
N THR A 765 -2.71 6.05 -9.89
CA THR A 765 -2.39 6.34 -8.48
C THR A 765 -3.02 7.64 -8.00
N ALA A 766 -3.69 7.63 -6.85
CA ALA A 766 -4.38 8.80 -6.27
C ALA A 766 -4.24 8.88 -4.75
N LYS A 767 -4.69 9.96 -4.08
CA LYS A 767 -4.91 9.93 -2.61
C LYS A 767 -6.20 9.16 -2.24
N ARG A 768 -7.21 9.16 -3.11
CA ARG A 768 -8.47 8.39 -3.02
C ARG A 768 -8.90 7.94 -4.42
N GLY A 769 -9.51 6.78 -4.57
CA GLY A 769 -10.08 6.34 -5.85
C GLY A 769 -9.04 6.25 -6.97
N GLY A 770 -8.05 5.36 -6.80
CA GLY A 770 -6.92 5.20 -7.73
C GLY A 770 -7.38 5.07 -9.18
N GLY A 771 -8.29 4.12 -9.44
CA GLY A 771 -8.95 3.98 -10.73
C GLY A 771 -10.08 4.99 -10.96
N VAL A 772 -11.11 4.95 -10.12
CA VAL A 772 -12.31 5.81 -10.25
C VAL A 772 -12.68 6.43 -8.90
N CYS A 773 -13.01 7.72 -8.90
CA CYS A 773 -13.56 8.43 -7.74
C CYS A 773 -14.91 9.06 -8.11
N VAL A 774 -15.97 8.72 -7.36
CA VAL A 774 -17.35 9.17 -7.58
C VAL A 774 -17.80 9.96 -6.36
N ARG A 775 -18.21 11.22 -6.53
CA ARG A 775 -18.44 12.17 -5.43
C ARG A 775 -19.76 12.92 -5.58
N GLU A 776 -20.21 13.54 -4.49
CA GLU A 776 -21.39 14.43 -4.44
C GLU A 776 -22.68 13.71 -4.89
N ASN A 777 -23.17 13.97 -6.10
CA ASN A 777 -24.34 13.29 -6.68
C ASN A 777 -23.98 12.47 -7.94
N GLY A 778 -22.69 12.23 -8.16
CA GLY A 778 -22.17 11.53 -9.32
C GLY A 778 -22.62 10.07 -9.41
N THR A 779 -22.73 9.56 -10.64
CA THR A 779 -23.17 8.19 -10.91
C THR A 779 -22.15 7.41 -11.70
N PHE A 780 -21.89 6.17 -11.29
CA PHE A 780 -21.07 5.21 -12.03
C PHE A 780 -21.86 3.91 -12.22
N THR A 781 -21.95 3.44 -13.46
CA THR A 781 -22.57 2.15 -13.81
C THR A 781 -21.54 1.28 -14.52
N MET A 782 -21.27 0.08 -14.00
CA MET A 782 -20.37 -0.91 -14.59
C MET A 782 -21.14 -2.17 -15.02
N SER A 783 -20.99 -2.49 -16.29
CA SER A 783 -21.63 -3.64 -16.99
C SER A 783 -20.63 -4.51 -17.76
N GLY A 784 -19.35 -4.19 -17.64
CA GLY A 784 -18.22 -4.84 -18.29
C GLY A 784 -16.96 -3.98 -18.15
N GLY A 785 -15.86 -4.43 -18.75
CA GLY A 785 -14.55 -3.81 -18.60
C GLY A 785 -13.82 -4.18 -17.30
N THR A 786 -12.64 -3.57 -17.10
CA THR A 786 -11.72 -3.93 -16.00
C THR A 786 -11.15 -2.70 -15.29
N ILE A 787 -11.08 -2.75 -13.96
CA ILE A 787 -10.38 -1.77 -13.11
C ILE A 787 -9.30 -2.50 -12.32
N SER A 788 -8.01 -2.33 -12.67
CA SER A 788 -6.95 -3.23 -12.16
C SER A 788 -5.62 -2.59 -11.82
N GLY A 789 -4.95 -3.07 -10.76
CA GLY A 789 -3.60 -2.63 -10.38
C GLY A 789 -3.49 -1.17 -9.87
N ASN A 790 -4.60 -0.43 -9.83
CA ASN A 790 -4.63 0.94 -9.35
C ASN A 790 -4.28 1.01 -7.85
N SER A 791 -3.69 2.13 -7.42
CA SER A 791 -3.16 2.27 -6.06
C SER A 791 -3.55 3.59 -5.38
N THR A 792 -3.47 3.62 -4.05
CA THR A 792 -3.61 4.86 -3.28
C THR A 792 -2.31 5.27 -2.58
N ALA A 793 -1.77 6.44 -2.93
CA ALA A 793 -0.66 7.09 -2.24
C ALA A 793 -1.17 7.89 -1.03
N VAL A 794 -1.59 7.18 0.03
CA VAL A 794 -1.97 7.78 1.32
C VAL A 794 -0.83 7.67 2.33
N ASP A 795 -0.64 8.72 3.14
CA ASP A 795 0.34 8.75 4.23
C ASP A 795 -0.06 7.76 5.34
N SER A 796 0.95 7.07 5.88
CA SER A 796 0.91 6.32 7.13
C SER A 796 0.10 7.00 8.25
N ALA A 797 0.23 8.33 8.43
CA ALA A 797 -0.47 9.09 9.45
C ALA A 797 -1.98 9.17 9.22
N THR A 798 -2.44 9.08 7.96
CA THR A 798 -3.86 9.16 7.58
C THR A 798 -4.54 7.82 7.39
N ILE A 799 -3.84 6.69 7.57
CA ILE A 799 -4.44 5.33 7.56
C ILE A 799 -5.54 5.14 8.61
N GLN A 800 -5.57 5.96 9.68
CA GLN A 800 -6.67 5.96 10.66
C GLN A 800 -7.81 6.94 10.33
N GLN A 801 -7.64 7.85 9.35
CA GLN A 801 -8.76 8.67 8.86
C GLN A 801 -9.68 7.79 8.01
N PRO A 802 -10.99 7.69 8.30
CA PRO A 802 -11.86 6.75 7.60
C PRO A 802 -12.04 7.06 6.09
N ASN A 803 -11.71 8.29 5.64
CA ASN A 803 -11.71 8.71 4.24
C ASN A 803 -10.45 8.29 3.42
N ALA A 804 -9.49 7.56 4.01
CA ALA A 804 -8.28 7.12 3.32
C ALA A 804 -8.50 5.75 2.65
N GLY A 805 -8.77 5.71 1.34
CA GLY A 805 -9.11 4.44 0.69
C GLY A 805 -9.49 4.45 -0.79
N GLY A 806 -9.96 3.28 -1.26
CA GLY A 806 -10.43 3.03 -2.62
C GLY A 806 -9.29 2.86 -3.62
N GLY A 807 -8.68 1.67 -3.66
CA GLY A 807 -7.68 1.33 -4.67
C GLY A 807 -8.27 1.34 -6.08
N GLY A 808 -9.28 0.51 -6.31
CA GLY A 808 -10.03 0.47 -7.58
C GLY A 808 -11.04 1.62 -7.69
N VAL A 809 -12.11 1.57 -6.88
CA VAL A 809 -13.23 2.52 -6.90
C VAL A 809 -13.46 3.13 -5.52
N PHE A 810 -13.65 4.45 -5.46
CA PHE A 810 -14.04 5.19 -4.26
C PHE A 810 -15.37 5.94 -4.49
N VAL A 811 -16.29 5.86 -3.54
CA VAL A 811 -17.63 6.48 -3.63
C VAL A 811 -17.93 7.26 -2.35
N GLU A 812 -18.14 8.58 -2.44
CA GLU A 812 -18.48 9.42 -1.28
C GLU A 812 -19.74 10.29 -1.46
N ASP A 813 -20.23 10.83 -0.34
CA ASP A 813 -21.47 11.60 -0.22
C ASP A 813 -22.74 10.82 -0.65
N ASN A 814 -23.44 11.31 -1.68
CA ASN A 814 -24.67 10.77 -2.24
C ASN A 814 -24.45 10.13 -3.61
N ALA A 815 -23.18 10.00 -4.03
CA ALA A 815 -22.81 9.28 -5.23
C ALA A 815 -23.30 7.83 -5.21
N ALA A 816 -23.44 7.24 -6.40
CA ALA A 816 -23.85 5.85 -6.56
C ALA A 816 -22.93 5.10 -7.53
N PHE A 817 -22.58 3.87 -7.14
CA PHE A 817 -21.93 2.89 -8.00
C PHE A 817 -22.82 1.64 -8.13
N GLU A 818 -23.29 1.37 -9.34
CA GLU A 818 -24.05 0.16 -9.70
C GLU A 818 -23.14 -0.80 -10.47
N MET A 819 -22.91 -2.01 -9.93
CA MET A 819 -22.09 -3.05 -10.56
C MET A 819 -22.95 -4.28 -10.92
N THR A 820 -23.07 -4.52 -12.22
CA THR A 820 -23.85 -5.64 -12.79
C THR A 820 -22.95 -6.71 -13.40
N ASN A 821 -21.79 -6.32 -13.94
CA ASN A 821 -20.77 -7.19 -14.51
C ASN A 821 -19.46 -6.40 -14.68
N GLY A 822 -18.36 -7.08 -14.99
CA GLY A 822 -17.01 -6.51 -15.06
C GLY A 822 -16.11 -6.96 -13.91
N THR A 823 -14.85 -6.51 -13.92
CA THR A 823 -13.81 -7.00 -13.00
C THR A 823 -13.08 -5.85 -12.30
N ILE A 824 -12.93 -5.92 -10.98
CA ILE A 824 -12.12 -5.01 -10.17
C ILE A 824 -11.03 -5.84 -9.46
N THR A 825 -9.78 -5.79 -9.95
CA THR A 825 -8.76 -6.78 -9.54
C THR A 825 -7.34 -6.25 -9.26
N GLY A 826 -6.68 -6.78 -8.23
CA GLY A 826 -5.27 -6.50 -7.93
C GLY A 826 -4.97 -5.06 -7.48
N ASN A 827 -5.99 -4.25 -7.18
CA ASN A 827 -5.84 -2.87 -6.73
C ASN A 827 -5.40 -2.82 -5.26
N LYS A 828 -4.62 -1.80 -4.86
CA LYS A 828 -3.88 -1.78 -3.59
C LYS A 828 -4.03 -0.48 -2.80
N THR A 829 -4.30 -0.59 -1.50
CA THR A 829 -4.30 0.54 -0.57
C THR A 829 -3.64 0.19 0.76
N ASN A 830 -2.95 1.14 1.37
CA ASN A 830 -2.53 1.06 2.77
C ASN A 830 -3.66 1.51 3.74
N GLY A 831 -4.73 2.10 3.21
CA GLY A 831 -5.95 2.49 3.91
C GLY A 831 -7.06 1.44 3.75
N MET A 832 -8.26 1.89 3.44
CA MET A 832 -9.50 1.11 3.45
C MET A 832 -10.02 0.80 2.03
N GLY A 833 -10.56 -0.41 1.79
CA GLY A 833 -11.21 -0.73 0.51
C GLY A 833 -10.24 -0.86 -0.67
N GLY A 834 -9.72 -2.07 -0.88
CA GLY A 834 -8.80 -2.35 -1.99
C GLY A 834 -9.52 -2.29 -3.35
N GLY A 835 -10.58 -3.08 -3.50
CA GLY A 835 -11.43 -3.07 -4.69
C GLY A 835 -12.38 -1.87 -4.72
N VAL A 836 -13.34 -1.82 -3.79
CA VAL A 836 -14.37 -0.78 -3.66
C VAL A 836 -14.42 -0.23 -2.24
N ALA A 837 -14.43 1.09 -2.10
CA ALA A 837 -14.65 1.78 -0.82
C ALA A 837 -15.85 2.73 -0.92
N THR A 838 -16.74 2.71 0.07
CA THR A 838 -17.72 3.78 0.30
C THR A 838 -17.34 4.59 1.53
N ALA A 839 -17.65 5.90 1.52
CA ALA A 839 -17.31 6.84 2.59
C ALA A 839 -18.32 8.00 2.70
N VAL A 840 -18.31 8.72 3.83
CA VAL A 840 -19.04 9.99 4.04
C VAL A 840 -18.15 11.21 3.79
N LEU A 841 -18.75 12.39 3.56
CA LEU A 841 -17.99 13.65 3.44
C LEU A 841 -17.38 14.13 4.76
N SER A 842 -18.03 13.82 5.90
CA SER A 842 -17.68 14.34 7.21
C SER A 842 -17.88 13.26 8.26
N GLU A 843 -16.95 13.14 9.21
CA GLU A 843 -17.03 12.21 10.34
C GLU A 843 -18.25 12.45 11.26
N ASN A 844 -18.92 13.62 11.12
CA ASN A 844 -20.16 13.96 11.82
C ASN A 844 -21.44 13.51 11.07
N ASP A 845 -21.33 13.03 9.82
CA ASP A 845 -22.45 12.34 9.18
C ASP A 845 -22.71 11.03 9.92
N THR A 846 -23.98 10.65 10.03
CA THR A 846 -24.47 9.43 10.69
C THR A 846 -25.53 8.70 9.88
N VAL A 847 -25.83 9.17 8.66
CA VAL A 847 -26.95 8.70 7.82
C VAL A 847 -26.56 8.56 6.34
N GLY A 848 -25.67 9.41 5.82
CA GLY A 848 -25.17 9.39 4.45
C GLY A 848 -24.02 8.41 4.18
N GLY A 849 -23.31 8.63 3.08
CA GLY A 849 -22.14 7.85 2.65
C GLY A 849 -22.34 7.05 1.36
N GLY A 850 -21.33 7.00 0.49
CA GLY A 850 -21.46 6.55 -0.91
C GLY A 850 -22.28 5.27 -1.12
N ARG A 851 -23.17 5.26 -2.12
CA ARG A 851 -24.00 4.09 -2.43
C ARG A 851 -23.23 3.09 -3.29
N PHE A 852 -23.27 1.81 -2.94
CA PHE A 852 -22.72 0.73 -3.76
C PHE A 852 -23.67 -0.47 -3.81
N HIS A 853 -24.03 -0.88 -5.02
CA HIS A 853 -24.93 -2.00 -5.26
C HIS A 853 -24.29 -3.00 -6.23
N MET A 854 -24.18 -4.27 -5.80
CA MET A 854 -23.53 -5.33 -6.57
C MET A 854 -24.49 -6.49 -6.85
N THR A 855 -24.83 -6.66 -8.12
CA THR A 855 -25.70 -7.73 -8.63
C THR A 855 -24.94 -8.76 -9.46
N GLY A 856 -23.68 -8.48 -9.83
CA GLY A 856 -22.83 -9.39 -10.58
C GLY A 856 -21.41 -8.84 -10.81
N GLY A 857 -20.62 -9.56 -11.61
CA GLY A 857 -19.20 -9.27 -11.82
C GLY A 857 -18.28 -9.86 -10.74
N THR A 858 -17.03 -9.42 -10.71
CA THR A 858 -15.98 -9.97 -9.84
C THR A 858 -15.10 -8.88 -9.22
N ILE A 859 -14.87 -8.97 -7.91
CA ILE A 859 -13.91 -8.16 -7.15
C ILE A 859 -12.86 -9.12 -6.58
N SER A 860 -11.63 -9.11 -7.10
CA SER A 860 -10.64 -10.14 -6.73
C SER A 860 -9.20 -9.70 -6.51
N ASP A 861 -8.48 -10.41 -5.65
CA ASP A 861 -7.02 -10.26 -5.47
C ASP A 861 -6.58 -8.84 -5.01
N ASN A 862 -7.52 -8.01 -4.55
CA ASN A 862 -7.26 -6.64 -4.08
C ASN A 862 -6.74 -6.63 -2.64
N MET A 863 -6.05 -5.56 -2.25
CA MET A 863 -5.28 -5.49 -0.99
C MET A 863 -5.55 -4.20 -0.21
N ALA A 864 -5.83 -4.32 1.09
CA ALA A 864 -6.17 -3.19 1.98
C ALA A 864 -5.69 -3.38 3.44
N SER A 865 -5.83 -2.35 4.28
CA SER A 865 -5.76 -2.48 5.75
C SER A 865 -7.00 -3.19 6.31
N CYS A 866 -8.19 -2.71 5.92
CA CYS A 866 -9.48 -3.35 6.15
C CYS A 866 -10.32 -3.31 4.87
N GLY A 867 -11.11 -4.35 4.61
CA GLY A 867 -11.94 -4.44 3.40
C GLY A 867 -11.10 -4.62 2.14
N GLY A 868 -10.47 -5.79 1.97
CA GLY A 868 -9.64 -6.07 0.78
C GLY A 868 -10.47 -5.92 -0.51
N GLY A 869 -11.61 -6.60 -0.58
CA GLY A 869 -12.56 -6.49 -1.70
C GLY A 869 -13.44 -5.24 -1.57
N VAL A 870 -14.31 -5.20 -0.56
CA VAL A 870 -15.29 -4.13 -0.32
C VAL A 870 -15.14 -3.56 1.10
N TYR A 871 -15.17 -2.24 1.22
CA TYR A 871 -15.24 -1.50 2.49
C TYR A 871 -16.50 -0.62 2.52
N SER A 872 -17.38 -0.85 3.49
CA SER A 872 -18.56 -0.01 3.76
C SER A 872 -18.29 0.96 4.91
N TRP A 873 -18.41 2.25 4.62
CA TRP A 873 -18.59 3.32 5.62
C TRP A 873 -19.76 4.20 5.18
N SER A 874 -20.98 3.67 5.34
CA SER A 874 -22.22 4.30 4.89
C SER A 874 -23.43 3.82 5.69
N GLY A 875 -24.51 4.62 5.68
CA GLY A 875 -25.77 4.31 6.35
C GLY A 875 -26.49 3.06 5.84
N ARG A 876 -27.51 2.63 6.59
CA ARG A 876 -28.32 1.43 6.27
C ARG A 876 -28.92 1.49 4.87
N ASP A 877 -28.94 0.34 4.20
CA ASP A 877 -29.41 0.11 2.83
C ASP A 877 -28.68 0.92 1.73
N ARG A 878 -27.57 1.60 2.05
CA ARG A 878 -26.73 2.30 1.06
C ARG A 878 -25.66 1.40 0.44
N VAL A 879 -25.28 0.30 1.09
CA VAL A 879 -24.41 -0.74 0.51
C VAL A 879 -25.15 -2.08 0.49
N VAL A 880 -25.37 -2.63 -0.70
CA VAL A 880 -26.15 -3.85 -0.94
C VAL A 880 -25.40 -4.80 -1.86
N LEU A 881 -25.15 -6.04 -1.40
CA LEU A 881 -24.49 -7.09 -2.17
C LEU A 881 -25.45 -8.26 -2.37
N GLU A 882 -25.82 -8.58 -3.61
CA GLU A 882 -26.78 -9.67 -3.90
C GLU A 882 -26.40 -10.61 -5.06
N GLY A 883 -25.29 -10.34 -5.77
CA GLY A 883 -24.74 -11.27 -6.75
C GLY A 883 -23.29 -10.97 -7.15
N GLY A 884 -22.60 -11.96 -7.71
CA GLY A 884 -21.20 -11.87 -8.18
C GLY A 884 -20.18 -12.55 -7.26
N ASN A 885 -18.90 -12.27 -7.49
CA ASN A 885 -17.78 -12.90 -6.79
C ASN A 885 -16.93 -11.86 -6.05
N ILE A 886 -16.61 -12.11 -4.78
CA ILE A 886 -15.63 -11.35 -3.98
C ILE A 886 -14.59 -12.36 -3.51
N VAL A 887 -13.46 -12.46 -4.21
CA VAL A 887 -12.54 -13.63 -4.08
C VAL A 887 -11.06 -13.29 -3.95
N ASN A 888 -10.32 -14.08 -3.16
CA ASN A 888 -8.87 -13.94 -2.94
C ASN A 888 -8.37 -12.59 -2.39
N ASN A 889 -9.25 -11.66 -2.02
CA ASN A 889 -8.86 -10.35 -1.54
C ASN A 889 -8.22 -10.44 -0.15
N THR A 890 -7.30 -9.54 0.16
CA THR A 890 -6.46 -9.59 1.36
C THR A 890 -6.55 -8.30 2.18
N ALA A 891 -6.79 -8.43 3.49
CA ALA A 891 -6.81 -7.31 4.42
C ALA A 891 -5.80 -7.51 5.56
N TYR A 892 -4.85 -6.59 5.73
CA TYR A 892 -3.80 -6.69 6.78
C TYR A 892 -4.35 -6.76 8.21
N ARG A 893 -5.60 -6.31 8.44
CA ARG A 893 -6.28 -6.40 9.73
C ARG A 893 -7.53 -7.26 9.62
N GLN A 894 -8.56 -6.78 8.92
CA GLN A 894 -9.88 -7.39 9.03
C GLN A 894 -10.84 -7.13 7.88
N GLY A 895 -11.66 -8.14 7.57
CA GLY A 895 -12.54 -8.16 6.40
C GLY A 895 -11.74 -8.31 5.11
N GLY A 896 -11.21 -9.51 4.85
CA GLY A 896 -10.46 -9.79 3.61
C GLY A 896 -11.34 -9.57 2.38
N GLY A 897 -12.52 -10.18 2.35
CA GLY A 897 -13.52 -9.96 1.30
C GLY A 897 -14.30 -8.66 1.51
N VAL A 898 -14.99 -8.54 2.65
CA VAL A 898 -15.88 -7.43 2.98
C VAL A 898 -15.60 -6.89 4.38
N TYR A 899 -15.60 -5.57 4.55
CA TYR A 899 -15.52 -4.92 5.86
C TYR A 899 -16.60 -3.84 6.07
N VAL A 900 -17.11 -3.72 7.29
CA VAL A 900 -17.99 -2.61 7.70
C VAL A 900 -17.33 -1.81 8.84
N SER A 901 -17.35 -0.48 8.70
CA SER A 901 -16.95 0.48 9.74
C SER A 901 -17.85 0.40 10.99
N HIS A 902 -17.61 1.23 12.00
CA HIS A 902 -18.30 1.15 13.30
C HIS A 902 -19.81 1.47 13.24
N ALA A 903 -20.59 1.22 14.30
CA ALA A 903 -21.95 1.75 14.36
C ALA A 903 -21.98 3.29 14.15
N PRO A 904 -22.96 3.86 13.42
CA PRO A 904 -24.20 3.27 12.92
C PRO A 904 -24.12 2.61 11.53
N TRP A 905 -22.92 2.40 10.99
CA TRP A 905 -22.71 1.97 9.61
C TRP A 905 -23.09 0.50 9.39
N SER A 906 -23.57 0.19 8.18
CA SER A 906 -24.29 -1.04 7.90
C SER A 906 -24.01 -1.60 6.49
N ILE A 907 -24.31 -2.88 6.28
CA ILE A 907 -24.33 -3.52 4.95
C ILE A 907 -25.44 -4.56 4.89
N THR A 908 -26.14 -4.62 3.75
CA THR A 908 -27.13 -5.66 3.45
C THR A 908 -26.53 -6.63 2.43
N ILE A 909 -26.35 -7.89 2.82
CA ILE A 909 -25.83 -8.98 1.98
C ILE A 909 -26.98 -9.97 1.74
N LYS A 910 -27.19 -10.45 0.52
CA LYS A 910 -28.28 -11.39 0.18
C LYS A 910 -27.73 -12.61 -0.56
N ASN A 911 -28.39 -13.75 -0.39
CA ASN A 911 -28.20 -14.99 -1.16
C ASN A 911 -26.70 -15.37 -1.31
N ALA A 912 -25.99 -15.49 -0.19
CA ALA A 912 -24.53 -15.44 -0.15
C ALA A 912 -23.88 -16.69 0.45
N LEU A 913 -22.92 -17.27 -0.29
CA LEU A 913 -22.00 -18.31 0.18
C LEU A 913 -20.68 -17.69 0.64
N ILE A 914 -20.30 -17.97 1.90
CA ILE A 914 -19.08 -17.50 2.56
C ILE A 914 -18.26 -18.73 2.97
N THR A 915 -17.32 -19.15 2.12
CA THR A 915 -16.56 -20.41 2.27
C THR A 915 -15.10 -20.29 1.83
N ALA A 916 -14.23 -21.17 2.33
CA ALA A 916 -12.80 -21.21 2.01
C ALA A 916 -11.99 -19.93 2.33
N ASN A 917 -12.53 -19.01 3.13
CA ASN A 917 -11.80 -17.82 3.59
C ASN A 917 -10.91 -18.17 4.80
N LYS A 918 -9.86 -17.36 5.05
CA LYS A 918 -8.81 -17.65 6.04
C LYS A 918 -8.51 -16.46 6.95
N ALA A 919 -8.54 -16.68 8.26
CA ALA A 919 -8.10 -15.73 9.28
C ALA A 919 -6.83 -16.22 9.99
N ALA A 920 -5.82 -15.36 10.17
CA ALA A 920 -4.62 -15.71 10.95
C ALA A 920 -4.92 -15.85 12.46
N ILE A 921 -5.96 -15.19 12.96
CA ILE A 921 -6.38 -15.20 14.37
C ILE A 921 -7.76 -15.83 14.51
N GLN A 922 -8.83 -15.18 14.05
CA GLN A 922 -10.21 -15.60 14.36
C GLN A 922 -11.26 -15.17 13.34
N GLY A 923 -12.32 -15.97 13.19
CA GLY A 923 -13.41 -15.70 12.24
C GLY A 923 -12.92 -15.86 10.80
N GLY A 924 -12.69 -17.09 10.34
CA GLY A 924 -12.31 -17.33 8.95
C GLY A 924 -13.40 -16.85 7.99
N GLY A 925 -14.65 -17.26 8.23
CA GLY A 925 -15.82 -16.79 7.49
C GLY A 925 -16.22 -15.38 7.90
N ILE A 926 -16.72 -15.21 9.13
CA ILE A 926 -17.20 -13.92 9.67
C ILE A 926 -16.53 -13.59 11.02
N TRP A 927 -16.17 -12.33 11.22
CA TRP A 927 -15.73 -11.78 12.51
C TRP A 927 -16.44 -10.46 12.86
N SER A 928 -16.99 -10.37 14.07
CA SER A 928 -17.55 -9.13 14.64
C SER A 928 -16.73 -8.63 15.81
N CYS A 929 -16.41 -7.35 15.78
CA CYS A 929 -15.90 -6.58 16.91
C CYS A 929 -17.00 -6.42 17.98
N PRO A 930 -16.67 -6.16 19.27
CA PRO A 930 -17.66 -6.06 20.35
C PRO A 930 -18.65 -4.88 20.34
N VAL A 931 -18.76 -4.18 19.21
CA VAL A 931 -19.58 -2.97 18.98
C VAL A 931 -20.39 -3.05 17.67
N GLY A 932 -20.45 -4.23 17.05
CA GLY A 932 -21.24 -4.51 15.85
C GLY A 932 -22.44 -5.41 16.12
N THR A 933 -23.48 -5.29 15.30
CA THR A 933 -24.66 -6.17 15.29
C THR A 933 -24.56 -7.08 14.07
N VAL A 934 -24.80 -8.39 14.23
CA VAL A 934 -24.79 -9.34 13.10
C VAL A 934 -26.04 -10.18 13.11
N SER A 935 -26.74 -10.19 11.97
CA SER A 935 -27.87 -11.09 11.70
C SER A 935 -27.55 -12.00 10.52
N LEU A 936 -27.47 -13.31 10.78
CA LEU A 936 -27.36 -14.35 9.76
C LEU A 936 -28.72 -15.07 9.61
N GLY A 937 -29.57 -14.52 8.76
CA GLY A 937 -30.80 -15.15 8.31
C GLY A 937 -30.56 -16.28 7.29
N THR A 938 -31.65 -16.84 6.76
CA THR A 938 -31.60 -18.01 5.87
C THR A 938 -30.95 -17.76 4.50
N ASP A 939 -30.71 -16.50 4.14
CA ASP A 939 -30.03 -16.14 2.88
C ASP A 939 -28.50 -16.30 2.98
N ALA A 940 -27.96 -16.61 4.18
CA ALA A 940 -26.56 -16.91 4.42
C ALA A 940 -26.24 -18.40 4.24
N ALA A 941 -25.05 -18.73 3.74
CA ALA A 941 -24.40 -20.02 3.95
C ALA A 941 -22.94 -19.82 4.33
N VAL A 942 -22.56 -20.18 5.57
CA VAL A 942 -21.23 -19.90 6.14
C VAL A 942 -20.63 -21.20 6.67
N PHE A 943 -19.74 -21.81 5.89
CA PHE A 943 -19.06 -23.06 6.27
C PHE A 943 -17.72 -23.22 5.54
N GLY A 944 -16.84 -24.08 6.04
CA GLY A 944 -15.60 -24.47 5.34
C GLY A 944 -14.56 -23.36 5.27
N ASN A 945 -14.61 -22.39 6.18
CA ASN A 945 -13.57 -21.38 6.38
C ASN A 945 -12.55 -21.87 7.42
N THR A 946 -11.47 -21.10 7.65
CA THR A 946 -10.40 -21.49 8.59
C THR A 946 -9.88 -20.30 9.41
N ALA A 947 -9.53 -20.54 10.68
CA ALA A 947 -8.96 -19.56 11.59
C ALA A 947 -7.80 -20.12 12.42
N GLY A 948 -6.73 -19.35 12.60
CA GLY A 948 -5.52 -19.81 13.31
C GLY A 948 -5.70 -20.09 14.81
N LYS A 949 -6.58 -19.37 15.51
CA LYS A 949 -6.77 -19.50 16.98
C LYS A 949 -8.19 -19.84 17.44
N SER A 950 -9.24 -19.43 16.74
CA SER A 950 -10.61 -19.76 17.13
C SER A 950 -11.63 -19.39 16.07
N ALA A 951 -12.79 -20.06 16.10
CA ALA A 951 -13.96 -19.72 15.32
C ALA A 951 -13.67 -19.67 13.81
N ASP A 952 -13.43 -20.85 13.24
CA ASP A 952 -13.19 -21.05 11.81
C ASP A 952 -14.26 -20.39 10.93
N ASP A 953 -15.56 -20.55 11.25
CA ASP A 953 -16.65 -20.07 10.39
C ASP A 953 -17.26 -18.75 10.89
N ALA A 954 -17.54 -18.58 12.18
CA ALA A 954 -18.12 -17.34 12.71
C ALA A 954 -17.67 -17.00 14.13
N ALA A 955 -17.12 -15.79 14.29
CA ALA A 955 -16.67 -15.21 15.56
C ALA A 955 -17.49 -13.96 15.91
N PHE A 956 -18.37 -14.06 16.89
CA PHE A 956 -19.18 -12.94 17.38
C PHE A 956 -18.69 -12.52 18.76
N LEU A 957 -17.97 -11.39 18.82
CA LEU A 957 -17.55 -10.81 20.09
C LEU A 957 -18.58 -9.77 20.55
N LEU A 958 -18.85 -9.70 21.85
CA LEU A 958 -19.76 -8.72 22.47
C LEU A 958 -19.21 -8.32 23.85
N LYS A 959 -19.38 -7.04 24.23
CA LYS A 959 -18.71 -6.45 25.42
C LYS A 959 -19.60 -5.42 26.12
N TRP A 960 -20.36 -5.89 27.10
CA TRP A 960 -21.01 -5.08 28.14
C TRP A 960 -22.07 -4.06 27.66
N SER A 961 -22.82 -4.38 26.60
CA SER A 961 -23.95 -3.58 26.11
C SER A 961 -25.09 -4.47 25.60
N GLU A 962 -26.34 -4.10 25.89
CA GLU A 962 -27.54 -4.74 25.35
C GLU A 962 -27.95 -4.19 23.97
N ALA A 963 -27.31 -3.11 23.51
CA ALA A 963 -27.63 -2.44 22.25
C ALA A 963 -27.06 -3.13 21.00
N TYR A 964 -26.13 -4.08 21.16
CA TYR A 964 -25.54 -4.86 20.08
C TYR A 964 -25.93 -6.32 20.25
N SER A 965 -26.35 -6.98 19.16
CA SER A 965 -26.91 -8.33 19.22
C SER A 965 -26.41 -9.23 18.09
N THR A 966 -26.59 -10.53 18.30
CA THR A 966 -26.20 -11.59 17.36
C THR A 966 -27.38 -12.52 17.10
N SER A 967 -27.68 -12.77 15.83
CA SER A 967 -28.67 -13.74 15.37
C SER A 967 -28.03 -14.70 14.34
N PHE A 968 -28.32 -15.99 14.44
CA PHE A 968 -27.95 -17.01 13.43
C PHE A 968 -28.95 -18.18 13.45
N SER A 969 -29.35 -18.62 12.25
CA SER A 969 -30.29 -19.74 12.04
C SER A 969 -29.61 -21.12 12.06
N GLY A 970 -30.40 -22.18 12.26
CA GLY A 970 -30.01 -23.58 11.99
C GLY A 970 -30.23 -24.02 10.53
N ARG A 971 -30.72 -23.11 9.69
CA ARG A 971 -30.89 -23.25 8.24
C ARG A 971 -29.95 -22.30 7.51
N MET A 972 -29.64 -22.63 6.26
CA MET A 972 -28.80 -21.81 5.38
C MET A 972 -29.37 -21.77 3.96
N TYR A 973 -28.74 -20.96 3.10
CA TYR A 973 -29.14 -20.76 1.71
C TYR A 973 -29.35 -22.09 0.96
N GLY A 974 -30.41 -22.15 0.15
CA GLY A 974 -30.87 -23.38 -0.51
C GLY A 974 -31.70 -24.31 0.38
N GLY A 975 -31.93 -23.97 1.66
CA GLY A 975 -32.81 -24.69 2.57
C GLY A 975 -32.20 -25.95 3.21
N GLY A 976 -30.87 -26.12 3.11
CA GLY A 976 -30.14 -27.11 3.90
C GLY A 976 -30.01 -26.70 5.36
N LEU A 977 -29.76 -27.67 6.24
CA LEU A 977 -29.50 -27.43 7.67
C LEU A 977 -28.01 -27.26 7.94
N VAL A 978 -27.69 -26.41 8.91
CA VAL A 978 -26.35 -26.21 9.46
C VAL A 978 -26.35 -26.52 10.95
N THR A 979 -25.45 -27.40 11.39
CA THR A 979 -25.23 -27.68 12.80
C THR A 979 -23.99 -26.91 13.28
N TRP A 980 -24.21 -26.05 14.26
CA TRP A 980 -23.16 -25.21 14.85
C TRP A 980 -22.51 -25.91 16.04
N TYR A 981 -21.19 -25.80 16.16
CA TYR A 981 -20.40 -26.29 17.29
C TYR A 981 -19.54 -25.19 17.89
N ARG A 982 -19.12 -25.37 19.14
CA ARG A 982 -18.13 -24.47 19.77
C ARG A 982 -16.76 -24.63 19.12
N ASP A 983 -16.10 -23.51 18.88
CA ASP A 983 -14.74 -23.47 18.38
C ASP A 983 -13.96 -22.29 18.98
N THR A 984 -13.25 -22.55 20.08
CA THR A 984 -12.71 -21.51 20.97
C THR A 984 -11.42 -21.98 21.63
N SER A 985 -10.25 -21.39 21.35
CA SER A 985 -9.05 -21.64 22.18
C SER A 985 -8.31 -20.36 22.60
N ILE A 986 -9.03 -19.24 22.68
CA ILE A 986 -8.58 -18.03 23.38
C ILE A 986 -9.08 -18.15 24.83
N GLY A 987 -8.21 -17.86 25.80
CA GLY A 987 -8.52 -18.01 27.23
C GLY A 987 -9.61 -17.04 27.70
N ALA A 988 -10.44 -17.47 28.64
CA ALA A 988 -11.41 -16.59 29.29
C ALA A 988 -10.68 -15.41 29.95
N GLY A 989 -11.12 -14.19 29.64
CA GLY A 989 -10.54 -12.97 30.19
C GLY A 989 -9.48 -12.28 29.34
N ASP A 990 -9.19 -12.74 28.11
CA ASP A 990 -8.38 -11.92 27.18
C ASP A 990 -9.06 -10.57 26.93
N ALA A 991 -8.40 -9.50 27.38
CA ALA A 991 -8.92 -8.14 27.38
C ALA A 991 -9.17 -7.57 25.96
N ASN A 992 -8.57 -8.16 24.93
CA ASN A 992 -8.71 -7.75 23.53
C ASN A 992 -9.77 -8.58 22.79
N TYR A 993 -10.03 -9.82 23.21
CA TYR A 993 -10.73 -10.81 22.39
C TYR A 993 -11.96 -11.47 23.05
N GLY A 994 -12.16 -11.34 24.36
CA GLY A 994 -13.48 -11.47 24.98
C GLY A 994 -13.97 -12.88 25.37
N ALA A 995 -14.15 -13.06 26.67
CA ALA A 995 -15.21 -13.82 27.36
C ALA A 995 -15.50 -15.32 27.08
N PHE A 996 -15.07 -15.96 25.98
CA PHE A 996 -15.50 -17.32 25.61
C PHE A 996 -14.36 -18.35 25.64
N ALA A 997 -14.24 -19.10 26.74
CA ALA A 997 -13.30 -20.22 26.84
C ALA A 997 -13.90 -21.55 26.37
N GLY A 998 -13.02 -22.44 25.92
CA GLY A 998 -13.28 -23.83 25.57
C GLY A 998 -12.04 -24.45 24.91
N ASP A 999 -12.26 -25.52 24.15
CA ASP A 999 -11.27 -26.13 23.25
C ASP A 999 -11.54 -25.69 21.79
N ARG A 1000 -10.55 -25.84 20.88
CA ARG A 1000 -10.82 -25.80 19.43
C ARG A 1000 -11.84 -26.89 19.06
N TYR A 1001 -12.60 -26.67 17.99
CA TYR A 1001 -13.40 -27.73 17.40
C TYR A 1001 -12.52 -28.92 16.98
N ASP A 1002 -12.86 -30.10 17.50
CA ASP A 1002 -12.27 -31.39 17.11
C ASP A 1002 -13.38 -32.28 16.54
N ALA A 1003 -13.23 -32.75 15.30
CA ALA A 1003 -14.20 -33.65 14.68
C ALA A 1003 -14.29 -35.02 15.39
N ALA A 1004 -13.25 -35.44 16.13
CA ALA A 1004 -13.29 -36.66 16.95
C ALA A 1004 -14.00 -36.47 18.30
N ASN A 1005 -14.15 -35.22 18.78
CA ASN A 1005 -14.77 -34.89 20.06
C ASN A 1005 -15.44 -33.49 20.03
N PRO A 1006 -16.48 -33.29 19.19
CA PRO A 1006 -16.98 -31.96 18.83
C PRO A 1006 -17.81 -31.27 19.93
N GLY A 1007 -18.13 -31.99 21.01
CA GLY A 1007 -18.94 -31.46 22.12
C GLY A 1007 -20.44 -31.57 21.90
N ALA A 1008 -21.18 -30.71 22.59
CA ALA A 1008 -22.59 -30.49 22.33
C ALA A 1008 -22.77 -29.45 21.20
N PRO A 1009 -23.71 -29.64 20.26
CA PRO A 1009 -24.12 -28.60 19.32
C PRO A 1009 -24.57 -27.32 20.05
N VAL A 1010 -24.45 -26.19 19.35
CA VAL A 1010 -24.88 -24.87 19.79
C VAL A 1010 -26.24 -24.56 19.18
N GLU A 1011 -27.24 -24.33 20.01
CA GLU A 1011 -28.58 -23.92 19.57
C GLU A 1011 -28.54 -22.60 18.78
N PRO A 1012 -29.34 -22.46 17.71
CA PRO A 1012 -29.56 -21.20 17.00
C PRO A 1012 -29.94 -20.04 17.92
N ALA A 1013 -29.63 -18.82 17.51
CA ALA A 1013 -29.78 -17.62 18.33
C ALA A 1013 -30.54 -16.52 17.59
N SER A 1014 -31.33 -15.74 18.34
CA SER A 1014 -31.97 -14.53 17.85
C SER A 1014 -31.85 -13.45 18.93
N GLY A 1015 -31.35 -12.27 18.55
CA GLY A 1015 -31.18 -11.13 19.45
C GLY A 1015 -30.23 -11.38 20.64
N ALA A 1016 -29.27 -12.30 20.52
CA ALA A 1016 -28.44 -12.72 21.64
C ALA A 1016 -27.37 -11.67 21.98
N ILE A 1017 -27.28 -11.31 23.27
CA ILE A 1017 -26.30 -10.37 23.84
C ILE A 1017 -25.05 -11.06 24.44
N LYS A 1018 -24.90 -12.37 24.19
CA LYS A 1018 -23.70 -13.17 24.50
C LYS A 1018 -22.98 -13.50 23.20
N GLY A 1019 -21.65 -13.48 23.20
CA GLY A 1019 -20.88 -13.84 22.01
C GLY A 1019 -20.65 -15.34 21.83
N TYR A 1020 -20.07 -15.69 20.69
CA TYR A 1020 -19.89 -17.06 20.22
C TYR A 1020 -18.62 -17.19 19.37
N GLY A 1021 -17.83 -18.25 19.60
CA GLY A 1021 -16.92 -18.80 18.60
C GLY A 1021 -17.52 -20.09 18.02
N LEU A 1022 -17.69 -20.16 16.70
CA LEU A 1022 -18.46 -21.20 16.01
C LEU A 1022 -17.71 -21.87 14.85
N LYS A 1023 -17.92 -23.19 14.76
CA LYS A 1023 -17.67 -24.02 13.57
C LYS A 1023 -19.00 -24.47 12.98
N ALA A 1024 -19.15 -24.43 11.66
CA ALA A 1024 -20.27 -25.02 10.94
C ALA A 1024 -19.97 -26.46 10.50
N VAL A 1025 -20.98 -27.33 10.58
CA VAL A 1025 -21.04 -28.66 9.97
C VAL A 1025 -22.30 -28.73 9.10
N VAL A 1026 -22.17 -29.26 7.89
CA VAL A 1026 -23.23 -29.35 6.87
C VAL A 1026 -23.10 -30.67 6.09
N SER A 1027 -24.20 -31.20 5.55
CA SER A 1027 -24.15 -32.37 4.65
C SER A 1027 -23.57 -32.00 3.28
N ALA A 1028 -23.15 -33.00 2.50
CA ALA A 1028 -22.61 -32.80 1.15
C ALA A 1028 -23.65 -32.19 0.20
N GLU A 1029 -24.91 -32.62 0.30
CA GLU A 1029 -26.05 -32.12 -0.45
C GLU A 1029 -26.42 -30.70 -0.03
N SER A 1030 -26.37 -30.40 1.27
CA SER A 1030 -26.60 -29.03 1.77
C SER A 1030 -25.51 -28.07 1.27
N LYS A 1031 -24.26 -28.50 1.26
CA LYS A 1031 -23.15 -27.77 0.65
C LYS A 1031 -23.39 -27.53 -0.86
N ALA A 1032 -23.80 -28.56 -1.61
CA ALA A 1032 -24.06 -28.44 -3.05
C ALA A 1032 -25.23 -27.48 -3.36
N LEU A 1033 -26.26 -27.43 -2.49
CA LEU A 1033 -27.32 -26.42 -2.57
C LEU A 1033 -26.77 -25.01 -2.33
N ALA A 1034 -25.93 -24.82 -1.31
CA ALA A 1034 -25.30 -23.53 -1.02
C ALA A 1034 -24.35 -23.05 -2.14
N GLU A 1035 -23.71 -23.96 -2.87
CA GLU A 1035 -22.87 -23.63 -4.04
C GLU A 1035 -23.66 -23.02 -5.22
N THR A 1036 -25.00 -23.04 -5.19
CA THR A 1036 -25.86 -22.32 -6.16
C THR A 1036 -26.04 -20.83 -5.85
N ALA A 1037 -25.55 -20.34 -4.71
CA ALA A 1037 -25.68 -18.94 -4.30
C ALA A 1037 -25.16 -17.95 -5.37
N PRO A 1038 -25.95 -16.91 -5.74
CA PRO A 1038 -25.55 -15.90 -6.72
C PRO A 1038 -24.40 -15.01 -6.24
N LEU A 1039 -24.24 -14.81 -4.93
CA LEU A 1039 -23.11 -14.08 -4.35
C LEU A 1039 -22.13 -15.04 -3.65
N LYS A 1040 -20.84 -14.92 -3.96
CA LYS A 1040 -19.79 -15.80 -3.46
C LYS A 1040 -18.62 -15.01 -2.88
N ILE A 1041 -18.39 -15.16 -1.57
CA ILE A 1041 -17.29 -14.52 -0.82
C ILE A 1041 -16.30 -15.63 -0.44
N MET A 1042 -15.23 -15.82 -1.21
CA MET A 1042 -14.39 -17.04 -1.13
C MET A 1042 -12.88 -16.80 -1.23
N GLY A 1043 -12.09 -17.58 -0.50
CA GLY A 1043 -10.62 -17.53 -0.58
C GLY A 1043 -9.96 -16.26 -0.04
N ASN A 1044 -10.74 -15.32 0.52
CA ASN A 1044 -10.23 -14.05 1.03
C ASN A 1044 -9.48 -14.24 2.36
N THR A 1045 -8.50 -13.37 2.65
CA THR A 1045 -7.59 -13.54 3.80
C THR A 1045 -7.46 -12.29 4.67
N ALA A 1046 -7.31 -12.47 6.00
CA ALA A 1046 -7.06 -11.39 6.96
C ALA A 1046 -6.43 -11.86 8.28
N GLU A 1047 -6.09 -10.97 9.22
CA GLU A 1047 -5.88 -11.39 10.63
C GLU A 1047 -7.20 -11.86 11.26
N ARG A 1048 -8.31 -11.15 11.03
CA ARG A 1048 -9.65 -11.48 11.55
C ARG A 1048 -10.74 -11.27 10.51
N GLY A 1049 -11.73 -12.14 10.41
CA GLY A 1049 -12.79 -11.96 9.41
C GLY A 1049 -12.25 -12.11 8.00
N GLY A 1050 -11.81 -13.32 7.64
CA GLY A 1050 -11.26 -13.59 6.30
C GLY A 1050 -12.25 -13.25 5.20
N GLY A 1051 -13.48 -13.77 5.30
CA GLY A 1051 -14.59 -13.40 4.41
C GLY A 1051 -15.16 -12.02 4.74
N VAL A 1052 -15.79 -11.89 5.91
CA VAL A 1052 -16.45 -10.64 6.39
C VAL A 1052 -15.90 -10.23 7.75
N GLY A 1053 -15.53 -8.97 7.91
CA GLY A 1053 -15.20 -8.33 9.18
C GLY A 1053 -16.13 -7.16 9.48
N THR A 1054 -16.49 -6.91 10.74
CA THR A 1054 -17.35 -5.77 11.07
C THR A 1054 -17.03 -5.11 12.42
N ASN A 1055 -17.09 -3.77 12.45
CA ASN A 1055 -17.27 -2.99 13.67
C ASN A 1055 -18.71 -2.44 13.82
N GLY A 1056 -19.58 -2.64 12.83
CA GLY A 1056 -20.93 -2.09 12.73
C GLY A 1056 -21.96 -3.16 12.43
N GLU A 1057 -22.99 -2.81 11.66
CA GLU A 1057 -24.11 -3.70 11.36
C GLU A 1057 -23.88 -4.55 10.09
N VAL A 1058 -24.11 -5.86 10.19
CA VAL A 1058 -24.15 -6.77 9.04
C VAL A 1058 -25.49 -7.48 9.03
N ILE A 1059 -26.28 -7.21 8.00
CA ILE A 1059 -27.59 -7.84 7.78
C ILE A 1059 -27.47 -8.84 6.63
N ILE A 1060 -27.64 -10.12 6.95
CA ILE A 1060 -28.04 -11.13 5.97
C ILE A 1060 -29.50 -11.51 6.29
N PRO A 1061 -30.47 -11.26 5.39
CA PRO A 1061 -31.89 -11.44 5.66
C PRO A 1061 -32.32 -12.91 5.52
N GLY A 1062 -33.63 -13.15 5.55
CA GLY A 1062 -34.25 -14.47 5.47
C GLY A 1062 -34.66 -15.00 6.85
N GLU A 1063 -35.90 -15.48 6.95
CA GLU A 1063 -36.49 -15.95 8.21
C GLU A 1063 -36.54 -17.48 8.28
N ASP A 1064 -36.30 -18.04 9.48
CA ASP A 1064 -36.43 -19.47 9.79
C ASP A 1064 -37.92 -19.83 10.05
N THR A 1065 -38.79 -19.49 9.10
CA THR A 1065 -40.25 -19.66 9.20
C THR A 1065 -40.76 -20.84 8.37
N LEU A 1066 -41.67 -21.63 8.96
CA LEU A 1066 -42.20 -22.88 8.40
C LEU A 1066 -43.68 -23.04 8.76
N GLU A 1067 -44.46 -23.59 7.85
CA GLU A 1067 -45.82 -24.05 8.15
C GLU A 1067 -45.77 -25.41 8.88
N ASN A 1068 -46.25 -25.45 10.12
CA ASN A 1068 -46.27 -26.65 10.97
C ASN A 1068 -44.87 -27.28 11.21
N PRO A 1069 -43.95 -26.57 11.90
CA PRO A 1069 -42.64 -27.12 12.22
C PRO A 1069 -42.75 -28.35 13.13
N VAL A 1070 -41.99 -29.40 12.80
CA VAL A 1070 -41.83 -30.61 13.61
C VAL A 1070 -40.39 -30.74 14.10
N SER A 1071 -40.18 -31.54 15.14
CA SER A 1071 -38.85 -31.78 15.72
C SER A 1071 -38.57 -33.28 15.81
N LEU A 1072 -37.39 -33.71 15.38
CA LEU A 1072 -36.99 -35.12 15.37
C LEU A 1072 -35.82 -35.36 16.34
N THR A 1073 -36.09 -36.07 17.43
CA THR A 1073 -35.03 -36.51 18.36
C THR A 1073 -34.40 -37.82 17.90
N VAL A 1074 -33.08 -37.89 17.99
CA VAL A 1074 -32.26 -39.09 17.74
C VAL A 1074 -31.54 -39.46 19.03
N HIS A 1075 -31.52 -40.75 19.36
CA HIS A 1075 -30.82 -41.34 20.49
C HIS A 1075 -29.78 -42.35 20.02
N LYS A 1076 -28.60 -42.38 20.65
CA LYS A 1076 -27.47 -43.26 20.33
C LYS A 1076 -27.15 -44.20 21.49
N VAL A 1077 -27.21 -45.50 21.23
CA VAL A 1077 -26.99 -46.57 22.22
C VAL A 1077 -25.89 -47.53 21.75
N TRP A 1078 -25.08 -48.02 22.69
CA TRP A 1078 -24.04 -49.02 22.45
C TRP A 1078 -24.38 -50.34 23.14
N SER A 1079 -24.16 -51.48 22.47
CA SER A 1079 -24.49 -52.81 22.98
C SER A 1079 -23.31 -53.78 22.94
N GLY A 1080 -23.05 -54.44 24.07
CA GLY A 1080 -22.09 -55.54 24.19
C GLY A 1080 -20.60 -55.14 24.30
N THR A 1081 -20.27 -53.89 24.65
CA THR A 1081 -18.88 -53.42 24.78
C THR A 1081 -18.78 -52.23 25.74
N SER A 1082 -17.60 -52.03 26.34
CA SER A 1082 -17.23 -50.84 27.14
C SER A 1082 -16.24 -49.93 26.40
N ALA A 1083 -16.06 -50.14 25.10
CA ALA A 1083 -15.20 -49.34 24.23
C ALA A 1083 -15.86 -49.19 22.85
N TYR A 1084 -15.90 -47.95 22.38
CA TYR A 1084 -16.51 -47.45 21.14
C TYR A 1084 -15.81 -46.12 20.74
N PRO A 1085 -16.01 -45.59 19.52
CA PRO A 1085 -15.46 -44.29 19.11
C PRO A 1085 -15.99 -43.13 19.97
N THR A 1086 -15.24 -42.04 20.07
CA THR A 1086 -15.60 -40.84 20.86
C THR A 1086 -16.73 -40.00 20.23
N ALA A 1087 -16.93 -40.11 18.92
CA ALA A 1087 -18.04 -39.50 18.19
C ALA A 1087 -18.52 -40.36 17.01
N VAL A 1088 -19.73 -40.10 16.51
CA VAL A 1088 -20.33 -40.72 15.30
C VAL A 1088 -21.10 -39.69 14.49
N THR A 1089 -21.04 -39.78 13.16
CA THR A 1089 -21.79 -38.91 12.24
C THR A 1089 -23.19 -39.47 11.98
N VAL A 1090 -24.23 -38.66 12.18
CA VAL A 1090 -25.63 -38.98 11.89
C VAL A 1090 -26.20 -37.97 10.90
N ASN A 1091 -26.73 -38.48 9.79
CA ASN A 1091 -27.32 -37.72 8.71
C ASN A 1091 -28.85 -37.74 8.80
N LEU A 1092 -29.48 -36.56 8.75
CA LEU A 1092 -30.94 -36.42 8.67
C LEU A 1092 -31.40 -36.59 7.23
N ILE A 1093 -32.13 -37.66 6.96
CA ILE A 1093 -32.64 -38.00 5.63
C ILE A 1093 -34.09 -37.51 5.50
N ARG A 1094 -34.30 -36.48 4.68
CA ARG A 1094 -35.62 -36.10 4.19
C ARG A 1094 -36.07 -37.13 3.15
N ILE A 1095 -37.31 -37.58 3.26
CA ILE A 1095 -38.00 -38.43 2.27
C ILE A 1095 -39.11 -37.60 1.64
N ALA A 1096 -39.02 -37.37 0.33
CA ALA A 1096 -40.04 -36.68 -0.45
C ALA A 1096 -41.21 -37.62 -0.83
N LYS A 1097 -42.32 -37.06 -1.32
CA LYS A 1097 -43.59 -37.77 -1.59
C LYS A 1097 -43.51 -38.83 -2.70
N ASP A 1098 -42.46 -38.77 -3.51
CA ASP A 1098 -42.07 -39.73 -4.55
C ASP A 1098 -41.17 -40.88 -4.03
N GLY A 1099 -40.70 -40.78 -2.78
CA GLY A 1099 -39.75 -41.70 -2.16
C GLY A 1099 -38.28 -41.24 -2.24
N THR A 1100 -37.98 -40.10 -2.87
CA THR A 1100 -36.61 -39.58 -3.00
C THR A 1100 -36.02 -39.25 -1.63
N ARG A 1101 -34.82 -39.80 -1.34
CA ARG A 1101 -34.04 -39.58 -0.11
C ARG A 1101 -33.03 -38.45 -0.33
N THR A 1102 -32.86 -37.55 0.64
CA THR A 1102 -31.81 -36.52 0.61
C THR A 1102 -31.30 -36.28 2.03
N ALA A 1103 -29.97 -36.31 2.25
CA ALA A 1103 -29.38 -35.91 3.52
C ALA A 1103 -29.38 -34.38 3.63
N ILE A 1104 -30.34 -33.81 4.38
CA ILE A 1104 -30.53 -32.34 4.46
C ILE A 1104 -29.81 -31.70 5.66
N GLY A 1105 -29.11 -32.49 6.47
CA GLY A 1105 -28.39 -32.02 7.66
C GLY A 1105 -27.55 -33.13 8.28
N THR A 1106 -26.51 -32.76 9.01
CA THR A 1106 -25.53 -33.69 9.58
C THR A 1106 -25.14 -33.25 10.98
N VAL A 1107 -25.27 -34.14 11.96
CA VAL A 1107 -24.82 -33.93 13.35
C VAL A 1107 -23.78 -34.98 13.71
N LEU A 1108 -22.72 -34.57 14.40
CA LEU A 1108 -21.82 -35.48 15.11
C LEU A 1108 -22.29 -35.62 16.56
N LEU A 1109 -22.60 -36.85 16.98
CA LEU A 1109 -22.97 -37.19 18.36
C LEU A 1109 -21.75 -37.72 19.11
N SER A 1110 -21.58 -37.33 20.37
CA SER A 1110 -20.45 -37.74 21.23
C SER A 1110 -20.89 -37.97 22.69
N GLU A 1111 -19.99 -38.43 23.55
CA GLU A 1111 -20.22 -38.51 25.01
C GLU A 1111 -20.55 -37.15 25.65
N ARG A 1112 -20.22 -36.04 25.00
CA ARG A 1112 -20.57 -34.67 25.44
C ARG A 1112 -21.96 -34.23 24.95
N SER A 1113 -22.63 -35.04 24.13
CA SER A 1113 -23.94 -34.78 23.51
C SER A 1113 -25.06 -35.55 24.24
N THR A 1114 -25.00 -35.69 25.57
CA THR A 1114 -25.91 -36.56 26.33
C THR A 1114 -27.32 -36.01 26.58
N ASP A 1115 -28.27 -36.93 26.76
CA ASP A 1115 -29.58 -36.68 27.34
C ASP A 1115 -29.51 -36.12 28.78
N LYS A 1116 -30.64 -35.63 29.29
CA LYS A 1116 -30.75 -35.04 30.64
C LYS A 1116 -30.40 -36.01 31.77
N ASP A 1117 -30.40 -37.32 31.51
CA ASP A 1117 -30.08 -38.38 32.46
C ASP A 1117 -28.62 -38.86 32.37
N GLY A 1118 -27.83 -38.32 31.43
CA GLY A 1118 -26.39 -38.57 31.27
C GLY A 1118 -26.03 -39.98 30.79
N LYS A 1119 -26.93 -40.66 30.04
CA LYS A 1119 -26.80 -42.10 29.72
C LYS A 1119 -26.86 -42.43 28.24
N THR A 1120 -27.52 -41.60 27.44
CA THR A 1120 -27.68 -41.78 25.99
C THR A 1120 -27.17 -40.54 25.29
N TRP A 1121 -26.45 -40.65 24.18
CA TRP A 1121 -26.17 -39.46 23.38
C TRP A 1121 -27.43 -39.12 22.59
N SER A 1122 -27.82 -37.85 22.52
CA SER A 1122 -29.05 -37.44 21.86
C SER A 1122 -28.94 -36.05 21.22
N TYR A 1123 -29.62 -35.87 20.11
CA TYR A 1123 -29.80 -34.56 19.48
C TYR A 1123 -31.21 -34.44 18.90
N THR A 1124 -31.76 -33.22 18.91
CA THR A 1124 -33.06 -32.93 18.31
C THR A 1124 -32.85 -32.01 17.12
N PHE A 1125 -33.14 -32.52 15.91
CA PHE A 1125 -33.31 -31.67 14.74
C PHE A 1125 -34.65 -30.93 14.89
N ALA A 1126 -34.59 -29.68 15.36
CA ALA A 1126 -35.75 -28.80 15.47
C ALA A 1126 -36.09 -28.13 14.13
N ASN A 1127 -37.26 -27.47 14.05
CA ASN A 1127 -37.71 -26.70 12.89
C ASN A 1127 -37.58 -27.47 11.55
N LEU A 1128 -38.07 -28.70 11.52
CA LEU A 1128 -38.24 -29.48 10.29
C LEU A 1128 -39.61 -29.20 9.66
N ASP A 1129 -39.72 -29.38 8.35
CA ASP A 1129 -40.94 -29.12 7.60
C ASP A 1129 -41.90 -30.31 7.71
N GLY A 1130 -43.04 -30.12 8.39
CA GLY A 1130 -44.05 -31.15 8.63
C GLY A 1130 -44.71 -31.74 7.37
N ALA A 1131 -44.49 -31.17 6.18
CA ALA A 1131 -44.97 -31.72 4.92
C ALA A 1131 -44.15 -32.93 4.42
N TYR A 1132 -43.01 -33.23 5.04
CA TYR A 1132 -42.10 -34.33 4.68
C TYR A 1132 -42.05 -35.44 5.74
N THR A 1133 -41.63 -36.62 5.32
CA THR A 1133 -41.25 -37.71 6.24
C THR A 1133 -39.74 -37.68 6.44
N TYR A 1134 -39.28 -37.98 7.66
CA TYR A 1134 -37.86 -37.99 8.00
C TYR A 1134 -37.43 -39.35 8.53
N THR A 1135 -36.17 -39.70 8.26
CA THR A 1135 -35.46 -40.81 8.90
C THR A 1135 -34.00 -40.41 9.10
N VAL A 1136 -33.19 -41.27 9.70
CA VAL A 1136 -31.78 -41.02 9.96
C VAL A 1136 -30.91 -42.17 9.46
N GLU A 1137 -29.69 -41.84 9.06
CA GLU A 1137 -28.63 -42.77 8.70
C GLU A 1137 -27.38 -42.43 9.51
N GLU A 1138 -26.56 -43.42 9.86
CA GLU A 1138 -25.27 -43.22 10.53
C GLU A 1138 -24.15 -43.71 9.61
N GLU A 1139 -23.03 -42.97 9.58
CA GLU A 1139 -21.85 -43.37 8.81
C GLU A 1139 -21.22 -44.65 9.36
N ALA A 1140 -20.64 -45.47 8.49
CA ALA A 1140 -20.25 -46.84 8.82
C ALA A 1140 -19.18 -46.91 9.93
N VAL A 1141 -19.60 -47.32 11.15
CA VAL A 1141 -18.69 -47.45 12.29
C VAL A 1141 -17.93 -48.78 12.25
N ASP A 1142 -16.61 -48.69 12.19
CA ASP A 1142 -15.71 -49.85 12.09
C ASP A 1142 -15.83 -50.81 13.27
N GLY A 1143 -15.98 -52.11 12.96
CA GLY A 1143 -16.16 -53.18 13.95
C GLY A 1143 -17.57 -53.32 14.53
N PHE A 1144 -18.54 -52.48 14.13
CA PHE A 1144 -19.92 -52.53 14.63
C PHE A 1144 -20.96 -52.83 13.54
N ASN A 1145 -22.11 -53.35 13.95
CA ASN A 1145 -23.32 -53.43 13.14
C ASN A 1145 -24.30 -52.37 13.65
N ILE A 1146 -24.74 -51.50 12.76
CA ILE A 1146 -25.69 -50.41 13.00
C ILE A 1146 -27.12 -50.98 12.88
N SER A 1147 -28.01 -50.56 13.77
CA SER A 1147 -29.45 -50.85 13.69
C SER A 1147 -30.24 -49.62 14.12
N ILE A 1148 -31.33 -49.31 13.41
CA ILE A 1148 -32.13 -48.09 13.64
C ILE A 1148 -33.59 -48.49 13.86
N THR A 1149 -34.19 -48.01 14.94
CA THR A 1149 -35.57 -48.27 15.33
C THR A 1149 -36.26 -46.96 15.77
N GLY A 1150 -37.60 -46.91 15.77
CA GLY A 1150 -38.37 -45.73 16.18
C GLY A 1150 -39.24 -45.15 15.07
N SER A 1151 -39.71 -43.92 15.25
CA SER A 1151 -40.63 -43.22 14.33
C SER A 1151 -40.38 -41.71 14.33
N MET A 1152 -41.01 -40.97 13.42
CA MET A 1152 -40.92 -39.50 13.44
C MET A 1152 -41.65 -38.87 14.65
N ALA A 1153 -42.64 -39.56 15.25
CA ALA A 1153 -43.36 -39.09 16.42
C ALA A 1153 -42.68 -39.44 17.75
N ASP A 1154 -42.00 -40.59 17.81
CA ASP A 1154 -41.36 -41.12 19.02
C ASP A 1154 -39.84 -40.82 19.08
N GLY A 1155 -39.28 -40.34 17.97
CA GLY A 1155 -37.83 -40.26 17.74
C GLY A 1155 -37.22 -41.58 17.23
N PHE A 1156 -35.96 -41.52 16.82
CA PHE A 1156 -35.19 -42.69 16.38
C PHE A 1156 -34.11 -43.08 17.40
N THR A 1157 -33.90 -44.38 17.59
CA THR A 1157 -32.77 -44.93 18.35
C THR A 1157 -31.83 -45.69 17.42
N ILE A 1158 -30.58 -45.24 17.36
CA ILE A 1158 -29.48 -45.90 16.65
C ILE A 1158 -28.71 -46.76 17.65
N THR A 1159 -28.75 -48.07 17.50
CA THR A 1159 -28.05 -49.04 18.36
C THR A 1159 -26.92 -49.71 17.61
N ASN A 1160 -25.69 -49.55 18.10
CA ASN A 1160 -24.52 -50.23 17.54
C ASN A 1160 -24.14 -51.44 18.39
N SER A 1161 -24.07 -52.60 17.74
CA SER A 1161 -23.68 -53.87 18.34
C SER A 1161 -22.32 -54.31 17.82
N LYS A 1162 -21.43 -54.76 18.71
CA LYS A 1162 -20.07 -55.18 18.33
C LYS A 1162 -20.12 -56.43 17.46
N ARG A 1163 -19.42 -56.45 16.32
CA ARG A 1163 -19.29 -57.64 15.46
C ARG A 1163 -18.60 -58.77 16.24
N SER A 1164 -19.15 -59.97 16.21
CA SER A 1164 -18.66 -61.12 16.97
C SER A 1164 -17.30 -61.61 16.43
N GLY A 1165 -16.25 -61.40 17.22
CA GLY A 1165 -14.91 -61.91 16.89
C GLY A 1165 -14.84 -63.43 17.00
N GLY A 1166 -14.55 -64.11 15.88
CA GLY A 1166 -14.27 -65.54 15.88
C GLY A 1166 -12.94 -65.84 16.57
N GLY A 1167 -12.99 -66.46 17.76
CA GLY A 1167 -11.79 -66.85 18.51
C GLY A 1167 -11.07 -68.03 17.85
N GLY A 1168 -9.75 -67.93 17.70
CA GLY A 1168 -8.93 -69.01 17.16
C GLY A 1168 -8.60 -70.11 18.18
N GLY A 1169 -8.64 -71.36 17.74
CA GLY A 1169 -8.01 -72.51 18.39
C GLY A 1169 -7.21 -73.28 17.33
N GLY A 1170 -5.97 -73.70 17.63
CA GLY A 1170 -5.02 -74.14 16.61
C GLY A 1170 -4.21 -75.40 16.94
N GLY A 1171 -3.34 -75.76 16.00
CA GLY A 1171 -2.34 -76.84 16.11
C GLY A 1171 -2.20 -77.66 14.83
N GLY A 1172 -1.05 -77.58 14.12
CA GLY A 1172 -0.95 -78.26 12.81
C GLY A 1172 0.31 -78.12 11.93
N HIS A 1173 1.53 -78.02 12.49
CA HIS A 1173 2.82 -78.32 11.81
C HIS A 1173 3.39 -77.44 10.65
N HIS A 1174 4.74 -77.47 10.59
CA HIS A 1174 5.69 -77.17 9.50
C HIS A 1174 6.08 -75.72 9.07
N LYS A 1175 7.33 -75.38 9.42
CA LYS A 1175 8.32 -74.51 8.72
C LYS A 1175 9.10 -75.36 7.65
N PRO A 1176 9.99 -74.84 6.77
CA PRO A 1176 10.45 -73.44 6.59
C PRO A 1176 10.59 -72.88 5.14
N ASP A 1177 10.56 -71.55 5.00
CA ASP A 1177 11.33 -70.58 4.14
C ASP A 1177 11.58 -70.87 2.61
N PRO A 1178 11.87 -69.90 1.69
CA PRO A 1178 12.10 -68.45 1.80
C PRO A 1178 11.34 -67.53 0.75
N LYS A 1179 11.75 -66.25 0.64
CA LYS A 1179 11.39 -65.22 -0.40
C LYS A 1179 11.96 -65.53 -1.82
N PRO A 1180 11.63 -64.80 -2.94
CA PRO A 1180 11.00 -63.46 -3.10
C PRO A 1180 9.88 -63.32 -4.19
N THR A 1181 9.58 -62.07 -4.59
CA THR A 1181 8.68 -61.51 -5.66
C THR A 1181 9.04 -61.91 -7.12
N PRO A 1182 8.24 -61.61 -8.19
CA PRO A 1182 7.10 -60.65 -8.33
C PRO A 1182 5.84 -61.18 -9.10
N ASP A 1183 4.86 -60.30 -9.42
CA ASP A 1183 4.12 -60.28 -10.72
C ASP A 1183 3.24 -58.99 -10.90
N PRO A 1184 2.69 -58.66 -12.10
CA PRO A 1184 2.25 -57.30 -12.49
C PRO A 1184 0.76 -57.09 -12.90
N ASP A 1185 0.43 -55.83 -13.23
CA ASP A 1185 -0.60 -55.29 -14.17
C ASP A 1185 -2.10 -55.69 -14.12
N PRO A 1186 -3.01 -54.70 -13.97
CA PRO A 1186 -4.47 -54.88 -14.18
C PRO A 1186 -5.07 -54.06 -15.35
N LYS A 1187 -5.61 -54.73 -16.39
CA LYS A 1187 -6.67 -54.30 -17.35
C LYS A 1187 -6.90 -55.40 -18.42
N PRO A 1188 -7.96 -55.37 -19.28
CA PRO A 1188 -9.01 -54.36 -19.47
C PRO A 1188 -10.47 -54.86 -19.35
N PRO A 1189 -11.47 -53.94 -19.33
CA PRO A 1189 -12.88 -54.23 -19.64
C PRO A 1189 -13.23 -53.88 -21.11
N VAL A 1190 -14.11 -54.65 -21.76
CA VAL A 1190 -14.57 -54.41 -23.15
C VAL A 1190 -16.04 -54.88 -23.35
N ASP A 1191 -16.82 -54.03 -24.03
CA ASP A 1191 -18.12 -54.20 -24.71
C ASP A 1191 -19.40 -54.59 -23.90
N ILE A 1192 -20.57 -53.91 -23.96
CA ILE A 1192 -21.41 -53.20 -24.99
C ILE A 1192 -22.72 -54.02 -25.25
N PRO A 1193 -23.93 -53.41 -25.45
CA PRO A 1193 -24.19 -52.15 -26.14
C PRO A 1193 -25.23 -51.14 -25.54
N ASP A 1194 -25.34 -50.04 -26.29
CA ASP A 1194 -26.47 -49.11 -26.50
C ASP A 1194 -26.74 -47.86 -25.62
N GLN A 1195 -26.99 -46.79 -26.38
CA GLN A 1195 -27.24 -45.37 -26.09
C GLN A 1195 -28.74 -45.06 -26.41
N PRO A 1196 -29.38 -43.90 -26.08
CA PRO A 1196 -28.77 -42.56 -26.17
C PRO A 1196 -29.22 -41.44 -25.19
N THR A 1197 -28.50 -40.32 -25.28
CA THR A 1197 -28.87 -38.93 -24.91
C THR A 1197 -30.15 -38.44 -25.63
N PRO A 1198 -30.90 -37.40 -25.14
CA PRO A 1198 -30.47 -36.00 -25.35
C PRO A 1198 -31.05 -34.83 -24.48
N LEU A 1199 -30.32 -33.69 -24.54
CA LEU A 1199 -30.75 -32.27 -24.67
C LEU A 1199 -31.43 -31.43 -23.56
N ASP A 1200 -31.28 -30.11 -23.74
CA ASP A 1200 -31.71 -28.98 -22.89
C ASP A 1200 -33.19 -28.55 -23.03
N PRO A 1201 -33.70 -27.72 -22.10
CA PRO A 1201 -34.78 -26.75 -22.32
C PRO A 1201 -34.20 -25.33 -22.58
N LEU A 1202 -33.99 -24.92 -23.84
CA LEU A 1202 -34.95 -24.22 -24.72
C LEU A 1202 -35.31 -22.75 -24.36
N LYS A 1203 -34.97 -21.85 -25.29
CA LYS A 1203 -35.66 -20.55 -25.52
C LYS A 1203 -36.88 -20.75 -26.46
N PRO A 1204 -37.82 -19.79 -26.54
CA PRO A 1204 -39.11 -20.00 -27.19
C PRO A 1204 -39.10 -20.00 -28.74
N THR A 1205 -40.09 -20.73 -29.27
CA THR A 1205 -40.88 -20.60 -30.52
C THR A 1205 -40.73 -19.31 -31.37
N GLU A 1206 -40.91 -19.30 -32.70
CA GLU A 1206 -41.61 -20.27 -33.57
C GLU A 1206 -41.28 -20.17 -35.09
N ASN A 1207 -41.68 -21.20 -35.84
CA ASN A 1207 -42.07 -21.26 -37.27
C ASN A 1207 -41.05 -21.27 -38.43
N ILE A 1208 -41.39 -22.14 -39.39
CA ILE A 1208 -40.81 -22.54 -40.68
C ILE A 1208 -41.98 -22.38 -41.71
N PRO A 1209 -41.79 -21.92 -42.97
CA PRO A 1209 -41.54 -22.87 -44.08
C PRO A 1209 -40.74 -22.41 -45.34
N ASP A 1210 -39.85 -23.31 -45.76
CA ASP A 1210 -39.58 -23.86 -47.12
C ASP A 1210 -39.40 -22.98 -48.38
N GLY A 1211 -38.37 -23.33 -49.20
CA GLY A 1211 -38.51 -23.24 -50.66
C GLY A 1211 -37.29 -23.30 -51.62
N LYS A 1212 -36.59 -24.44 -51.78
CA LYS A 1212 -35.74 -24.86 -52.95
C LYS A 1212 -34.41 -24.07 -53.20
N VAL A 1213 -33.19 -24.62 -53.29
CA VAL A 1213 -32.60 -25.76 -54.08
C VAL A 1213 -32.44 -25.45 -55.59
N PRO A 1214 -31.31 -25.75 -56.30
CA PRO A 1214 -29.94 -26.22 -55.93
C PRO A 1214 -28.84 -25.17 -56.32
N THR A 1215 -27.50 -25.29 -56.19
CA THR A 1215 -26.42 -26.20 -56.68
C THR A 1215 -25.05 -25.67 -56.14
N THR A 1216 -23.89 -26.34 -56.01
CA THR A 1216 -23.41 -27.73 -56.22
C THR A 1216 -22.13 -27.98 -55.39
N LYS A 1217 -21.78 -29.25 -55.16
CA LYS A 1217 -20.59 -29.79 -54.45
C LYS A 1217 -19.25 -29.47 -55.15
N PRO A 1218 -18.07 -29.52 -54.47
CA PRO A 1218 -17.44 -30.83 -54.20
C PRO A 1218 -16.74 -31.05 -52.83
N GLU A 1219 -16.47 -32.34 -52.61
CA GLU A 1219 -15.80 -33.07 -51.53
C GLU A 1219 -14.31 -33.34 -51.92
N THR A 1220 -13.34 -33.90 -51.14
CA THR A 1220 -13.24 -34.42 -49.75
C THR A 1220 -11.77 -34.78 -49.36
N GLN A 1221 -11.51 -34.88 -48.05
CA GLN A 1221 -10.72 -35.94 -47.34
C GLN A 1221 -9.16 -36.08 -47.38
N THR A 1222 -8.61 -36.15 -46.15
CA THR A 1222 -7.72 -37.21 -45.57
C THR A 1222 -6.17 -37.24 -45.68
N LYS A 1223 -5.61 -37.54 -44.49
CA LYS A 1223 -4.51 -38.49 -44.15
C LYS A 1223 -3.02 -38.12 -44.33
N THR A 1224 -2.31 -38.36 -43.23
CA THR A 1224 -0.86 -38.60 -43.01
C THR A 1224 -0.46 -40.06 -43.35
N PRO A 1225 0.82 -40.50 -43.18
CA PRO A 1225 2.14 -39.87 -43.41
C PRO A 1225 3.15 -40.82 -44.15
N ASP A 1226 4.33 -40.34 -44.59
CA ASP A 1226 5.61 -41.12 -44.49
C ASP A 1226 6.91 -40.29 -44.71
N LYS A 1227 8.07 -40.97 -44.75
CA LYS A 1227 9.45 -40.49 -44.51
C LYS A 1227 10.33 -40.22 -45.75
N THR A 1228 11.47 -39.56 -45.47
CA THR A 1228 12.82 -39.69 -46.11
C THR A 1228 13.03 -39.34 -47.59
N LYS A 1229 13.83 -38.29 -47.85
CA LYS A 1229 15.23 -38.38 -48.35
C LYS A 1229 15.91 -36.99 -48.45
N ALA A 1230 17.24 -36.97 -48.60
CA ALA A 1230 18.05 -35.75 -48.71
C ALA A 1230 18.84 -35.67 -50.03
N VAL A 1231 19.09 -34.45 -50.53
CA VAL A 1231 20.08 -34.05 -51.57
C VAL A 1231 20.57 -32.61 -51.26
N ASN A 1232 21.71 -32.19 -51.81
CA ASN A 1232 22.57 -31.07 -51.37
C ASN A 1232 22.66 -29.87 -52.35
N ILE A 1233 22.86 -28.64 -51.81
CA ILE A 1233 23.77 -27.55 -52.29
C ILE A 1233 23.38 -26.83 -53.63
N PRO A 1234 23.72 -25.53 -53.92
CA PRO A 1234 24.55 -24.52 -53.20
C PRO A 1234 23.92 -23.13 -52.91
N ASP A 1235 24.61 -22.38 -52.03
CA ASP A 1235 24.81 -20.92 -51.88
C ASP A 1235 24.07 -19.88 -52.75
N SER A 1236 23.55 -18.80 -52.12
CA SER A 1236 24.30 -17.52 -52.03
C SER A 1236 23.56 -16.33 -51.36
N LYS A 1237 24.33 -15.51 -50.62
CA LYS A 1237 24.12 -14.08 -50.23
C LYS A 1237 22.88 -13.66 -49.40
N THR A 1238 23.19 -12.94 -48.31
CA THR A 1238 22.35 -12.07 -47.46
C THR A 1238 22.10 -10.68 -48.08
N PRO A 1239 21.31 -9.76 -47.46
CA PRO A 1239 20.21 -9.91 -46.47
C PRO A 1239 18.92 -9.13 -46.84
N THR A 1240 17.77 -9.37 -46.17
CA THR A 1240 16.78 -8.29 -45.86
C THR A 1240 15.69 -8.66 -44.84
N SER A 1241 15.30 -7.65 -44.05
CA SER A 1241 14.03 -7.39 -43.35
C SER A 1241 12.80 -8.29 -43.60
N SER A 1242 12.12 -8.73 -42.54
CA SER A 1242 10.72 -8.28 -42.25
C SER A 1242 10.16 -8.77 -40.88
N VAL A 1243 9.20 -8.00 -40.38
CA VAL A 1243 8.49 -8.09 -39.07
C VAL A 1243 7.70 -9.41 -38.88
N PRO A 1244 7.60 -9.97 -37.66
CA PRO A 1244 7.01 -11.30 -37.41
C PRO A 1244 5.49 -11.38 -37.55
N LYS A 1245 4.99 -12.61 -37.73
CA LYS A 1245 3.59 -12.99 -37.46
C LYS A 1245 3.52 -14.18 -36.50
N THR A 1246 2.73 -13.96 -35.46
CA THR A 1246 2.22 -14.87 -34.42
C THR A 1246 2.12 -16.37 -34.80
N GLY A 1247 2.70 -17.23 -33.96
CA GLY A 1247 2.48 -18.68 -33.97
C GLY A 1247 3.16 -19.40 -32.79
N ASP A 1248 2.44 -20.34 -32.17
CA ASP A 1248 2.91 -21.44 -31.30
C ASP A 1248 3.80 -21.12 -30.08
N ILE A 1249 3.18 -20.66 -28.99
CA ILE A 1249 3.70 -20.86 -27.61
C ILE A 1249 3.48 -22.33 -27.20
N GLY A 1250 4.20 -23.25 -27.85
CA GLY A 1250 4.11 -24.70 -27.60
C GLY A 1250 5.25 -25.28 -26.76
N GLY A 1251 6.42 -24.64 -26.73
CA GLY A 1251 7.64 -25.20 -26.12
C GLY A 1251 7.84 -24.91 -24.63
N LEU A 1252 7.28 -23.81 -24.10
CA LEU A 1252 7.68 -23.28 -22.80
C LEU A 1252 7.16 -24.09 -21.59
N TRP A 1253 6.02 -24.76 -21.74
CA TRP A 1253 5.39 -25.53 -20.66
C TRP A 1253 6.16 -26.81 -20.27
N ALA A 1254 6.98 -27.38 -21.16
CA ALA A 1254 7.76 -28.57 -20.84
C ALA A 1254 8.96 -28.28 -19.89
N ALA A 1255 9.44 -27.03 -19.83
CA ALA A 1255 10.55 -26.63 -18.97
C ALA A 1255 10.10 -26.36 -17.53
N LEU A 1256 9.00 -25.64 -17.31
CA LEU A 1256 8.57 -25.26 -15.95
C LEU A 1256 8.13 -26.47 -15.10
N CYS A 1257 7.56 -27.51 -15.71
CA CYS A 1257 7.18 -28.73 -14.99
C CYS A 1257 8.36 -29.59 -14.50
N GLY A 1258 9.60 -29.28 -14.89
CA GLY A 1258 10.80 -29.97 -14.40
C GLY A 1258 11.27 -29.51 -13.01
N LEU A 1259 11.06 -28.23 -12.67
CA LEU A 1259 11.61 -27.62 -11.45
C LEU A 1259 10.71 -27.79 -10.21
N SER A 1260 9.39 -27.86 -10.40
CA SER A 1260 8.43 -28.07 -9.29
C SER A 1260 8.57 -29.44 -8.61
N ALA A 1261 9.19 -30.42 -9.27
CA ALA A 1261 9.42 -31.76 -8.72
C ALA A 1261 10.55 -31.83 -7.67
N MET A 1262 11.51 -30.89 -7.68
CA MET A 1262 12.65 -30.92 -6.74
C MET A 1262 12.34 -30.22 -5.41
N GLY A 1263 11.50 -29.18 -5.40
CA GLY A 1263 11.10 -28.49 -4.17
C GLY A 1263 10.30 -29.36 -3.19
N LEU A 1264 9.48 -30.28 -3.71
CA LEU A 1264 8.63 -31.18 -2.90
C LEU A 1264 9.40 -32.31 -2.20
N ALA A 1265 10.68 -32.52 -2.51
CA ALA A 1265 11.51 -33.54 -1.85
C ALA A 1265 12.11 -33.06 -0.52
N TYR A 1266 12.24 -31.75 -0.29
CA TYR A 1266 12.99 -31.20 0.86
C TYR A 1266 12.16 -31.17 2.15
N PHE A 1267 10.86 -30.84 2.07
CA PHE A 1267 9.97 -30.72 3.24
C PHE A 1267 9.59 -32.05 3.93
N GLY A 1268 10.08 -33.20 3.43
CA GLY A 1268 9.73 -34.52 3.96
C GLY A 1268 10.54 -35.00 5.17
N ILE A 1269 11.69 -34.38 5.51
CA ILE A 1269 12.68 -34.98 6.43
C ILE A 1269 13.21 -33.98 7.48
N ARG A 1270 12.41 -33.71 8.54
CA ARG A 1270 12.90 -33.47 9.92
C ARG A 1270 11.76 -33.39 10.96
N ARG A 1271 11.21 -34.55 11.33
CA ARG A 1271 10.53 -34.76 12.63
C ARG A 1271 10.91 -36.13 13.20
N LYS A 1272 12.10 -36.21 13.79
CA LYS A 1272 12.59 -37.27 14.70
C LYS A 1272 14.02 -36.97 15.16
N HIS A 1273 14.18 -36.19 16.21
CA HIS A 1273 14.53 -36.71 17.53
C HIS A 1273 14.48 -35.59 18.57
N ASP A 1274 14.14 -36.01 19.79
CA ASP A 1274 14.15 -35.29 21.08
C ASP A 1274 13.47 -33.90 21.12
#